data_AF-A0A960NUC5-F1
#
_entry.id   AF-A0A960NUC5-F1
#
_cell.length_a   1.000
_cell.length_b   1.000
_cell.length_c   1.000
_cell.angle_alpha   90.00
_cell.angle_beta   90.00
_cell.angle_gamma   90.00
#
_symmetry.space_group_name_H-M   'P 1'
#
loop_
_entity.id
_entity.type
_entity.pdbx_description
1 polymer ?
#
loop_
_entity_poly.entity_id
_entity_poly.type
_entity_poly.pdbx_seq_one_letter_code
_entity_poly.pdbx_strand_id
1 'polypeptide(L)'
;MTASQGFNKKKWIGSIVGILVLLIVILGALLPTILSSEAGTKFLIERVKRATGGDLKLEDLSLSWIKEQRIDKLEYIDQEGFELFFDSLSSDCSFLNLLFHTGSIGTTQIVNPKIIAYSKISEKRVEEFKKRGEGKFWSDFKGHLILTNGQMVIKNGGNSVTSFYGVKGDIDVGSNPSFLLEGKTRRNEQLGSFFIEGKKQTFLEGTASIIALPTEGIDELFALFYPKYKGLAYALLGDTLNASIKAAATNHLLNIEINLRSPRLLVDLNPTYGREIFELTKPGRIALTLKPFLFNHFFEEFSLQSDAQGELRLEKGSLPFSGSSFDFSKASGNGDLYLSSGKVLVKKIEDTLFVDQFKGAFSTESLGTLVQINVQSSMRYQEEGQSSVNGTVSIKDLFKKRTFPSMNLAIDNLPLVLIDQYQQSSLVKYLGKTYTGNIVKSNERLSVSGKTPLLTFQETSLEIADTAHLIKPSDFTYTITPNLYENLAHPFNVQGTLNALVIPVDNGSLAFKESDFDLTFNTDQITMKNLFAIGEAFFPSVQGKLKRGSLDTIEFNASGVVDYNEGSWGYSILGENVTVKGDGKLRFGREFEISPLNLSFQGRKLQGDIVAAIENKALLLKKGVQVDFLLEPTQINPILSKDPEYPLLTQATPLRLEIKPSKIPLTKGALSSLSLKGSGLIQDLSMVNPANRYPFYFRDVHVDFDLDGAKKSHMIHFEGDALEKDRDGGNLKLLLTGSGEASKLISSPNTVKATMSHFSSQIADVFFKTRGQLPDLVGPTIDLEYQMKKTGEKQSLDLQIDSRDLTLEGAFYAGKTLELQSPRKPLKIRWNLSEASYDALRRWRNPNKQMESNNPLFEIEQEGELKMQVSQLSTPLKDQGEGFPKPDFNLFQSVFDAAIHIDHLKLKQGRTAAVTELDNFKLEIIKTRAGNEPLSFKFNGNVSPFENGKNGHLRGEGKIKDFLLSSGDFDFANITTSIHAKVQNLPSVFVDALSKLDQTSQFPPSAFLGDLFNATFDAEVEKSQGKVTMDVNASGCRANFSGVVSHGILYLHEPLKALFTVTPELNRILEKSAKLYVASMEKPISLYIHDDGFAVPLKNLHIRNMSFKYGELDLGQILCKNTGSTEEVGGLFKSENRGDVHLWFTPAIFNMNQGVVYVDRTEILYNKAYQVCLWGNILFPRRYVDMTLGLTAEALRSALGIQGINDDYVLKVPVEGPFGNVKIDTGAATAKIAFLVARKHIAPQAGVWGQVLGAVGDLADDQSDVPPPRPPFPWQKKR
;
A
#
# COMPACT_ATOMS: atom_id res chain seq x y z
N MET A 1 54.23 22.15 66.33
CA MET A 1 53.26 23.22 66.05
C MET A 1 52.83 23.13 64.60
N THR A 2 51.53 22.93 64.41
CA THR A 2 50.77 22.81 63.16
C THR A 2 50.67 24.14 62.40
N ALA A 3 50.82 24.12 61.08
CA ALA A 3 50.25 25.15 60.21
C ALA A 3 49.84 24.53 58.87
N SER A 4 48.54 24.56 58.63
CA SER A 4 47.85 24.16 57.39
C SER A 4 47.99 25.25 56.33
N GLN A 5 48.18 24.85 55.06
CA GLN A 5 47.79 25.69 53.93
C GLN A 5 46.77 24.92 53.09
N GLY A 6 45.54 25.43 53.11
CA GLY A 6 44.41 24.89 52.37
C GLY A 6 44.54 25.14 50.88
N PHE A 7 44.45 24.06 50.09
CA PHE A 7 44.35 24.11 48.64
C PHE A 7 42.94 24.61 48.25
N ASN A 8 42.86 25.81 47.69
CA ASN A 8 41.61 26.49 47.39
C ASN A 8 41.00 25.95 46.07
N LYS A 9 40.19 24.88 46.18
CA LYS A 9 39.51 24.17 45.06
C LYS A 9 38.73 25.08 44.09
N LYS A 10 38.28 26.27 44.51
CA LYS A 10 37.53 27.21 43.65
C LYS A 10 38.38 27.88 42.54
N LYS A 11 39.69 28.07 42.74
CA LYS A 11 40.58 28.61 41.68
C LYS A 11 40.97 27.55 40.64
N TRP A 12 41.01 26.28 41.02
CA TRP A 12 41.39 25.18 40.12
C TRP A 12 40.23 24.79 39.19
N ILE A 13 38.99 24.77 39.70
CA ILE A 13 37.79 24.58 38.86
C ILE A 13 37.60 25.76 37.90
N GLY A 14 37.84 27.01 38.34
CA GLY A 14 37.84 28.17 37.45
C GLY A 14 38.92 28.10 36.37
N SER A 15 40.08 27.51 36.67
CA SER A 15 41.16 27.30 35.69
C SER A 15 40.86 26.15 34.74
N ILE A 16 40.24 25.05 35.20
CA ILE A 16 39.80 23.94 34.32
C ILE A 16 38.66 24.39 33.42
N VAL A 17 37.66 25.10 33.95
CA VAL A 17 36.57 25.66 33.14
C VAL A 17 37.13 26.70 32.18
N GLY A 18 38.08 27.54 32.61
CA GLY A 18 38.81 28.45 31.73
C GLY A 18 39.58 27.73 30.62
N ILE A 19 40.27 26.63 30.93
CA ILE A 19 40.98 25.79 29.95
C ILE A 19 40.01 25.07 29.04
N LEU A 20 38.86 24.61 29.53
CA LEU A 20 37.87 23.86 28.75
C LEU A 20 37.06 24.80 27.85
N VAL A 21 36.75 26.02 28.31
CA VAL A 21 36.22 27.10 27.47
C VAL A 21 37.25 27.53 26.45
N LEU A 22 38.52 27.69 26.84
CA LEU A 22 39.60 27.98 25.90
C LEU A 22 39.76 26.86 24.86
N LEU A 23 39.63 25.60 25.27
CA LEU A 23 39.71 24.43 24.39
C LEU A 23 38.51 24.34 23.44
N ILE A 24 37.30 24.68 23.91
CA ILE A 24 36.10 24.81 23.08
C ILE A 24 36.24 25.98 22.10
N VAL A 25 36.81 27.11 22.53
CA VAL A 25 37.08 28.27 21.68
C VAL A 25 38.14 27.95 20.64
N ILE A 26 39.19 27.20 21.00
CA ILE A 26 40.23 26.71 20.08
C ILE A 26 39.65 25.67 19.12
N LEU A 27 38.87 24.70 19.59
CA LEU A 27 38.18 23.72 18.75
C LEU A 27 37.18 24.38 17.81
N GLY A 28 36.46 25.39 18.29
CA GLY A 28 35.62 26.25 17.47
C GLY A 28 36.44 26.98 16.42
N ALA A 29 37.49 27.70 16.81
CA ALA A 29 38.36 28.43 15.89
C ALA A 29 39.03 27.52 14.84
N LEU A 30 39.35 26.27 15.18
CA LEU A 30 39.95 25.28 14.29
C LEU A 30 38.92 24.41 13.55
N LEU A 31 37.62 24.54 13.82
CA LEU A 31 36.59 23.66 13.26
C LEU A 31 36.61 23.57 11.72
N PRO A 32 36.73 24.67 10.94
CA PRO A 32 36.82 24.59 9.48
C PRO A 32 38.06 23.84 9.04
N THR A 33 39.20 24.06 9.69
CA THR A 33 40.46 23.35 9.41
C THR A 33 40.34 21.86 9.75
N ILE A 34 39.68 21.51 10.85
CA ILE A 34 39.42 20.12 11.24
C ILE A 34 38.48 19.45 10.23
N LEU A 35 37.39 20.12 9.83
CA LEU A 35 36.44 19.59 8.85
C LEU A 35 37.03 19.48 7.45
N SER A 36 37.96 20.36 7.09
CA SER A 36 38.72 20.33 5.82
C SER A 36 39.84 19.28 5.82
N SER A 37 40.20 18.72 6.97
CA SER A 37 41.18 17.63 7.02
C SER A 37 40.62 16.34 6.40
N GLU A 38 41.49 15.42 5.98
CA GLU A 38 41.06 14.13 5.42
C GLU A 38 40.11 13.37 6.38
N ALA A 39 40.38 13.43 7.69
CA ALA A 39 39.54 12.80 8.71
C ALA A 39 38.19 13.52 8.89
N GLY A 40 38.18 14.86 8.90
CA GLY A 40 36.95 15.64 9.01
C GLY A 40 36.06 15.53 7.78
N THR A 41 36.66 15.48 6.59
CA THR A 41 35.97 15.25 5.33
C THR A 41 35.32 13.88 5.30
N LYS A 42 36.05 12.82 5.70
CA LYS A 42 35.47 11.47 5.85
C LYS A 42 34.31 11.44 6.85
N PHE A 43 34.43 12.17 7.96
CA PHE A 43 33.35 12.30 8.94
C PHE A 43 32.10 12.98 8.35
N LEU A 44 32.27 14.07 7.58
CA LEU A 44 31.16 14.75 6.91
C LEU A 44 30.49 13.86 5.86
N ILE A 45 31.28 13.17 5.04
CA ILE A 45 30.79 12.20 4.06
C ILE A 45 29.94 11.13 4.75
N GLU A 46 30.42 10.52 5.83
CA GLU A 46 29.66 9.54 6.58
C GLU A 46 28.38 10.12 7.20
N ARG A 47 28.42 11.37 7.67
CA ARG A 47 27.26 12.03 8.26
C ARG A 47 26.18 12.29 7.21
N VAL A 48 26.55 12.77 6.03
CA VAL A 48 25.64 12.96 4.89
C VAL A 48 25.09 11.62 4.42
N LYS A 49 25.92 10.57 4.32
CA LYS A 49 25.50 9.22 3.97
C LYS A 49 24.48 8.63 4.97
N ARG A 50 24.68 8.83 6.27
CA ARG A 50 23.70 8.42 7.31
C ARG A 50 22.39 9.22 7.23
N ALA A 51 22.45 10.50 6.86
CA ALA A 51 21.28 11.38 6.83
C ALA A 51 20.44 11.21 5.55
N THR A 52 21.08 11.01 4.40
CA THR A 52 20.43 10.98 3.08
C THR A 52 20.27 9.56 2.53
N GLY A 53 21.03 8.59 3.04
CA GLY A 53 21.11 7.24 2.50
C GLY A 53 21.94 7.13 1.22
N GLY A 54 22.31 8.25 0.59
CA GLY A 54 23.10 8.30 -0.65
C GLY A 54 24.60 8.17 -0.41
N ASP A 55 25.32 7.73 -1.44
CA ASP A 55 26.79 7.69 -1.44
C ASP A 55 27.34 9.04 -1.88
N LEU A 56 28.14 9.68 -1.03
CA LEU A 56 28.80 10.95 -1.29
C LEU A 56 30.31 10.72 -1.40
N LYS A 57 30.92 11.26 -2.45
CA LYS A 57 32.37 11.34 -2.64
C LYS A 57 32.74 12.78 -2.95
N LEU A 58 33.87 13.24 -2.42
CA LEU A 58 34.48 14.51 -2.78
C LEU A 58 35.99 14.38 -2.61
N GLU A 59 36.77 15.05 -3.46
CA GLU A 59 38.24 14.96 -3.46
C GLU A 59 38.87 15.91 -2.44
N ASP A 60 38.41 17.16 -2.41
CA ASP A 60 38.90 18.17 -1.48
C ASP A 60 37.75 19.03 -0.95
N LEU A 61 37.88 19.45 0.30
CA LEU A 61 36.93 20.31 1.00
C LEU A 61 37.72 21.37 1.75
N SER A 62 37.63 22.62 1.30
CA SER A 62 38.25 23.77 1.96
C SER A 62 37.19 24.62 2.61
N LEU A 63 37.15 24.61 3.94
CA LEU A 63 36.26 25.43 4.76
C LEU A 63 37.07 26.50 5.50
N SER A 64 36.53 27.72 5.55
CA SER A 64 37.15 28.84 6.25
C SER A 64 36.13 29.65 7.02
N TRP A 65 36.53 30.15 8.20
CA TRP A 65 35.67 31.05 8.96
C TRP A 65 35.39 32.38 8.25
N ILE A 66 36.32 32.86 7.41
CA ILE A 66 36.28 34.21 6.81
C ILE A 66 36.51 34.17 5.29
N LYS A 67 37.33 33.23 4.79
CA LYS A 67 37.66 33.12 3.35
C LYS A 67 36.59 32.31 2.60
N GLU A 68 36.76 32.23 1.29
CA GLU A 68 35.95 31.42 0.38
C GLU A 68 35.90 29.95 0.83
N GLN A 69 34.73 29.33 0.71
CA GLN A 69 34.56 27.87 0.82
C GLN A 69 34.77 27.25 -0.56
N ARG A 70 35.40 26.08 -0.60
CA ARG A 70 35.62 25.34 -1.84
C ARG A 70 35.35 23.84 -1.67
N ILE A 71 34.71 23.23 -2.65
CA ILE A 71 34.48 21.78 -2.74
C ILE A 71 34.95 21.35 -4.12
N ASP A 72 35.87 20.38 -4.19
CA ASP A 72 36.37 19.84 -5.45
C ASP A 72 35.91 18.39 -5.67
N LYS A 73 35.53 18.09 -6.93
CA LYS A 73 35.03 16.81 -7.44
C LYS A 73 33.98 16.13 -6.58
N LEU A 74 32.83 16.80 -6.37
CA LEU A 74 31.72 16.17 -5.68
C LEU A 74 31.01 15.17 -6.59
N GLU A 75 30.77 13.96 -6.08
CA GLU A 75 29.88 12.96 -6.66
C GLU A 75 28.88 12.51 -5.59
N TYR A 76 27.60 12.65 -5.86
CA TYR A 76 26.54 12.21 -4.97
C TYR A 76 25.56 11.32 -5.73
N ILE A 77 25.31 10.13 -5.20
CA ILE A 77 24.39 9.15 -5.80
C ILE A 77 23.39 8.74 -4.71
N ASP A 78 22.11 9.05 -4.92
CA ASP A 78 21.05 8.64 -3.99
C ASP A 78 20.59 7.18 -4.23
N GLN A 79 19.82 6.63 -3.28
CA GLN A 79 19.36 5.23 -3.34
C GLN A 79 18.33 4.94 -4.44
N GLU A 80 17.72 5.98 -5.02
CA GLU A 80 16.68 5.89 -6.04
C GLU A 80 17.20 6.30 -7.44
N GLY A 81 18.50 6.55 -7.56
CA GLY A 81 19.19 6.86 -8.80
C GLY A 81 19.40 8.35 -9.08
N PHE A 82 19.04 9.31 -8.24
CA PHE A 82 19.45 10.71 -8.47
C PHE A 82 20.98 10.84 -8.33
N GLU A 83 21.64 11.35 -9.36
CA GLU A 83 23.09 11.54 -9.37
C GLU A 83 23.42 13.03 -9.56
N LEU A 84 24.31 13.58 -8.73
CA LEU A 84 24.81 14.94 -8.81
C LEU A 84 26.34 14.91 -8.84
N PHE A 85 26.93 15.55 -9.83
CA PHE A 85 28.37 15.68 -9.97
C PHE A 85 28.74 17.15 -10.22
N PHE A 86 29.90 17.60 -9.75
CA PHE A 86 30.51 18.85 -10.21
C PHE A 86 32.02 18.85 -9.95
N ASP A 87 32.79 19.54 -10.80
CA ASP A 87 34.26 19.57 -10.69
C ASP A 87 34.74 20.47 -9.57
N SER A 88 34.11 21.63 -9.41
CA SER A 88 34.39 22.54 -8.30
C SER A 88 33.20 23.42 -7.98
N LEU A 89 32.96 23.64 -6.70
CA LEU A 89 32.07 24.65 -6.16
C LEU A 89 32.90 25.59 -5.28
N SER A 90 32.91 26.88 -5.60
CA SER A 90 33.55 27.91 -4.76
C SER A 90 32.52 28.95 -4.37
N SER A 91 32.53 29.40 -3.11
CA SER A 91 31.62 30.41 -2.61
C SER A 91 32.35 31.37 -1.68
N ASP A 92 32.17 32.68 -1.89
CA ASP A 92 32.72 33.70 -0.99
C ASP A 92 31.97 33.81 0.35
N CYS A 93 30.93 33.00 0.57
CA CYS A 93 30.22 32.98 1.84
C CYS A 93 31.11 32.44 2.97
N SER A 94 30.97 33.03 4.16
CA SER A 94 31.68 32.54 5.34
C SER A 94 31.05 31.27 5.89
N PHE A 95 31.84 30.38 6.50
CA PHE A 95 31.32 29.17 7.13
C PHE A 95 30.33 29.48 8.28
N LEU A 96 30.45 30.64 8.93
CA LEU A 96 29.47 31.11 9.92
C LEU A 96 28.08 31.35 9.29
N ASN A 97 28.03 31.94 8.09
CA ASN A 97 26.76 32.16 7.39
C ASN A 97 26.08 30.83 7.03
N LEU A 98 26.87 29.82 6.64
CA LEU A 98 26.37 28.47 6.36
C LEU A 98 25.85 27.76 7.63
N LEU A 99 26.53 27.91 8.77
CA LEU A 99 26.13 27.27 10.04
C LEU A 99 24.86 27.90 10.66
N PHE A 100 24.73 29.22 10.61
CA PHE A 100 23.66 29.96 11.31
C PHE A 100 22.48 30.39 10.43
N HIS A 101 22.40 29.89 9.19
CA HIS A 101 21.23 30.04 8.30
C HIS A 101 20.84 31.50 8.03
N THR A 102 21.79 32.39 7.76
CA THR A 102 21.53 33.83 7.54
C THR A 102 20.96 34.17 6.15
N GLY A 103 20.74 33.18 5.28
CA GLY A 103 20.03 33.30 4.00
C GLY A 103 20.87 33.78 2.80
N SER A 104 22.14 34.18 2.98
CA SER A 104 23.00 34.62 1.88
C SER A 104 24.05 33.57 1.47
N ILE A 105 24.08 33.20 0.18
CA ILE A 105 25.09 32.30 -0.41
C ILE A 105 26.31 33.05 -0.98
N GLY A 106 26.34 34.38 -0.88
CA GLY A 106 27.42 35.18 -1.49
C GLY A 106 27.54 34.94 -3.00
N THR A 107 28.72 35.16 -3.57
CA THR A 107 29.08 34.77 -4.94
C THR A 107 29.49 33.31 -4.96
N THR A 108 28.63 32.44 -5.47
CA THR A 108 28.85 30.99 -5.59
C THR A 108 29.04 30.61 -7.05
N GLN A 109 30.19 30.04 -7.40
CA GLN A 109 30.48 29.50 -8.71
C GLN A 109 30.46 27.97 -8.67
N ILE A 110 29.76 27.35 -9.63
CA ILE A 110 29.73 25.90 -9.82
C ILE A 110 30.22 25.58 -11.23
N VAL A 111 31.27 24.77 -11.32
CA VAL A 111 31.93 24.40 -12.59
C VAL A 111 31.59 22.96 -12.95
N ASN A 112 31.17 22.77 -14.21
CA ASN A 112 30.76 21.49 -14.80
C ASN A 112 29.71 20.71 -13.97
N PRO A 113 28.64 21.34 -13.43
CA PRO A 113 27.63 20.59 -12.69
C PRO A 113 26.88 19.64 -13.60
N LYS A 114 26.83 18.36 -13.26
CA LYS A 114 26.09 17.32 -13.98
C LYS A 114 25.04 16.68 -13.07
N ILE A 115 23.78 16.80 -13.45
CA ILE A 115 22.65 16.18 -12.75
C ILE A 115 22.10 15.04 -13.61
N ILE A 116 21.89 13.86 -13.02
CA ILE A 116 21.18 12.75 -13.66
C ILE A 116 19.92 12.43 -12.85
N ALA A 117 18.75 12.57 -13.47
CA ALA A 117 17.46 12.31 -12.86
C ALA A 117 16.73 11.16 -13.56
N TYR A 118 16.07 10.28 -12.80
CA TYR A 118 15.32 9.15 -13.34
C TYR A 118 13.81 9.40 -13.21
N SER A 119 13.04 9.14 -14.26
CA SER A 119 11.63 9.54 -14.36
C SER A 119 10.62 8.71 -13.53
N LYS A 120 11.09 7.86 -12.60
CA LYS A 120 10.26 6.98 -11.75
C LYS A 120 10.28 7.44 -10.28
N ILE A 121 9.98 8.71 -10.04
CA ILE A 121 9.79 9.21 -8.67
C ILE A 121 8.34 8.97 -8.25
N SER A 122 8.12 8.36 -7.09
CA SER A 122 6.76 8.06 -6.59
C SER A 122 6.00 9.33 -6.18
N GLU A 123 4.69 9.38 -6.41
CA GLU A 123 3.82 10.49 -5.98
C GLU A 123 3.91 10.77 -4.47
N LYS A 124 4.10 9.73 -3.65
CA LYS A 124 4.32 9.85 -2.19
C LYS A 124 5.53 10.73 -1.86
N ARG A 125 6.65 10.60 -2.58
CA ARG A 125 7.87 11.37 -2.33
C ARG A 125 7.69 12.84 -2.72
N VAL A 126 6.94 13.13 -3.80
CA VAL A 126 6.60 14.52 -4.21
C VAL A 126 5.73 15.20 -3.15
N GLU A 127 4.77 14.49 -2.56
CA GLU A 127 4.01 15.02 -1.42
C GLU A 127 4.86 15.21 -0.15
N GLU A 128 5.79 14.29 0.14
CA GLU A 128 6.74 14.46 1.25
C GLU A 128 7.71 15.63 1.03
N PHE A 129 8.17 15.84 -0.20
CA PHE A 129 8.98 17.02 -0.58
C PHE A 129 8.19 18.31 -0.47
N LYS A 130 6.90 18.33 -0.86
CA LYS A 130 6.03 19.51 -0.67
C LYS A 130 5.77 19.79 0.82
N LYS A 131 5.53 18.75 1.63
CA LYS A 131 5.33 18.88 3.09
C LYS A 131 6.60 19.29 3.85
N ARG A 132 7.79 18.88 3.39
CA ARG A 132 9.09 19.30 3.96
C ARG A 132 9.60 20.63 3.39
N GLY A 133 9.11 21.03 2.21
CA GLY A 133 9.58 22.17 1.42
C GLY A 133 8.96 23.52 1.75
N GLU A 134 7.99 23.60 2.66
CA GLU A 134 7.48 24.89 3.21
C GLU A 134 8.47 25.55 4.20
N GLY A 135 9.77 25.25 4.09
CA GLY A 135 10.82 25.91 4.85
C GLY A 135 11.08 27.32 4.30
N LYS A 136 11.16 28.31 5.19
CA LYS A 136 11.56 29.72 4.94
C LYS A 136 12.92 29.91 4.22
N PHE A 137 13.63 28.83 3.88
CA PHE A 137 14.94 28.86 3.25
C PHE A 137 14.92 29.53 1.87
N TRP A 138 13.94 29.22 1.02
CA TRP A 138 13.86 29.80 -0.34
C TRP A 138 13.36 31.26 -0.34
N SER A 139 12.60 31.68 0.67
CA SER A 139 12.07 33.05 0.76
C SER A 139 13.10 34.10 1.21
N ASP A 140 14.18 33.66 1.88
CA ASP A 140 15.24 34.54 2.41
C ASP A 140 16.55 34.44 1.61
N PHE A 141 16.54 33.74 0.47
CA PHE A 141 17.73 33.46 -0.36
C PHE A 141 18.27 34.74 -1.02
N LYS A 142 19.51 35.12 -0.72
CA LYS A 142 20.24 36.25 -1.33
C LYS A 142 21.62 35.79 -1.84
N GLY A 143 22.10 36.35 -2.95
CA GLY A 143 23.45 36.09 -3.45
C GLY A 143 23.53 35.95 -4.97
N HIS A 144 24.73 35.66 -5.46
CA HIS A 144 25.08 35.60 -6.88
C HIS A 144 25.54 34.18 -7.24
N LEU A 145 24.85 33.49 -8.13
CA LEU A 145 25.15 32.12 -8.54
C LEU A 145 25.64 32.11 -9.99
N ILE A 146 26.86 31.62 -10.20
CA ILE A 146 27.49 31.46 -11.51
C ILE A 146 27.61 29.96 -11.82
N LEU A 147 26.90 29.49 -12.84
CA LEU A 147 26.98 28.12 -13.35
C LEU A 147 27.80 28.12 -14.64
N THR A 148 28.87 27.32 -14.69
CA THR A 148 29.72 27.18 -15.88
C THR A 148 29.62 25.79 -16.45
N ASN A 149 29.17 25.67 -17.71
CA ASN A 149 29.14 24.41 -18.49
C ASN A 149 28.39 23.25 -17.80
N GLY A 150 27.22 23.54 -17.25
CA GLY A 150 26.35 22.55 -16.64
C GLY A 150 25.73 21.56 -17.63
N GLN A 151 25.37 20.39 -17.11
CA GLN A 151 24.70 19.31 -17.79
C GLN A 151 23.56 18.77 -16.92
N MET A 152 22.41 18.50 -17.50
CA MET A 152 21.31 17.77 -16.87
C MET A 152 20.86 16.66 -17.80
N VAL A 153 20.79 15.44 -17.30
CA VAL A 153 20.44 14.24 -18.06
C VAL A 153 19.21 13.61 -17.41
N ILE A 154 18.14 13.47 -18.15
CA ILE A 154 16.92 12.83 -17.68
C ILE A 154 16.82 11.46 -18.36
N LYS A 155 16.80 10.40 -17.55
CA LYS A 155 16.70 9.01 -17.99
C LYS A 155 15.28 8.49 -17.73
N ASN A 156 14.62 8.05 -18.79
CA ASN A 156 13.33 7.36 -18.70
C ASN A 156 13.54 5.85 -18.92
N GLY A 157 12.80 5.00 -18.21
CA GLY A 157 13.03 3.55 -18.05
C GLY A 157 13.09 2.68 -19.32
N GLY A 158 13.07 3.26 -20.52
CA GLY A 158 13.50 2.63 -21.76
C GLY A 158 14.27 3.64 -22.62
N ASN A 159 15.60 3.50 -22.69
CA ASN A 159 16.60 4.12 -23.59
C ASN A 159 16.52 5.61 -24.03
N SER A 160 15.42 6.35 -23.83
CA SER A 160 15.29 7.75 -24.22
C SER A 160 15.93 8.62 -23.14
N VAL A 161 16.94 9.39 -23.56
CA VAL A 161 17.69 10.30 -22.70
C VAL A 161 17.53 11.71 -23.23
N THR A 162 16.95 12.59 -22.41
CA THR A 162 16.93 14.03 -22.69
C THR A 162 18.11 14.67 -21.95
N SER A 163 19.00 15.35 -22.67
CA SER A 163 20.14 16.04 -22.07
C SER A 163 20.11 17.54 -22.33
N PHE A 164 20.19 18.34 -21.28
CA PHE A 164 20.56 19.74 -21.30
C PHE A 164 22.07 19.81 -21.07
N TYR A 165 22.81 20.56 -21.86
CA TYR A 165 24.27 20.60 -21.79
C TYR A 165 24.82 21.96 -22.21
N GLY A 166 26.04 22.26 -21.76
CA GLY A 166 26.62 23.58 -21.95
C GLY A 166 25.81 24.67 -21.26
N VAL A 167 25.09 24.33 -20.18
CA VAL A 167 24.23 25.25 -19.46
C VAL A 167 25.11 26.26 -18.72
N LYS A 168 24.96 27.54 -19.03
CA LYS A 168 25.57 28.63 -18.27
C LYS A 168 24.48 29.42 -17.57
N GLY A 169 24.73 29.76 -16.33
CA GLY A 169 23.82 30.50 -15.48
C GLY A 169 24.58 31.63 -14.79
N ASP A 170 23.97 32.80 -14.71
CA ASP A 170 24.46 33.94 -13.93
C ASP A 170 23.22 34.55 -13.26
N ILE A 171 23.02 34.27 -11.98
CA ILE A 171 21.78 34.56 -11.25
C ILE A 171 22.12 35.37 -9.99
N ASP A 172 21.82 36.66 -10.00
CA ASP A 172 21.90 37.57 -8.84
C ASP A 172 20.51 37.77 -8.22
N VAL A 173 20.36 37.39 -6.94
CA VAL A 173 19.13 37.51 -6.14
C VAL A 173 19.22 38.68 -5.15
N GLY A 174 19.98 39.73 -5.49
CA GLY A 174 20.14 40.95 -4.69
C GLY A 174 18.96 41.93 -4.77
N SER A 175 19.21 43.20 -4.43
CA SER A 175 18.22 44.29 -4.51
C SER A 175 17.77 44.60 -5.95
N ASN A 176 18.67 44.39 -6.91
CA ASN A 176 18.43 44.50 -8.36
C ASN A 176 18.62 43.13 -9.01
N PRO A 177 17.68 42.18 -8.81
CA PRO A 177 17.88 40.82 -9.24
C PRO A 177 18.07 40.75 -10.77
N SER A 178 19.05 39.96 -11.18
CA SER A 178 19.29 39.66 -12.58
C SER A 178 19.51 38.17 -12.75
N PHE A 179 19.12 37.63 -13.90
CA PHE A 179 19.41 36.26 -14.23
C PHE A 179 19.68 36.14 -15.72
N LEU A 180 20.66 35.33 -16.07
CA LEU A 180 20.99 34.89 -17.41
C LEU A 180 21.12 33.37 -17.35
N LEU A 181 20.43 32.66 -18.23
CA LEU A 181 20.49 31.23 -18.35
C LEU A 181 20.50 30.85 -19.83
N GLU A 182 21.59 30.26 -20.30
CA GLU A 182 21.73 29.78 -21.67
C GLU A 182 22.18 28.33 -21.69
N GLY A 183 21.82 27.59 -22.74
CA GLY A 183 22.25 26.21 -22.87
C GLY A 183 21.75 25.53 -24.14
N LYS A 184 22.19 24.30 -24.34
CA LYS A 184 21.76 23.43 -25.44
C LYS A 184 20.98 22.26 -24.91
N THR A 185 20.12 21.70 -25.75
CA THR A 185 19.35 20.50 -25.46
C THR A 185 19.56 19.47 -26.56
N ARG A 186 19.55 18.20 -26.19
CA ARG A 186 19.68 17.06 -27.11
C ARG A 186 18.80 15.92 -26.64
N ARG A 187 18.09 15.33 -27.60
CA ARG A 187 17.36 14.07 -27.41
C ARG A 187 17.45 13.30 -28.71
N ASN A 188 18.06 12.11 -28.68
CA ASN A 188 18.42 11.36 -29.89
C ASN A 188 19.26 12.24 -30.86
N GLU A 189 18.74 12.49 -32.07
CA GLU A 189 19.34 13.37 -33.09
C GLU A 189 18.82 14.82 -33.05
N GLN A 190 17.78 15.12 -32.27
CA GLN A 190 17.22 16.47 -32.18
C GLN A 190 18.09 17.36 -31.28
N LEU A 191 18.51 18.51 -31.80
CA LEU A 191 19.31 19.52 -31.10
C LEU A 191 18.50 20.81 -30.95
N GLY A 192 18.50 21.38 -29.75
CA GLY A 192 17.87 22.66 -29.45
C GLY A 192 18.77 23.55 -28.61
N SER A 193 18.31 24.78 -28.36
CA SER A 193 18.97 25.75 -27.49
C SER A 193 17.97 26.63 -26.78
N PHE A 194 18.34 27.14 -25.62
CA PHE A 194 17.55 28.10 -24.88
C PHE A 194 18.46 29.21 -24.35
N PHE A 195 17.90 30.40 -24.24
CA PHE A 195 18.51 31.60 -23.72
C PHE A 195 17.42 32.36 -22.97
N ILE A 196 17.63 32.68 -21.71
CA ILE A 196 16.68 33.41 -20.87
C ILE A 196 17.49 34.46 -20.11
N GLU A 197 17.14 35.72 -20.26
CA GLU A 197 17.75 36.84 -19.56
C GLU A 197 16.65 37.67 -18.91
N GLY A 198 16.85 38.11 -17.68
CA GLY A 198 15.98 39.05 -16.99
C GLY A 198 16.78 39.94 -16.05
N LYS A 199 16.42 41.22 -15.99
CA LYS A 199 17.05 42.21 -15.12
C LYS A 199 15.98 43.09 -14.51
N LYS A 200 16.06 43.31 -13.20
CA LYS A 200 15.26 44.31 -12.48
C LYS A 200 16.17 45.47 -12.11
N GLN A 201 16.20 46.49 -12.96
CA GLN A 201 16.85 47.77 -12.66
C GLN A 201 15.81 48.70 -11.99
N THR A 202 15.34 49.74 -12.68
CA THR A 202 14.18 50.55 -12.28
C THR A 202 12.85 49.87 -12.63
N PHE A 203 12.85 49.10 -13.71
CA PHE A 203 11.71 48.34 -14.24
C PHE A 203 12.16 46.91 -14.55
N LEU A 204 11.20 46.01 -14.72
CA LEU A 204 11.45 44.62 -15.11
C LEU A 204 11.65 44.53 -16.62
N GLU A 205 12.81 44.04 -17.05
CA GLU A 205 13.10 43.69 -18.44
C GLU A 205 13.51 42.23 -18.52
N GLY A 206 13.06 41.52 -19.55
CA GLY A 206 13.47 40.15 -19.78
C GLY A 206 13.22 39.66 -21.20
N THR A 207 14.08 38.77 -21.66
CA THR A 207 13.94 38.11 -22.95
C THR A 207 14.15 36.60 -22.76
N ALA A 208 13.33 35.79 -23.41
CA ALA A 208 13.51 34.35 -23.47
C ALA A 208 13.42 33.91 -24.92
N SER A 209 14.46 33.25 -25.42
CA SER A 209 14.52 32.64 -26.74
C SER A 209 14.78 31.15 -26.60
N ILE A 210 13.89 30.34 -27.16
CA ILE A 210 13.97 28.90 -27.17
C ILE A 210 13.89 28.46 -28.63
N ILE A 211 14.83 27.64 -29.06
CA ILE A 211 14.92 27.13 -30.43
C ILE A 211 14.92 25.60 -30.35
N ALA A 212 13.96 24.97 -31.03
CA ALA A 212 13.83 23.52 -31.18
C ALA A 212 13.96 22.71 -29.87
N LEU A 213 13.41 23.19 -28.75
CA LEU A 213 13.50 22.51 -27.46
C LEU A 213 12.63 21.24 -27.45
N PRO A 214 13.19 20.05 -27.17
CA PRO A 214 12.40 18.81 -27.08
C PRO A 214 11.37 18.89 -25.95
N THR A 215 10.09 18.81 -26.29
CA THR A 215 8.99 19.07 -25.34
C THR A 215 8.77 17.91 -24.37
N GLU A 216 9.15 16.69 -24.75
CA GLU A 216 9.21 15.57 -23.81
C GLU A 216 10.19 15.83 -22.67
N GLY A 217 11.25 16.61 -22.90
CA GLY A 217 12.12 17.09 -21.81
C GLY A 217 11.40 18.00 -20.84
N ILE A 218 10.53 18.87 -21.34
CA ILE A 218 9.67 19.75 -20.52
C ILE A 218 8.69 18.89 -19.71
N ASP A 219 8.09 17.88 -20.35
CA ASP A 219 7.17 16.94 -19.70
C ASP A 219 7.86 16.10 -18.62
N GLU A 220 9.06 15.61 -18.89
CA GLU A 220 9.86 14.86 -17.92
C GLU A 220 10.23 15.74 -16.72
N LEU A 221 10.65 16.99 -16.95
CA LEU A 221 10.91 17.97 -15.90
C LEU A 221 9.65 18.28 -15.08
N PHE A 222 8.52 18.49 -15.75
CA PHE A 222 7.26 18.79 -15.07
C PHE A 222 6.73 17.59 -14.28
N ALA A 223 6.91 16.37 -14.81
CA ALA A 223 6.52 15.12 -14.15
C ALA A 223 7.34 14.83 -12.89
N LEU A 224 8.56 15.38 -12.73
CA LEU A 224 9.31 15.30 -11.47
C LEU A 224 8.55 15.98 -10.32
N PHE A 225 7.80 17.06 -10.59
CA PHE A 225 7.08 17.84 -9.58
C PHE A 225 5.57 17.60 -9.56
N TYR A 226 5.01 17.13 -10.67
CA TYR A 226 3.59 16.86 -10.85
C TYR A 226 3.36 15.61 -11.72
N PRO A 227 3.56 14.39 -11.18
CA PRO A 227 3.48 13.14 -11.95
C PRO A 227 2.16 12.95 -12.72
N LYS A 228 1.03 13.40 -12.14
CA LYS A 228 -0.31 13.35 -12.76
C LYS A 228 -0.45 14.09 -14.08
N TYR A 229 0.47 14.99 -14.39
CA TYR A 229 0.46 15.81 -15.60
C TYR A 229 1.48 15.35 -16.65
N LYS A 230 2.14 14.21 -16.41
CA LYS A 230 3.08 13.62 -17.35
C LYS A 230 2.42 13.39 -18.72
N GLY A 231 3.03 13.90 -19.78
CA GLY A 231 2.55 13.75 -21.16
C GLY A 231 1.72 14.94 -21.66
N LEU A 232 1.34 15.89 -20.80
CA LEU A 232 0.50 17.03 -21.20
C LEU A 232 1.26 18.06 -22.05
N ALA A 233 2.51 18.38 -21.73
CA ALA A 233 3.30 19.34 -22.50
C ALA A 233 3.62 18.78 -23.89
N TYR A 234 3.97 17.50 -24.01
CA TYR A 234 4.15 16.83 -25.30
C TYR A 234 2.83 16.73 -26.08
N ALA A 235 1.71 16.45 -25.40
CA ALA A 235 0.41 16.44 -26.06
C ALA A 235 0.04 17.81 -26.63
N LEU A 236 0.25 18.89 -25.87
CA LEU A 236 -0.04 20.27 -26.25
C LEU A 236 0.92 20.81 -27.31
N LEU A 237 2.22 20.57 -27.16
CA LEU A 237 3.25 21.23 -27.96
C LEU A 237 3.71 20.37 -29.15
N GLY A 238 3.69 19.03 -29.05
CA GLY A 238 4.36 18.14 -30.02
C GLY A 238 5.88 18.19 -29.88
N ASP A 239 6.65 17.57 -30.77
CA ASP A 239 8.05 17.19 -30.52
C ASP A 239 9.01 18.32 -30.09
N THR A 240 8.84 19.53 -30.63
CA THR A 240 9.76 20.66 -30.39
C THR A 240 9.04 21.97 -30.09
N LEU A 241 9.58 22.81 -29.22
CA LEU A 241 9.10 24.16 -28.95
C LEU A 241 10.11 25.21 -29.43
N ASN A 242 9.63 26.17 -30.20
CA ASN A 242 10.29 27.46 -30.41
C ASN A 242 9.51 28.52 -29.64
N ALA A 243 10.18 29.35 -28.86
CA ALA A 243 9.56 30.42 -28.10
C ALA A 243 10.40 31.70 -28.19
N SER A 244 9.75 32.84 -28.30
CA SER A 244 10.35 34.16 -28.15
C SER A 244 9.41 34.98 -27.27
N ILE A 245 9.83 35.22 -26.03
CA ILE A 245 9.12 36.06 -25.07
C ILE A 245 9.99 37.30 -24.83
N LYS A 246 9.44 38.49 -25.01
CA LYS A 246 10.09 39.75 -24.61
C LYS A 246 9.17 40.47 -23.66
N ALA A 247 9.67 40.87 -22.50
CA ALA A 247 8.93 41.61 -21.50
C ALA A 247 9.72 42.88 -21.14
N ALA A 248 9.11 44.05 -21.26
CA ALA A 248 9.73 45.31 -20.91
C ALA A 248 8.73 46.23 -20.22
N ALA A 249 9.03 46.64 -18.99
CA ALA A 249 8.18 47.55 -18.25
C ALA A 249 8.46 49.01 -18.63
N THR A 250 7.41 49.73 -19.06
CA THR A 250 7.41 51.13 -19.43
C THR A 250 6.26 51.83 -18.70
N ASN A 251 6.52 52.88 -17.93
CA ASN A 251 5.48 53.66 -17.22
C ASN A 251 4.52 52.82 -16.34
N HIS A 252 5.05 51.93 -15.51
CA HIS A 252 4.28 51.01 -14.64
C HIS A 252 3.41 49.96 -15.39
N LEU A 253 3.53 49.86 -16.71
CA LEU A 253 2.92 48.80 -17.53
C LEU A 253 4.02 47.87 -18.05
N LEU A 254 3.82 46.56 -17.96
CA LEU A 254 4.72 45.55 -18.50
C LEU A 254 4.25 45.16 -19.91
N ASN A 255 4.93 45.63 -20.95
CA ASN A 255 4.68 45.21 -22.33
C ASN A 255 5.27 43.81 -22.52
N ILE A 256 4.49 42.85 -22.99
CA ILE A 256 4.92 41.48 -23.21
C ILE A 256 4.61 41.10 -24.66
N GLU A 257 5.61 40.60 -25.37
CA GLU A 257 5.48 39.98 -26.69
C GLU A 257 5.72 38.48 -26.50
N ILE A 258 4.73 37.65 -26.86
CA ILE A 258 4.76 36.20 -26.70
C ILE A 258 4.57 35.56 -28.08
N ASN A 259 5.64 34.99 -28.62
CA ASN A 259 5.63 34.20 -29.84
C ASN A 259 6.01 32.75 -29.51
N LEU A 260 5.06 31.82 -29.51
CA LEU A 260 5.32 30.39 -29.32
C LEU A 260 4.97 29.66 -30.62
N ARG A 261 5.86 28.79 -31.09
CA ARG A 261 5.64 27.94 -32.26
C ARG A 261 6.16 26.53 -31.99
N SER A 262 5.26 25.58 -32.02
CA SER A 262 5.53 24.15 -31.93
C SER A 262 4.71 23.40 -33.00
N PRO A 263 4.96 22.10 -33.24
CA PRO A 263 4.18 21.32 -34.22
C PRO A 263 2.67 21.34 -34.00
N ARG A 264 2.21 21.57 -32.75
CA ARG A 264 0.80 21.52 -32.36
C ARG A 264 0.26 22.81 -31.74
N LEU A 265 1.09 23.83 -31.56
CA LEU A 265 0.67 25.10 -30.93
C LEU A 265 1.37 26.28 -31.60
N LEU A 266 0.59 27.30 -31.93
CA LEU A 266 1.06 28.62 -32.34
C LEU A 266 0.37 29.66 -31.47
N VAL A 267 1.16 30.49 -30.78
CA VAL A 267 0.69 31.61 -29.97
C VAL A 267 1.42 32.86 -30.42
N ASP A 268 0.68 33.89 -30.78
CA ASP A 268 1.18 35.23 -31.09
C ASP A 268 0.32 36.23 -30.32
N LEU A 269 0.85 36.73 -29.20
CA LEU A 269 0.14 37.63 -28.29
C LEU A 269 1.05 38.81 -27.92
N ASN A 270 0.48 40.01 -27.89
CA ASN A 270 1.20 41.25 -27.52
C ASN A 270 0.47 41.97 -26.37
N PRO A 271 0.36 41.39 -25.17
CA PRO A 271 -0.36 42.05 -24.10
C PRO A 271 0.48 43.06 -23.29
N THR A 272 -0.19 44.03 -22.68
CA THR A 272 0.31 44.85 -21.58
C THR A 272 -0.25 44.36 -20.25
N TYR A 273 0.59 44.26 -19.23
CA TYR A 273 0.18 43.96 -17.87
C TYR A 273 0.32 45.18 -16.96
N GLY A 274 -0.77 45.59 -16.30
CA GLY A 274 -0.76 46.68 -15.33
C GLY A 274 -2.08 46.80 -14.58
N ARG A 275 -2.04 47.32 -13.35
CA ARG A 275 -3.21 47.40 -12.45
C ARG A 275 -3.95 46.05 -12.33
N GLU A 276 -3.19 44.96 -12.25
CA GLU A 276 -3.71 43.58 -12.17
C GLU A 276 -4.48 43.10 -13.41
N ILE A 277 -4.28 43.71 -14.58
CA ILE A 277 -4.97 43.32 -15.82
C ILE A 277 -3.95 43.05 -16.93
N PHE A 278 -4.11 41.93 -17.64
CA PHE A 278 -3.52 41.70 -18.95
C PHE A 278 -4.44 42.22 -20.05
N GLU A 279 -3.98 43.12 -20.91
CA GLU A 279 -4.78 43.69 -22.00
C GLU A 279 -4.03 43.54 -23.33
N LEU A 280 -4.70 43.05 -24.38
CA LEU A 280 -4.09 42.92 -25.70
C LEU A 280 -3.94 44.28 -26.39
N THR A 281 -2.70 44.65 -26.74
CA THR A 281 -2.42 45.90 -27.47
C THR A 281 -2.54 45.76 -28.99
N LYS A 282 -2.48 44.51 -29.48
CA LYS A 282 -2.67 44.12 -30.89
C LYS A 282 -3.52 42.86 -30.95
N PRO A 283 -4.20 42.59 -32.09
CA PRO A 283 -4.91 41.34 -32.28
C PRO A 283 -4.00 40.13 -32.01
N GLY A 284 -4.51 39.19 -31.22
CA GLY A 284 -3.81 37.98 -30.82
C GLY A 284 -4.27 36.76 -31.61
N ARG A 285 -3.39 35.78 -31.78
CA ARG A 285 -3.69 34.53 -32.47
C ARG A 285 -3.22 33.34 -31.65
N ILE A 286 -4.10 32.38 -31.41
CA ILE A 286 -3.80 31.10 -30.77
C ILE A 286 -4.33 30.00 -31.69
N ALA A 287 -3.46 29.26 -32.36
CA ALA A 287 -3.83 28.10 -33.17
C ALA A 287 -3.25 26.83 -32.53
N LEU A 288 -4.06 25.79 -32.41
CA LEU A 288 -3.66 24.57 -31.71
C LEU A 288 -4.25 23.31 -32.34
N THR A 289 -3.45 22.24 -32.36
CA THR A 289 -3.90 20.89 -32.72
C THR A 289 -4.34 20.18 -31.44
N LEU A 290 -5.65 20.11 -31.23
CA LEU A 290 -6.27 19.39 -30.13
C LEU A 290 -6.04 17.89 -30.31
N LYS A 291 -5.21 17.29 -29.45
CA LYS A 291 -5.06 15.84 -29.36
C LYS A 291 -6.16 15.22 -28.50
N PRO A 292 -6.61 13.98 -28.81
CA PRO A 292 -7.51 13.19 -27.96
C PRO A 292 -7.12 13.22 -26.48
N PHE A 293 -5.86 12.93 -26.15
CA PHE A 293 -5.36 12.93 -24.78
C PHE A 293 -5.57 14.29 -24.07
N LEU A 294 -5.28 15.40 -24.76
CA LEU A 294 -5.41 16.75 -24.19
C LEU A 294 -6.87 17.13 -23.98
N PHE A 295 -7.72 16.94 -24.99
CA PHE A 295 -9.14 17.28 -24.91
C PHE A 295 -9.86 16.42 -23.84
N ASN A 296 -9.58 15.13 -23.80
CA ASN A 296 -10.21 14.19 -22.87
C ASN A 296 -9.81 14.43 -21.40
N HIS A 297 -8.71 15.15 -21.16
CA HIS A 297 -8.28 15.55 -19.82
C HIS A 297 -9.15 16.67 -19.23
N PHE A 298 -9.72 17.55 -20.07
CA PHE A 298 -10.49 18.72 -19.63
C PHE A 298 -12.00 18.59 -19.81
N PHE A 299 -12.46 17.68 -20.68
CA PHE A 299 -13.88 17.47 -20.95
C PHE A 299 -14.35 16.09 -20.44
N GLU A 300 -15.29 16.11 -19.50
CA GLU A 300 -15.86 14.89 -18.93
C GLU A 300 -16.96 14.30 -19.83
N GLU A 301 -17.81 15.13 -20.42
CA GLU A 301 -18.97 14.68 -21.20
C GLU A 301 -18.66 14.35 -22.67
N PHE A 302 -17.58 14.93 -23.19
CA PHE A 302 -17.12 14.73 -24.57
C PHE A 302 -15.71 14.14 -24.57
N SER A 303 -15.41 13.34 -25.59
CA SER A 303 -14.10 12.76 -25.81
C SER A 303 -13.71 12.88 -27.27
N LEU A 304 -12.62 13.59 -27.54
CA LEU A 304 -12.07 13.69 -28.87
C LEU A 304 -11.38 12.36 -29.23
N GLN A 305 -11.68 11.84 -30.42
CA GLN A 305 -11.22 10.55 -30.96
C GLN A 305 -10.15 10.72 -32.04
N SER A 306 -10.10 11.88 -32.70
CA SER A 306 -9.09 12.24 -33.70
C SER A 306 -8.56 13.63 -33.42
N ASP A 307 -7.40 13.97 -33.96
CA ASP A 307 -6.91 15.35 -33.90
C ASP A 307 -7.93 16.33 -34.49
N ALA A 308 -8.02 17.52 -33.92
CA ALA A 308 -8.80 18.64 -34.45
C ALA A 308 -7.95 19.92 -34.44
N GLN A 309 -8.04 20.76 -35.47
CA GLN A 309 -7.37 22.08 -35.45
C GLN A 309 -8.35 23.13 -34.93
N GLY A 310 -7.97 23.82 -33.85
CA GLY A 310 -8.66 24.97 -33.31
C GLY A 310 -7.85 26.24 -33.54
N GLU A 311 -8.50 27.35 -33.84
CA GLU A 311 -7.88 28.67 -33.95
C GLU A 311 -8.76 29.72 -33.26
N LEU A 312 -8.20 30.42 -32.30
CA LEU A 312 -8.78 31.58 -31.63
C LEU A 312 -8.06 32.83 -32.12
N ARG A 313 -8.80 33.75 -32.73
CA ARG A 313 -8.34 35.09 -33.12
C ARG A 313 -8.99 36.10 -32.22
N LEU A 314 -8.20 36.82 -31.43
CA LEU A 314 -8.67 37.85 -30.51
C LEU A 314 -8.41 39.21 -31.16
N GLU A 315 -9.45 40.02 -31.39
CA GLU A 315 -9.25 41.39 -31.89
C GLU A 315 -8.85 42.32 -30.74
N LYS A 316 -9.55 42.19 -29.61
CA LYS A 316 -9.26 42.83 -28.33
C LYS A 316 -9.56 41.85 -27.20
N GLY A 317 -8.83 41.95 -26.09
CA GLY A 317 -9.13 41.14 -24.91
C GLY A 317 -8.46 41.67 -23.66
N SER A 318 -9.14 41.54 -22.52
CA SER A 318 -8.59 41.82 -21.20
C SER A 318 -8.82 40.65 -20.25
N LEU A 319 -7.83 40.37 -19.40
CA LEU A 319 -7.85 39.29 -18.41
C LEU A 319 -7.33 39.82 -17.07
N PRO A 320 -8.21 40.10 -16.11
CA PRO A 320 -7.83 40.58 -14.78
C PRO A 320 -7.32 39.44 -13.88
N PHE A 321 -6.54 39.80 -12.86
CA PHE A 321 -6.12 38.93 -11.77
C PHE A 321 -6.97 39.14 -10.51
N SER A 322 -7.03 38.10 -9.70
CA SER A 322 -7.44 38.18 -8.30
C SER A 322 -6.39 37.44 -7.46
N GLY A 323 -5.54 38.19 -6.76
CA GLY A 323 -4.38 37.65 -6.04
C GLY A 323 -3.32 37.08 -6.99
N SER A 324 -3.00 35.79 -6.86
CA SER A 324 -2.00 35.08 -7.68
C SER A 324 -2.60 34.30 -8.86
N SER A 325 -3.90 34.48 -9.16
CA SER A 325 -4.62 33.72 -10.20
C SER A 325 -5.42 34.60 -11.14
N PHE A 326 -5.62 34.14 -12.38
CA PHE A 326 -6.46 34.81 -13.37
C PHE A 326 -7.95 34.72 -13.00
N ASP A 327 -8.67 35.85 -13.05
CA ASP A 327 -10.12 35.92 -12.87
C ASP A 327 -10.82 35.91 -14.24
N PHE A 328 -10.97 34.71 -14.80
CA PHE A 328 -11.64 34.50 -16.08
C PHE A 328 -13.07 35.03 -16.12
N SER A 329 -13.74 35.18 -14.97
CA SER A 329 -15.13 35.67 -14.92
C SER A 329 -15.28 37.13 -15.32
N LYS A 330 -14.19 37.91 -15.21
CA LYS A 330 -14.16 39.33 -15.60
C LYS A 330 -13.39 39.55 -16.90
N ALA A 331 -12.97 38.49 -17.59
CA ALA A 331 -12.30 38.62 -18.87
C ALA A 331 -13.25 39.21 -19.90
N SER A 332 -12.76 40.12 -20.73
CA SER A 332 -13.54 40.77 -21.79
C SER A 332 -12.84 40.59 -23.13
N GLY A 333 -13.56 40.74 -24.23
CA GLY A 333 -12.97 40.68 -25.56
C GLY A 333 -13.93 40.29 -26.66
N ASN A 334 -13.45 40.45 -27.88
CA ASN A 334 -14.15 40.03 -29.09
C ASN A 334 -13.17 39.34 -30.05
N GLY A 335 -13.68 38.42 -30.84
CA GLY A 335 -12.85 37.61 -31.71
C GLY A 335 -13.59 36.51 -32.45
N ASP A 336 -12.84 35.71 -33.17
CA ASP A 336 -13.32 34.54 -33.89
C ASP A 336 -12.74 33.26 -33.29
N LEU A 337 -13.59 32.23 -33.21
CA LEU A 337 -13.22 30.86 -32.91
C LEU A 337 -13.48 30.00 -34.14
N TYR A 338 -12.45 29.31 -34.62
CA TYR A 338 -12.52 28.33 -35.69
C TYR A 338 -12.16 26.96 -35.14
N LEU A 339 -12.93 25.94 -35.51
CA LEU A 339 -12.61 24.54 -35.23
C LEU A 339 -12.88 23.73 -36.51
N SER A 340 -11.88 22.96 -36.94
CA SER A 340 -11.95 22.13 -38.15
C SER A 340 -12.18 20.65 -37.81
N SER A 341 -12.53 19.86 -38.84
CA SER A 341 -12.86 18.43 -38.82
C SER A 341 -12.31 17.66 -37.61
N GLY A 342 -13.19 17.34 -36.65
CA GLY A 342 -12.86 16.60 -35.44
C GLY A 342 -13.88 15.51 -35.16
N LYS A 343 -13.42 14.31 -34.79
CA LYS A 343 -14.26 13.20 -34.36
C LYS A 343 -14.43 13.26 -32.84
N VAL A 344 -15.62 13.55 -32.34
CA VAL A 344 -15.95 13.73 -30.92
C VAL A 344 -16.93 12.64 -30.48
N LEU A 345 -16.50 11.75 -29.61
CA LEU A 345 -17.35 10.84 -28.84
C LEU A 345 -18.10 11.63 -27.75
N VAL A 346 -19.38 11.40 -27.61
CA VAL A 346 -20.22 11.93 -26.53
C VAL A 346 -20.37 10.82 -25.51
N LYS A 347 -19.70 10.92 -24.35
CA LYS A 347 -19.54 9.79 -23.41
C LYS A 347 -20.87 9.29 -22.85
N LYS A 348 -21.83 10.18 -22.61
CA LYS A 348 -23.13 9.83 -22.01
C LYS A 348 -24.00 8.91 -22.89
N ILE A 349 -23.80 9.00 -24.20
CA ILE A 349 -24.52 8.20 -25.21
C ILE A 349 -23.57 7.23 -25.94
N GLU A 350 -22.29 7.22 -25.55
CA GLU A 350 -21.20 6.43 -26.15
C GLU A 350 -21.09 6.55 -27.68
N ASP A 351 -21.38 7.73 -28.23
CA ASP A 351 -21.60 7.88 -29.67
C ASP A 351 -20.81 9.01 -30.32
N THR A 352 -20.52 8.89 -31.62
CA THR A 352 -19.57 9.80 -32.29
C THR A 352 -20.23 10.86 -33.17
N LEU A 353 -19.93 12.12 -32.87
CA LEU A 353 -20.16 13.30 -33.68
C LEU A 353 -18.90 13.68 -34.49
N PHE A 354 -19.04 13.85 -35.80
CA PHE A 354 -18.01 14.43 -36.66
C PHE A 354 -18.32 15.92 -36.84
N VAL A 355 -17.55 16.80 -36.21
CA VAL A 355 -17.68 18.24 -36.41
C VAL A 355 -16.86 18.60 -37.65
N ASP A 356 -17.49 18.83 -38.80
CA ASP A 356 -16.78 19.14 -40.05
C ASP A 356 -16.18 20.55 -40.00
N GLN A 357 -16.96 21.51 -39.50
CA GLN A 357 -16.53 22.90 -39.32
C GLN A 357 -17.37 23.57 -38.23
N PHE A 358 -16.72 24.38 -37.39
CA PHE A 358 -17.37 25.34 -36.51
C PHE A 358 -16.67 26.70 -36.64
N LYS A 359 -17.47 27.75 -36.81
CA LYS A 359 -17.05 29.14 -36.81
C LYS A 359 -17.95 29.91 -35.85
N GLY A 360 -17.35 30.51 -34.82
CA GLY A 360 -18.04 31.33 -33.83
C GLY A 360 -17.41 32.70 -33.72
N ALA A 361 -18.09 33.77 -34.14
CA ALA A 361 -17.66 35.13 -33.84
C ALA A 361 -18.28 35.57 -32.51
N PHE A 362 -17.48 35.98 -31.54
CA PHE A 362 -17.95 36.34 -30.20
C PHE A 362 -17.61 37.77 -29.80
N SER A 363 -18.43 38.36 -28.93
CA SER A 363 -18.20 39.66 -28.30
C SER A 363 -18.70 39.65 -26.86
N THR A 364 -17.89 40.16 -25.93
CA THR A 364 -18.24 40.27 -24.51
C THR A 364 -17.53 41.44 -23.81
N GLU A 365 -18.26 42.16 -22.95
CA GLU A 365 -17.68 43.12 -22.00
C GLU A 365 -17.19 42.44 -20.72
N SER A 366 -17.70 41.25 -20.42
CA SER A 366 -17.28 40.39 -19.33
C SER A 366 -17.89 39.01 -19.52
N LEU A 367 -17.06 37.96 -19.57
CA LEU A 367 -17.49 36.57 -19.71
C LEU A 367 -18.48 36.15 -18.60
N GLY A 368 -18.45 36.81 -17.44
CA GLY A 368 -19.39 36.60 -16.34
C GLY A 368 -20.73 37.31 -16.49
N THR A 369 -20.92 38.20 -17.47
CA THR A 369 -22.16 38.97 -17.65
C THR A 369 -22.92 38.55 -18.90
N LEU A 370 -22.43 38.86 -20.09
CA LEU A 370 -23.09 38.58 -21.36
C LEU A 370 -22.05 38.29 -22.45
N VAL A 371 -22.26 37.22 -23.20
CA VAL A 371 -21.46 36.83 -24.38
C VAL A 371 -22.40 36.67 -25.55
N GLN A 372 -22.19 37.45 -26.61
CA GLN A 372 -22.89 37.27 -27.88
C GLN A 372 -22.03 36.42 -28.80
N ILE A 373 -22.61 35.39 -29.42
CA ILE A 373 -21.93 34.47 -30.33
C ILE A 373 -22.75 34.31 -31.61
N ASN A 374 -22.13 34.62 -32.75
CA ASN A 374 -22.65 34.27 -34.07
C ASN A 374 -22.04 32.92 -34.47
N VAL A 375 -22.89 31.88 -34.54
CA VAL A 375 -22.47 30.50 -34.76
C VAL A 375 -22.82 30.08 -36.18
N GLN A 376 -21.84 29.50 -36.87
CA GLN A 376 -22.00 28.76 -38.11
C GLN A 376 -21.29 27.43 -37.94
N SER A 377 -22.03 26.32 -37.98
CA SER A 377 -21.45 24.99 -37.79
C SER A 377 -22.05 23.96 -38.74
N SER A 378 -21.23 23.01 -39.15
CA SER A 378 -21.63 21.81 -39.87
C SER A 378 -21.05 20.58 -39.19
N MET A 379 -21.89 19.57 -38.98
CA MET A 379 -21.53 18.33 -38.29
C MET A 379 -22.22 17.13 -38.92
N ARG A 380 -21.72 15.92 -38.68
CA ARG A 380 -22.32 14.65 -39.10
C ARG A 380 -22.38 13.72 -37.90
N TYR A 381 -23.48 13.00 -37.74
CA TYR A 381 -23.65 12.04 -36.64
C TYR A 381 -24.04 10.69 -37.23
N GLN A 382 -23.19 9.68 -37.04
CA GLN A 382 -23.38 8.35 -37.61
C GLN A 382 -23.76 8.37 -39.12
N GLU A 383 -24.84 7.66 -39.48
CA GLU A 383 -25.40 7.57 -40.84
C GLU A 383 -26.42 8.68 -41.16
N GLU A 384 -26.71 9.59 -40.22
CA GLU A 384 -27.86 10.51 -40.28
C GLU A 384 -27.69 11.67 -41.29
N GLY A 385 -26.58 11.76 -42.04
CA GLY A 385 -26.33 12.85 -43.00
C GLY A 385 -25.69 14.09 -42.37
N GLN A 386 -25.47 15.14 -43.18
CA GLN A 386 -24.87 16.40 -42.72
C GLN A 386 -25.92 17.28 -42.05
N SER A 387 -25.59 17.77 -40.86
CA SER A 387 -26.36 18.70 -40.05
C SER A 387 -25.72 20.08 -40.10
N SER A 388 -26.52 21.14 -40.08
CA SER A 388 -26.01 22.51 -40.00
C SER A 388 -26.77 23.34 -38.98
N VAL A 389 -26.05 24.22 -38.28
CA VAL A 389 -26.63 25.19 -37.33
C VAL A 389 -26.04 26.56 -37.64
N ASN A 390 -26.90 27.50 -38.00
CA ASN A 390 -26.54 28.88 -38.32
C ASN A 390 -27.40 29.85 -37.52
N GLY A 391 -26.79 30.83 -36.86
CA GLY A 391 -27.56 31.83 -36.14
C GLY A 391 -26.80 32.61 -35.07
N THR A 392 -27.56 33.32 -34.23
CA THR A 392 -27.02 34.18 -33.17
C THR A 392 -27.53 33.75 -31.81
N VAL A 393 -26.65 33.74 -30.81
CA VAL A 393 -26.96 33.34 -29.44
C VAL A 393 -26.37 34.35 -28.47
N SER A 394 -27.19 34.88 -27.56
CA SER A 394 -26.72 35.65 -26.42
C SER A 394 -26.72 34.76 -25.17
N ILE A 395 -25.61 34.70 -24.44
CA ILE A 395 -25.43 33.88 -23.23
C ILE A 395 -25.12 34.80 -22.05
N LYS A 396 -25.93 34.76 -21.00
CA LYS A 396 -25.68 35.48 -19.75
C LYS A 396 -25.06 34.54 -18.70
N ASP A 397 -24.12 35.03 -17.89
CA ASP A 397 -23.48 34.31 -16.77
C ASP A 397 -22.76 32.99 -17.14
N LEU A 398 -21.77 33.03 -18.06
CA LEU A 398 -21.14 31.84 -18.70
C LEU A 398 -20.59 30.79 -17.70
N PHE A 399 -20.04 31.25 -16.57
CA PHE A 399 -19.41 30.40 -15.54
C PHE A 399 -20.34 30.09 -14.34
N LYS A 400 -21.60 30.57 -14.36
CA LYS A 400 -22.62 30.28 -13.33
C LYS A 400 -23.85 29.62 -13.98
N LYS A 401 -25.07 30.03 -13.61
CA LYS A 401 -26.33 29.51 -14.17
C LYS A 401 -26.60 30.20 -15.51
N ARG A 402 -26.18 29.56 -16.61
CA ARG A 402 -26.29 30.07 -17.98
C ARG A 402 -27.73 30.38 -18.35
N THR A 403 -28.01 31.58 -18.85
CA THR A 403 -29.33 31.92 -19.44
C THR A 403 -29.18 32.45 -20.86
N PHE A 404 -30.17 32.21 -21.71
CA PHE A 404 -30.15 32.56 -23.14
C PHE A 404 -31.18 33.67 -23.43
N PRO A 405 -30.86 34.96 -23.20
CA PRO A 405 -31.81 36.06 -23.38
C PRO A 405 -32.37 36.18 -24.80
N SER A 406 -31.55 35.93 -25.83
CA SER A 406 -31.98 35.87 -27.22
C SER A 406 -31.28 34.75 -27.98
N MET A 407 -32.01 34.12 -28.89
CA MET A 407 -31.53 33.04 -29.75
C MET A 407 -32.27 33.10 -31.08
N ASN A 408 -31.55 33.03 -32.19
CA ASN A 408 -32.14 32.87 -33.51
C ASN A 408 -31.31 31.86 -34.27
N LEU A 409 -31.79 30.62 -34.37
CA LEU A 409 -31.06 29.50 -34.97
C LEU A 409 -31.89 28.87 -36.09
N ALA A 410 -31.29 28.78 -37.27
CA ALA A 410 -31.72 27.91 -38.35
C ALA A 410 -30.97 26.58 -38.23
N ILE A 411 -31.72 25.49 -38.18
CA ILE A 411 -31.20 24.16 -37.88
C ILE A 411 -31.62 23.20 -38.99
N ASP A 412 -30.65 22.56 -39.63
CA ASP A 412 -30.89 21.49 -40.59
C ASP A 412 -30.38 20.17 -40.03
N ASN A 413 -31.27 19.17 -40.00
CA ASN A 413 -30.96 17.78 -39.67
C ASN A 413 -30.14 17.57 -38.38
N LEU A 414 -30.41 18.34 -37.32
CA LEU A 414 -29.68 18.27 -36.04
C LEU A 414 -30.03 16.98 -35.28
N PRO A 415 -29.04 16.15 -34.91
CA PRO A 415 -29.27 14.95 -34.14
C PRO A 415 -29.81 15.30 -32.74
N LEU A 416 -31.03 14.90 -32.44
CA LEU A 416 -31.73 15.22 -31.19
C LEU A 416 -31.05 14.61 -29.97
N VAL A 417 -30.25 13.57 -30.16
CA VAL A 417 -29.40 12.95 -29.14
C VAL A 417 -28.38 13.94 -28.52
N LEU A 418 -28.04 15.01 -29.25
CA LEU A 418 -27.17 16.08 -28.75
C LEU A 418 -27.91 17.01 -27.78
N ILE A 419 -29.24 17.11 -27.89
CA ILE A 419 -30.09 17.95 -27.03
C ILE A 419 -30.60 17.15 -25.81
N ASP A 420 -30.86 15.86 -26.00
CA ASP A 420 -31.41 14.93 -24.99
C ASP A 420 -30.47 14.70 -23.77
N GLN A 421 -29.26 15.27 -23.80
CA GLN A 421 -28.25 15.16 -22.75
C GLN A 421 -28.67 15.83 -21.42
N TYR A 422 -29.59 16.80 -21.44
CA TYR A 422 -30.03 17.54 -20.24
C TYR A 422 -31.24 16.92 -19.50
N GLN A 423 -32.02 16.05 -20.14
CA GLN A 423 -33.18 15.40 -19.51
C GLN A 423 -33.23 13.90 -19.85
N GLN A 424 -32.43 13.10 -19.13
CA GLN A 424 -32.52 11.62 -19.06
C GLN A 424 -33.20 10.94 -20.26
N SER A 425 -32.61 11.08 -21.47
CA SER A 425 -32.82 10.21 -22.64
C SER A 425 -34.29 9.98 -23.04
N SER A 426 -35.07 11.05 -23.22
CA SER A 426 -36.49 10.95 -23.60
C SER A 426 -36.76 11.47 -25.00
N LEU A 427 -36.10 12.54 -25.43
CA LEU A 427 -36.46 13.25 -26.66
C LEU A 427 -36.23 12.44 -27.94
N VAL A 428 -35.14 11.68 -28.04
CA VAL A 428 -34.90 10.82 -29.23
C VAL A 428 -35.96 9.72 -29.32
N LYS A 429 -36.36 9.18 -28.16
CA LYS A 429 -37.42 8.18 -28.06
C LYS A 429 -38.76 8.75 -28.54
N TYR A 430 -39.12 9.95 -28.10
CA TYR A 430 -40.41 10.56 -28.44
C TYR A 430 -40.44 11.22 -29.82
N LEU A 431 -39.36 11.84 -30.32
CA LEU A 431 -39.41 12.66 -31.53
C LEU A 431 -38.65 12.04 -32.71
N GLY A 432 -37.82 11.02 -32.50
CA GLY A 432 -36.93 10.47 -33.52
C GLY A 432 -35.53 11.06 -33.45
N LYS A 433 -34.68 10.69 -34.41
CA LYS A 433 -33.23 10.93 -34.29
C LYS A 433 -32.77 12.34 -34.68
N THR A 434 -33.49 13.04 -35.56
CA THR A 434 -33.10 14.38 -36.04
C THR A 434 -34.21 15.42 -35.97
N TYR A 435 -33.83 16.69 -35.98
CA TYR A 435 -34.71 17.85 -36.06
C TYR A 435 -34.25 18.80 -37.17
N THR A 436 -35.19 19.24 -38.00
CA THR A 436 -34.96 20.28 -39.02
C THR A 436 -35.99 21.37 -38.82
N GLY A 437 -35.55 22.62 -38.63
CA GLY A 437 -36.44 23.70 -38.29
C GLY A 437 -35.77 25.00 -37.84
N ASN A 438 -36.58 25.96 -37.41
CA ASN A 438 -36.12 27.25 -36.87
C ASN A 438 -36.47 27.36 -35.39
N ILE A 439 -35.55 27.95 -34.61
CA ILE A 439 -35.76 28.28 -33.19
C ILE A 439 -35.51 29.77 -33.02
N VAL A 440 -36.56 30.52 -32.69
CA VAL A 440 -36.48 31.96 -32.43
C VAL A 440 -36.94 32.23 -31.01
N LYS A 441 -36.02 32.69 -30.15
CA LYS A 441 -36.27 33.16 -28.79
C LYS A 441 -35.97 34.66 -28.68
N SER A 442 -36.99 35.45 -28.36
CA SER A 442 -36.87 36.87 -28.04
C SER A 442 -37.55 37.13 -26.70
N ASN A 443 -36.77 37.36 -25.65
CA ASN A 443 -37.26 37.50 -24.28
C ASN A 443 -38.11 36.29 -23.84
N GLU A 444 -39.40 36.53 -23.62
CA GLU A 444 -40.44 35.60 -23.19
C GLU A 444 -41.18 34.94 -24.35
N ARG A 445 -40.76 35.07 -25.61
CA ARG A 445 -41.39 34.36 -26.73
C ARG A 445 -40.44 33.38 -27.38
N LEU A 446 -40.88 32.14 -27.55
CA LEU A 446 -40.18 31.08 -28.24
C LEU A 446 -41.05 30.57 -29.39
N SER A 447 -40.60 30.71 -30.62
CA SER A 447 -41.25 30.10 -31.79
C SER A 447 -40.37 28.96 -32.31
N VAL A 448 -40.97 27.79 -32.45
CA VAL A 448 -40.33 26.57 -32.95
C VAL A 448 -41.15 26.07 -34.14
N SER A 449 -40.50 25.86 -35.28
CA SER A 449 -41.14 25.26 -36.45
C SER A 449 -40.22 24.21 -37.03
N GLY A 450 -40.74 23.04 -37.40
CA GLY A 450 -39.89 21.99 -37.94
C GLY A 450 -40.54 20.62 -38.05
N LYS A 451 -39.72 19.66 -38.46
CA LYS A 451 -40.08 18.24 -38.55
C LYS A 451 -39.03 17.39 -37.86
N THR A 452 -39.46 16.25 -37.36
CA THR A 452 -38.62 15.16 -36.88
C THR A 452 -39.11 13.85 -37.53
N PRO A 453 -38.34 12.74 -37.46
CA PRO A 453 -38.76 11.47 -38.07
C PRO A 453 -40.10 10.92 -37.54
N LEU A 454 -40.45 11.21 -36.28
CA LEU A 454 -41.68 10.71 -35.65
C LEU A 454 -42.76 11.78 -35.46
N LEU A 455 -42.44 13.07 -35.61
CA LEU A 455 -43.38 14.17 -35.40
C LEU A 455 -43.22 15.24 -36.50
N THR A 456 -44.32 15.58 -37.17
CA THR A 456 -44.38 16.76 -38.03
C THR A 456 -45.38 17.75 -37.44
N PHE A 457 -44.97 19.02 -37.24
CA PHE A 457 -45.82 20.07 -36.68
C PHE A 457 -45.61 21.42 -37.40
N GLN A 458 -46.67 22.22 -37.51
CA GLN A 458 -46.63 23.58 -38.08
C GLN A 458 -45.96 24.57 -37.09
N GLU A 459 -45.63 25.79 -37.52
CA GLU A 459 -45.02 26.82 -36.66
C GLU A 459 -45.79 26.97 -35.34
N THR A 460 -45.10 26.67 -34.24
CA THR A 460 -45.65 26.58 -32.90
C THR A 460 -45.00 27.66 -32.05
N SER A 461 -45.77 28.69 -31.74
CA SER A 461 -45.30 29.82 -30.92
C SER A 461 -45.76 29.67 -29.47
N LEU A 462 -44.81 29.83 -28.54
CA LEU A 462 -44.99 29.75 -27.10
C LEU A 462 -44.67 31.11 -26.46
N GLU A 463 -45.53 31.56 -25.54
CA GLU A 463 -45.24 32.68 -24.64
C GLU A 463 -44.79 32.13 -23.29
N ILE A 464 -43.49 32.28 -22.99
CA ILE A 464 -42.72 31.78 -21.85
C ILE A 464 -42.57 32.86 -20.77
N ALA A 465 -43.43 32.81 -19.75
CA ALA A 465 -43.22 33.50 -18.47
C ALA A 465 -42.87 32.47 -17.38
N ASP A 466 -43.63 32.39 -16.29
CA ASP A 466 -43.58 31.28 -15.31
C ASP A 466 -44.14 29.97 -15.89
N THR A 467 -44.92 30.08 -16.96
CA THR A 467 -45.49 28.99 -17.77
C THR A 467 -45.37 29.37 -19.26
N ALA A 468 -45.14 28.38 -20.13
CA ALA A 468 -45.10 28.51 -21.57
C ALA A 468 -46.46 28.15 -22.18
N HIS A 469 -47.17 29.14 -22.72
CA HIS A 469 -48.51 28.96 -23.29
C HIS A 469 -48.44 28.89 -24.82
N LEU A 470 -49.15 27.93 -25.39
CA LEU A 470 -49.39 27.83 -26.82
C LEU A 470 -50.29 28.96 -27.29
N ILE A 471 -49.79 29.73 -28.26
CA ILE A 471 -50.46 30.94 -28.73
C ILE A 471 -51.64 30.59 -29.67
N LYS A 472 -51.57 29.47 -30.43
CA LYS A 472 -52.64 28.97 -31.32
C LYS A 472 -52.60 27.44 -31.46
N PRO A 473 -53.74 26.76 -31.72
CA PRO A 473 -53.78 25.32 -32.01
C PRO A 473 -52.84 24.92 -33.14
N SER A 474 -52.25 23.72 -33.05
CA SER A 474 -51.30 23.19 -34.03
C SER A 474 -51.65 21.75 -34.40
N ASP A 475 -51.78 21.47 -35.69
CA ASP A 475 -51.99 20.11 -36.18
C ASP A 475 -50.67 19.33 -36.17
N PHE A 476 -50.74 18.02 -35.86
CA PHE A 476 -49.57 17.16 -35.88
C PHE A 476 -49.86 15.77 -36.44
N THR A 477 -48.82 15.14 -36.97
CA THR A 477 -48.82 13.70 -37.29
C THR A 477 -47.71 13.04 -36.49
N TYR A 478 -48.02 11.94 -35.81
CA TYR A 478 -47.11 11.26 -34.90
C TYR A 478 -47.01 9.75 -35.20
N THR A 479 -45.80 9.20 -35.23
CA THR A 479 -45.58 7.76 -35.41
C THR A 479 -45.13 7.13 -34.09
N ILE A 480 -45.97 6.24 -33.53
CA ILE A 480 -45.63 5.46 -32.33
C ILE A 480 -44.84 4.23 -32.77
N THR A 481 -43.60 4.11 -32.29
CA THR A 481 -42.69 3.01 -32.66
C THR A 481 -42.48 2.04 -31.49
N PRO A 482 -42.00 0.82 -31.75
CA PRO A 482 -41.50 -0.09 -30.71
C PRO A 482 -40.47 0.55 -29.76
N ASN A 483 -39.73 1.59 -30.19
CA ASN A 483 -38.80 2.30 -29.30
C ASN A 483 -39.51 3.14 -28.24
N LEU A 484 -40.72 3.63 -28.53
CA LEU A 484 -41.56 4.39 -27.60
C LEU A 484 -42.19 3.51 -26.54
N TYR A 485 -42.58 2.32 -26.94
CA TYR A 485 -43.16 1.31 -26.09
C TYR A 485 -42.51 -0.02 -26.47
N GLU A 486 -41.49 -0.43 -25.72
CA GLU A 486 -40.63 -1.61 -26.02
C GLU A 486 -41.44 -2.89 -26.24
N ASN A 487 -42.62 -2.91 -25.67
CA ASN A 487 -43.59 -3.95 -25.81
C ASN A 487 -44.47 -3.78 -27.05
N LEU A 488 -44.09 -3.09 -28.12
CA LEU A 488 -44.82 -3.04 -29.39
C LEU A 488 -44.03 -3.78 -30.48
N ALA A 489 -44.69 -4.57 -31.33
CA ALA A 489 -44.00 -5.36 -32.35
C ALA A 489 -43.73 -4.56 -33.64
N HIS A 490 -44.64 -3.66 -34.03
CA HIS A 490 -44.57 -2.85 -35.25
C HIS A 490 -45.01 -1.39 -34.99
N PRO A 491 -44.45 -0.38 -35.71
CA PRO A 491 -44.90 1.02 -35.60
C PRO A 491 -46.33 1.24 -36.12
N PHE A 492 -47.02 2.24 -35.57
CA PHE A 492 -48.32 2.71 -36.08
C PHE A 492 -48.43 4.24 -36.03
N ASN A 493 -49.28 4.81 -36.89
CA ASN A 493 -49.43 6.25 -37.03
C ASN A 493 -50.66 6.78 -36.28
N VAL A 494 -50.51 7.97 -35.72
CA VAL A 494 -51.51 8.71 -34.95
C VAL A 494 -51.64 10.09 -35.58
N GLN A 495 -52.85 10.45 -36.02
CA GLN A 495 -53.17 11.79 -36.55
C GLN A 495 -54.09 12.53 -35.57
N GLY A 496 -53.80 13.81 -35.29
CA GLY A 496 -54.61 14.63 -34.38
C GLY A 496 -54.26 16.12 -34.38
N THR A 497 -55.02 16.90 -33.60
CA THR A 497 -54.84 18.35 -33.43
C THR A 497 -54.53 18.67 -31.96
N LEU A 498 -53.51 19.48 -31.72
CA LEU A 498 -53.15 20.00 -30.39
C LEU A 498 -53.89 21.33 -30.15
N ASN A 499 -54.99 21.27 -29.40
CA ASN A 499 -55.90 22.41 -29.24
C ASN A 499 -55.43 23.44 -28.20
N ALA A 500 -54.66 23.02 -27.20
CA ALA A 500 -54.08 23.88 -26.17
C ALA A 500 -52.81 23.21 -25.61
N LEU A 501 -51.81 24.00 -25.20
CA LEU A 501 -50.63 23.52 -24.49
C LEU A 501 -50.15 24.56 -23.47
N VAL A 502 -49.93 24.15 -22.22
CA VAL A 502 -49.39 25.02 -21.15
C VAL A 502 -48.28 24.28 -20.42
N ILE A 503 -47.01 24.73 -20.47
CA ILE A 503 -45.86 24.03 -19.85
C ILE A 503 -45.24 24.88 -18.73
N PRO A 504 -45.15 24.43 -17.47
CA PRO A 504 -44.47 25.19 -16.41
C PRO A 504 -42.98 25.41 -16.68
N VAL A 505 -42.40 26.52 -16.19
CA VAL A 505 -40.98 26.85 -16.31
C VAL A 505 -40.33 26.72 -14.93
N ASP A 506 -39.52 25.69 -14.71
CA ASP A 506 -38.77 25.49 -13.46
C ASP A 506 -37.29 25.80 -13.68
N ASN A 507 -36.74 26.69 -12.86
CA ASN A 507 -35.32 27.05 -12.87
C ASN A 507 -34.76 27.54 -14.22
N GLY A 508 -35.61 28.06 -15.11
CA GLY A 508 -35.25 28.49 -16.46
C GLY A 508 -35.30 27.37 -17.51
N SER A 509 -35.88 26.22 -17.17
CA SER A 509 -36.09 25.07 -18.06
C SER A 509 -37.57 24.72 -18.17
N LEU A 510 -38.01 24.31 -19.37
CA LEU A 510 -39.39 23.89 -19.62
C LEU A 510 -39.66 22.54 -18.92
N ALA A 511 -40.58 22.53 -17.96
CA ALA A 511 -41.02 21.35 -17.23
C ALA A 511 -42.16 20.65 -17.98
N PHE A 512 -41.84 20.09 -19.15
CA PHE A 512 -42.80 19.39 -20.03
C PHE A 512 -43.66 18.32 -19.34
N LYS A 513 -43.20 17.76 -18.21
CA LYS A 513 -43.96 16.77 -17.43
C LYS A 513 -45.21 17.32 -16.75
N GLU A 514 -45.27 18.63 -16.53
CA GLU A 514 -46.36 19.30 -15.80
C GLU A 514 -47.33 20.01 -16.76
N SER A 515 -47.23 19.71 -18.06
CA SER A 515 -47.96 20.46 -19.08
C SER A 515 -49.43 20.08 -19.23
N ASP A 516 -50.28 21.07 -19.51
CA ASP A 516 -51.68 20.88 -19.95
C ASP A 516 -51.75 20.60 -21.46
N PHE A 517 -52.61 19.68 -21.93
CA PHE A 517 -52.97 19.56 -23.35
C PHE A 517 -54.30 18.83 -23.61
N ASP A 518 -54.85 18.99 -24.82
CA ASP A 518 -56.11 18.39 -25.33
C ASP A 518 -55.88 17.76 -26.73
N LEU A 519 -56.14 16.45 -26.87
CA LEU A 519 -55.74 15.61 -28.02
C LEU A 519 -56.75 14.46 -28.31
N THR A 520 -57.02 14.14 -29.59
CA THR A 520 -57.94 13.03 -30.00
C THR A 520 -57.30 12.17 -31.11
N PHE A 521 -57.43 10.82 -31.08
CA PHE A 521 -56.81 9.93 -32.10
C PHE A 521 -57.49 8.54 -32.32
N ASN A 522 -57.21 7.89 -33.46
CA ASN A 522 -57.66 6.53 -33.84
C ASN A 522 -56.50 5.65 -34.36
N THR A 523 -56.51 4.32 -34.13
CA THR A 523 -55.52 3.37 -34.72
C THR A 523 -56.07 1.94 -34.96
N ASP A 524 -55.54 1.24 -35.97
CA ASP A 524 -55.87 -0.15 -36.34
C ASP A 524 -54.69 -1.11 -36.01
N GLN A 525 -54.98 -2.33 -35.53
CA GLN A 525 -54.05 -3.46 -35.25
C GLN A 525 -52.80 -3.17 -34.37
N ILE A 526 -52.80 -3.63 -33.11
CA ILE A 526 -51.67 -3.50 -32.17
C ILE A 526 -51.12 -4.89 -31.81
N THR A 527 -49.84 -5.11 -32.04
CA THR A 527 -49.13 -6.31 -31.55
C THR A 527 -48.11 -5.89 -30.50
N MET A 528 -48.10 -6.55 -29.35
CA MET A 528 -47.23 -6.25 -28.23
C MET A 528 -46.15 -7.32 -28.00
N LYS A 529 -44.93 -6.94 -27.62
CA LYS A 529 -43.83 -7.84 -27.22
C LYS A 529 -43.71 -7.86 -25.69
N ASN A 530 -43.27 -8.95 -25.07
CA ASN A 530 -42.98 -9.03 -23.62
C ASN A 530 -44.07 -8.49 -22.68
N LEU A 531 -45.35 -8.69 -22.99
CA LEU A 531 -46.43 -8.33 -22.07
C LEU A 531 -46.27 -9.16 -20.78
N PHE A 532 -46.03 -8.50 -19.65
CA PHE A 532 -45.66 -9.12 -18.34
C PHE A 532 -44.32 -9.86 -18.28
N ALA A 533 -43.34 -9.52 -19.13
CA ALA A 533 -42.02 -10.16 -19.19
C ALA A 533 -42.05 -11.67 -19.54
N ILE A 534 -43.15 -12.10 -20.15
CA ILE A 534 -43.38 -13.51 -20.46
C ILE A 534 -43.36 -13.77 -21.98
N GLY A 535 -44.09 -13.03 -22.86
CA GLY A 535 -44.10 -13.27 -24.32
C GLY A 535 -44.79 -12.18 -25.20
N GLU A 536 -44.98 -12.43 -26.50
CA GLU A 536 -45.67 -11.53 -27.47
C GLU A 536 -47.21 -11.69 -27.40
N ALA A 537 -48.00 -10.61 -27.50
CA ALA A 537 -49.46 -10.56 -27.35
C ALA A 537 -50.14 -9.75 -28.48
N PHE A 538 -51.21 -10.27 -29.09
CA PHE A 538 -51.86 -9.65 -30.27
C PHE A 538 -53.24 -9.01 -29.97
N PHE A 539 -53.51 -7.79 -30.46
CA PHE A 539 -54.76 -7.02 -30.28
C PHE A 539 -55.31 -6.41 -31.59
N PRO A 540 -56.56 -6.70 -32.01
CA PRO A 540 -57.04 -6.35 -33.34
C PRO A 540 -57.50 -4.89 -33.60
N SER A 541 -57.89 -4.08 -32.61
CA SER A 541 -58.30 -2.66 -32.84
C SER A 541 -58.37 -1.81 -31.54
N VAL A 542 -57.99 -0.50 -31.56
CA VAL A 542 -58.05 0.41 -30.38
C VAL A 542 -58.42 1.86 -30.75
N GLN A 543 -59.41 2.48 -30.07
CA GLN A 543 -59.81 3.90 -30.23
C GLN A 543 -59.62 4.69 -28.92
N GLY A 544 -59.29 5.99 -28.95
CA GLY A 544 -59.04 6.79 -27.73
C GLY A 544 -59.17 8.32 -27.83
N LYS A 545 -59.37 9.00 -26.68
CA LYS A 545 -59.47 10.47 -26.54
C LYS A 545 -58.74 10.94 -25.27
N LEU A 546 -57.96 12.04 -25.34
CA LEU A 546 -57.15 12.60 -24.25
C LEU A 546 -57.55 14.06 -23.95
N LYS A 547 -58.06 14.35 -22.74
CA LYS A 547 -58.32 15.70 -22.23
C LYS A 547 -57.77 15.83 -20.80
N ARG A 548 -57.23 17.00 -20.42
CA ARG A 548 -56.48 17.21 -19.16
C ARG A 548 -57.13 16.63 -17.91
N GLY A 549 -56.28 16.06 -17.06
CA GLY A 549 -56.50 15.76 -15.65
C GLY A 549 -55.41 14.87 -15.11
N SER A 550 -54.92 13.99 -15.96
CA SER A 550 -53.66 13.28 -15.85
C SER A 550 -53.39 12.65 -17.21
N LEU A 551 -52.14 12.39 -17.56
CA LEU A 551 -51.84 11.43 -18.62
C LEU A 551 -52.35 10.03 -18.24
N ASP A 552 -53.07 9.87 -17.12
CA ASP A 552 -53.14 8.67 -16.32
C ASP A 552 -54.29 7.72 -16.68
N THR A 553 -55.07 7.93 -17.76
CA THR A 553 -56.20 7.04 -18.10
C THR A 553 -56.63 7.01 -19.57
N ILE A 554 -56.59 5.84 -20.21
CA ILE A 554 -57.23 5.50 -21.50
C ILE A 554 -58.14 4.28 -21.28
N GLU A 555 -59.46 4.46 -21.38
CA GLU A 555 -60.39 3.33 -21.38
C GLU A 555 -60.27 2.55 -22.70
N PHE A 556 -59.99 1.24 -22.65
CA PHE A 556 -59.86 0.35 -23.82
C PHE A 556 -60.61 -0.97 -23.58
N ASN A 557 -60.91 -1.70 -24.65
CA ASN A 557 -61.53 -3.02 -24.60
C ASN A 557 -60.75 -3.93 -25.57
N ALA A 558 -60.04 -4.95 -25.08
CA ALA A 558 -59.17 -5.77 -25.93
C ALA A 558 -59.03 -7.22 -25.43
N SER A 559 -59.11 -8.18 -26.37
CA SER A 559 -58.88 -9.60 -26.16
C SER A 559 -57.76 -10.10 -27.07
N GLY A 560 -56.91 -11.04 -26.60
CA GLY A 560 -55.72 -11.48 -27.34
C GLY A 560 -55.18 -12.87 -26.93
N VAL A 561 -54.15 -13.34 -27.64
CA VAL A 561 -53.41 -14.60 -27.38
C VAL A 561 -51.94 -14.25 -27.12
N VAL A 562 -51.29 -14.92 -26.15
CA VAL A 562 -49.87 -14.68 -25.79
C VAL A 562 -49.00 -15.87 -26.19
N ASP A 563 -47.98 -15.63 -27.01
CA ASP A 563 -47.02 -16.62 -27.46
C ASP A 563 -45.62 -16.36 -26.84
N TYR A 564 -44.97 -17.40 -26.31
CA TYR A 564 -43.72 -17.28 -25.55
C TYR A 564 -42.49 -17.65 -26.38
N ASN A 565 -41.47 -16.80 -26.37
CA ASN A 565 -40.20 -17.09 -27.02
C ASN A 565 -39.46 -18.25 -26.32
N GLU A 566 -39.04 -19.25 -27.09
CA GLU A 566 -38.19 -20.35 -26.62
C GLU A 566 -36.97 -19.83 -25.85
N GLY A 567 -36.77 -20.29 -24.60
CA GLY A 567 -35.66 -19.86 -23.73
C GLY A 567 -35.94 -18.67 -22.80
N SER A 568 -37.11 -18.02 -22.86
CA SER A 568 -37.50 -17.00 -21.88
C SER A 568 -37.85 -17.62 -20.51
N TRP A 569 -37.85 -16.82 -19.44
CA TRP A 569 -38.34 -17.28 -18.12
C TRP A 569 -39.84 -17.63 -18.20
N GLY A 570 -40.62 -16.89 -19.00
CA GLY A 570 -42.02 -17.22 -19.31
C GLY A 570 -42.16 -18.56 -20.03
N TYR A 571 -41.31 -18.88 -20.99
CA TYR A 571 -41.27 -20.19 -21.65
C TYR A 571 -40.83 -21.31 -20.69
N SER A 572 -39.84 -21.02 -19.84
CA SER A 572 -39.31 -21.97 -18.86
C SER A 572 -40.31 -22.28 -17.74
N ILE A 573 -41.12 -21.30 -17.34
CA ILE A 573 -42.11 -21.38 -16.26
C ILE A 573 -43.50 -21.81 -16.79
N LEU A 574 -43.96 -21.33 -17.96
CA LEU A 574 -45.36 -21.46 -18.42
C LEU A 574 -45.55 -22.36 -19.67
N GLY A 575 -44.53 -22.61 -20.49
CA GLY A 575 -44.63 -23.42 -21.74
C GLY A 575 -45.08 -22.62 -22.97
N GLU A 576 -45.60 -23.28 -24.02
CA GLU A 576 -46.08 -22.67 -25.30
C GLU A 576 -47.60 -22.40 -25.30
N ASN A 577 -48.07 -21.40 -26.08
CA ASN A 577 -49.48 -21.07 -26.37
C ASN A 577 -50.41 -20.81 -25.16
N VAL A 578 -50.20 -19.72 -24.41
CA VAL A 578 -51.11 -19.33 -23.32
C VAL A 578 -52.19 -18.35 -23.79
N THR A 579 -53.44 -18.76 -23.66
CA THR A 579 -54.59 -17.91 -23.96
C THR A 579 -54.86 -16.97 -22.77
N VAL A 580 -54.83 -15.65 -23.01
CA VAL A 580 -55.08 -14.63 -21.98
C VAL A 580 -56.37 -13.87 -22.31
N LYS A 581 -57.41 -14.04 -21.50
CA LYS A 581 -58.65 -13.24 -21.59
C LYS A 581 -58.68 -12.22 -20.47
N GLY A 582 -58.76 -10.92 -20.79
CA GLY A 582 -58.85 -9.85 -19.80
C GLY A 582 -59.81 -8.75 -20.24
N ASP A 583 -60.52 -8.17 -19.28
CA ASP A 583 -61.44 -7.04 -19.44
C ASP A 583 -61.06 -5.95 -18.42
N GLY A 584 -60.82 -4.69 -18.83
CA GLY A 584 -60.38 -3.64 -17.90
C GLY A 584 -60.22 -2.23 -18.49
N LYS A 585 -60.12 -1.21 -17.62
CA LYS A 585 -59.86 0.20 -17.98
C LYS A 585 -58.36 0.49 -17.90
N LEU A 586 -57.68 0.97 -18.96
CA LEU A 586 -56.26 1.31 -18.86
C LEU A 586 -56.12 2.65 -18.13
N ARG A 587 -55.42 2.66 -17.00
CA ARG A 587 -54.92 3.90 -16.41
C ARG A 587 -53.50 4.19 -16.93
N PHE A 588 -53.28 5.13 -17.85
CA PHE A 588 -51.94 5.54 -18.33
C PHE A 588 -51.14 6.35 -17.30
N GLY A 589 -51.29 6.05 -16.00
CA GLY A 589 -50.57 6.80 -14.99
C GLY A 589 -49.08 6.57 -15.05
N ARG A 590 -48.37 6.95 -14.00
CA ARG A 590 -47.07 6.33 -13.74
C ARG A 590 -47.15 4.79 -13.70
N GLU A 591 -48.34 4.18 -13.68
CA GLU A 591 -48.67 2.82 -13.25
C GLU A 591 -49.80 2.19 -14.08
N PHE A 592 -49.59 0.96 -14.57
CA PHE A 592 -50.54 0.15 -15.37
C PHE A 592 -51.54 -0.58 -14.45
N GLU A 593 -52.85 -0.45 -14.65
CA GLU A 593 -53.91 -1.13 -13.88
C GLU A 593 -54.87 -1.93 -14.79
N ILE A 594 -55.08 -3.23 -14.49
CA ILE A 594 -56.09 -4.12 -15.08
C ILE A 594 -56.80 -4.90 -13.96
N SER A 595 -58.08 -4.63 -13.73
CA SER A 595 -58.91 -5.38 -12.77
C SER A 595 -60.37 -5.49 -13.28
N PRO A 596 -60.96 -6.70 -13.35
CA PRO A 596 -60.37 -8.01 -13.06
C PRO A 596 -59.44 -8.55 -14.19
N LEU A 597 -58.40 -9.33 -13.84
CA LEU A 597 -57.56 -10.05 -14.81
C LEU A 597 -57.61 -11.56 -14.56
N ASN A 598 -58.52 -12.27 -15.24
CA ASN A 598 -58.64 -13.72 -15.11
C ASN A 598 -57.67 -14.43 -16.05
N LEU A 599 -56.57 -14.98 -15.51
CA LEU A 599 -55.57 -15.72 -16.29
C LEU A 599 -55.79 -17.23 -16.13
N SER A 600 -56.25 -17.90 -17.17
CA SER A 600 -56.32 -19.37 -17.24
C SER A 600 -55.08 -19.91 -17.97
N PHE A 601 -54.28 -20.77 -17.32
CA PHE A 601 -53.08 -21.37 -17.92
C PHE A 601 -53.31 -22.85 -18.26
N GLN A 602 -53.07 -23.25 -19.51
CA GLN A 602 -53.02 -24.65 -19.92
C GLN A 602 -51.69 -24.92 -20.63
N GLY A 603 -50.64 -25.31 -19.88
CA GLY A 603 -49.30 -25.57 -20.41
C GLY A 603 -48.69 -26.91 -19.95
N ARG A 604 -47.64 -27.37 -20.65
CA ARG A 604 -46.91 -28.63 -20.37
C ARG A 604 -46.08 -28.61 -19.07
N LYS A 605 -45.61 -27.43 -18.63
CA LYS A 605 -44.75 -27.23 -17.43
C LYS A 605 -45.48 -26.63 -16.22
N LEU A 606 -46.70 -26.11 -16.42
CA LEU A 606 -47.52 -25.47 -15.39
C LEU A 606 -49.01 -25.75 -15.65
N GLN A 607 -49.71 -26.37 -14.71
CA GLN A 607 -51.16 -26.62 -14.76
C GLN A 607 -51.86 -25.86 -13.62
N GLY A 608 -52.74 -24.91 -13.95
CA GLY A 608 -53.58 -24.25 -12.95
C GLY A 608 -54.26 -22.96 -13.43
N ASP A 609 -55.36 -22.60 -12.76
CA ASP A 609 -56.02 -21.31 -12.92
C ASP A 609 -55.45 -20.30 -11.92
N ILE A 610 -54.83 -19.20 -12.40
CA ILE A 610 -54.40 -18.11 -11.53
C ILE A 610 -55.45 -17.00 -11.60
N VAL A 611 -56.27 -16.91 -10.56
CA VAL A 611 -57.17 -15.77 -10.39
C VAL A 611 -56.35 -14.63 -9.80
N ALA A 612 -56.00 -13.65 -10.65
CA ALA A 612 -55.24 -12.48 -10.23
C ALA A 612 -55.96 -11.15 -10.55
N ALA A 613 -55.39 -10.05 -10.11
CA ALA A 613 -55.71 -8.71 -10.58
C ALA A 613 -54.40 -7.93 -10.67
N ILE A 614 -54.27 -6.98 -11.60
CA ILE A 614 -53.14 -6.07 -11.65
C ILE A 614 -53.62 -4.70 -11.21
N GLU A 615 -53.32 -4.33 -9.96
CA GLU A 615 -53.74 -3.06 -9.37
C GLU A 615 -52.51 -2.37 -8.81
N ASN A 616 -52.33 -1.06 -9.06
CA ASN A 616 -51.19 -0.27 -8.56
C ASN A 616 -49.81 -0.94 -8.78
N LYS A 617 -49.48 -1.29 -10.04
CA LYS A 617 -48.24 -2.03 -10.39
C LYS A 617 -48.04 -3.33 -9.63
N ALA A 618 -49.07 -3.97 -9.08
CA ALA A 618 -48.90 -5.22 -8.36
C ALA A 618 -49.87 -6.29 -8.86
N LEU A 619 -49.33 -7.48 -9.09
CA LEU A 619 -50.09 -8.70 -9.29
C LEU A 619 -50.65 -9.16 -7.93
N LEU A 620 -51.95 -9.04 -7.76
CA LEU A 620 -52.71 -9.53 -6.62
C LEU A 620 -53.17 -10.97 -6.90
N LEU A 621 -52.50 -11.95 -6.31
CA LEU A 621 -52.93 -13.35 -6.32
C LEU A 621 -54.11 -13.51 -5.37
N LYS A 622 -55.34 -13.70 -5.89
CA LYS A 622 -56.55 -13.83 -5.07
C LYS A 622 -56.75 -15.24 -4.49
N LYS A 623 -56.11 -16.25 -5.08
CA LYS A 623 -56.05 -17.63 -4.60
C LYS A 623 -54.60 -18.09 -4.50
N GLY A 624 -54.32 -19.04 -3.61
CA GLY A 624 -53.01 -19.68 -3.52
C GLY A 624 -52.72 -20.49 -4.78
N VAL A 625 -51.44 -20.60 -5.14
CA VAL A 625 -50.96 -21.30 -6.33
C VAL A 625 -49.86 -22.27 -5.91
N GLN A 626 -49.99 -23.51 -6.35
CA GLN A 626 -48.92 -24.51 -6.26
C GLN A 626 -48.23 -24.61 -7.62
N VAL A 627 -46.90 -24.56 -7.62
CA VAL A 627 -46.06 -24.59 -8.81
C VAL A 627 -45.01 -25.68 -8.63
N ASP A 628 -45.05 -26.69 -9.50
CA ASP A 628 -43.97 -27.68 -9.60
C ASP A 628 -43.02 -27.23 -10.72
N PHE A 629 -41.72 -27.14 -10.43
CA PHE A 629 -40.72 -26.77 -11.42
C PHE A 629 -39.46 -27.64 -11.38
N LEU A 630 -38.69 -27.62 -12.46
CA LEU A 630 -37.42 -28.33 -12.59
C LEU A 630 -36.26 -27.32 -12.67
N LEU A 631 -35.39 -27.29 -11.64
CA LEU A 631 -34.17 -26.46 -11.58
C LEU A 631 -33.08 -27.05 -12.48
N GLU A 632 -32.76 -26.45 -13.63
CA GLU A 632 -31.66 -26.94 -14.47
C GLU A 632 -30.32 -26.22 -14.20
N PRO A 633 -29.16 -26.93 -14.19
CA PRO A 633 -27.84 -26.32 -13.97
C PRO A 633 -27.50 -25.20 -14.96
N THR A 634 -27.94 -25.34 -16.21
CA THR A 634 -27.78 -24.35 -17.28
C THR A 634 -28.45 -23.01 -16.96
N GLN A 635 -29.47 -23.01 -16.10
CA GLN A 635 -30.25 -21.83 -15.73
C GLN A 635 -29.75 -21.19 -14.44
N ILE A 636 -29.36 -21.99 -13.44
CA ILE A 636 -28.97 -21.50 -12.10
C ILE A 636 -27.48 -21.20 -11.98
N ASN A 637 -26.59 -22.02 -12.56
CA ASN A 637 -25.14 -21.86 -12.35
C ASN A 637 -24.56 -20.53 -12.87
N PRO A 638 -25.06 -19.92 -13.97
CA PRO A 638 -24.64 -18.57 -14.36
C PRO A 638 -24.91 -17.49 -13.31
N ILE A 639 -25.87 -17.71 -12.41
CA ILE A 639 -26.18 -16.79 -11.30
C ILE A 639 -25.24 -17.05 -10.12
N LEU A 640 -25.05 -18.33 -9.74
CA LEU A 640 -24.22 -18.73 -8.61
C LEU A 640 -22.72 -18.46 -8.84
N SER A 641 -22.24 -18.65 -10.07
CA SER A 641 -20.83 -18.48 -10.44
C SER A 641 -20.30 -17.02 -10.44
N LYS A 642 -21.13 -16.03 -10.07
CA LYS A 642 -20.69 -14.65 -9.85
C LYS A 642 -19.73 -14.51 -8.66
N ASP A 643 -19.86 -15.37 -7.66
CA ASP A 643 -18.83 -15.56 -6.63
C ASP A 643 -18.13 -16.89 -6.93
N PRO A 644 -16.82 -16.90 -7.22
CA PRO A 644 -16.09 -18.10 -7.58
C PRO A 644 -16.00 -19.13 -6.44
N GLU A 645 -16.42 -18.79 -5.22
CA GLU A 645 -16.44 -19.69 -4.07
C GLU A 645 -17.84 -20.26 -3.78
N TYR A 646 -18.90 -19.83 -4.48
CA TYR A 646 -20.24 -20.38 -4.26
C TYR A 646 -20.43 -21.75 -4.93
N PRO A 647 -21.05 -22.70 -4.23
CA PRO A 647 -21.28 -24.03 -4.77
C PRO A 647 -22.31 -24.03 -5.91
N LEU A 648 -22.07 -24.88 -6.91
CA LEU A 648 -22.83 -24.95 -8.18
C LEU A 648 -23.69 -26.20 -8.25
N LEU A 649 -24.85 -26.12 -8.90
CA LEU A 649 -25.75 -27.25 -9.13
C LEU A 649 -25.15 -28.23 -10.17
N THR A 650 -25.19 -29.53 -9.90
CA THR A 650 -24.59 -30.55 -10.80
C THR A 650 -25.60 -31.22 -11.74
N GLN A 651 -26.88 -31.30 -11.34
CA GLN A 651 -27.96 -31.96 -12.08
C GLN A 651 -29.29 -31.21 -11.97
N ALA A 652 -30.27 -31.58 -12.79
CA ALA A 652 -31.59 -30.98 -12.71
C ALA A 652 -32.36 -31.45 -11.47
N THR A 653 -32.98 -30.53 -10.73
CA THR A 653 -33.59 -30.80 -9.42
C THR A 653 -35.04 -30.31 -9.36
N PRO A 654 -36.03 -31.18 -9.10
CA PRO A 654 -37.42 -30.75 -8.91
C PRO A 654 -37.59 -29.89 -7.65
N LEU A 655 -38.29 -28.77 -7.76
CA LEU A 655 -38.69 -27.91 -6.66
C LEU A 655 -40.20 -27.64 -6.74
N ARG A 656 -40.90 -28.00 -5.67
CA ARG A 656 -42.32 -27.73 -5.46
C ARG A 656 -42.47 -26.47 -4.61
N LEU A 657 -43.14 -25.44 -5.14
CA LEU A 657 -43.42 -24.19 -4.46
C LEU A 657 -44.92 -24.03 -4.22
N GLU A 658 -45.30 -23.69 -3.00
CA GLU A 658 -46.67 -23.30 -2.65
C GLU A 658 -46.68 -21.82 -2.27
N ILE A 659 -47.37 -20.99 -3.06
CA ILE A 659 -47.48 -19.55 -2.83
C ILE A 659 -48.91 -19.25 -2.36
N LYS A 660 -49.05 -18.69 -1.16
CA LYS A 660 -50.34 -18.24 -0.61
C LYS A 660 -50.83 -16.98 -1.33
N PRO A 661 -52.13 -16.59 -1.23
CA PRO A 661 -52.59 -15.30 -1.74
C PRO A 661 -51.66 -14.16 -1.34
N SER A 662 -51.15 -13.44 -2.33
CA SER A 662 -49.96 -12.60 -2.21
C SER A 662 -50.08 -11.38 -3.14
N LYS A 663 -49.41 -10.28 -2.78
CA LYS A 663 -49.30 -9.06 -3.58
C LYS A 663 -47.88 -8.93 -4.11
N ILE A 664 -47.69 -9.08 -5.41
CA ILE A 664 -46.37 -9.08 -6.06
C ILE A 664 -46.21 -7.82 -6.92
N PRO A 665 -45.37 -6.85 -6.53
CA PRO A 665 -45.09 -5.67 -7.34
C PRO A 665 -44.38 -6.07 -8.65
N LEU A 666 -44.83 -5.50 -9.77
CA LEU A 666 -44.39 -5.74 -11.14
C LEU A 666 -43.30 -4.75 -11.60
N THR A 667 -42.96 -3.75 -10.79
CA THR A 667 -41.88 -2.80 -11.09
C THR A 667 -40.62 -3.05 -10.29
N LYS A 668 -39.48 -3.00 -11.00
CA LYS A 668 -38.13 -3.02 -10.43
C LYS A 668 -38.02 -1.95 -9.32
N GLY A 669 -37.71 -2.35 -8.09
CA GLY A 669 -37.51 -1.44 -6.95
C GLY A 669 -38.71 -1.27 -5.99
N ALA A 670 -39.90 -1.81 -6.30
CA ALA A 670 -41.08 -1.69 -5.44
C ALA A 670 -41.20 -2.81 -4.37
N LEU A 671 -40.08 -3.34 -3.87
CA LEU A 671 -40.07 -4.40 -2.83
C LEU A 671 -40.75 -3.98 -1.52
N SER A 672 -40.95 -2.67 -1.31
CA SER A 672 -41.67 -2.12 -0.16
C SER A 672 -43.16 -2.47 -0.13
N SER A 673 -43.76 -2.92 -1.24
CA SER A 673 -45.17 -3.34 -1.30
C SER A 673 -45.35 -4.84 -1.56
N LEU A 674 -44.26 -5.60 -1.61
CA LEU A 674 -44.27 -7.06 -1.73
C LEU A 674 -44.93 -7.67 -0.49
N SER A 675 -45.91 -8.54 -0.70
CA SER A 675 -46.45 -9.43 0.32
C SER A 675 -46.46 -10.82 -0.28
N LEU A 676 -45.43 -11.61 0.01
CA LEU A 676 -45.23 -12.93 -0.56
C LEU A 676 -45.02 -13.93 0.57
N LYS A 677 -45.93 -14.91 0.67
CA LYS A 677 -45.84 -15.98 1.65
C LYS A 677 -45.95 -17.33 0.97
N GLY A 678 -45.07 -18.26 1.32
CA GLY A 678 -45.07 -19.58 0.73
C GLY A 678 -44.08 -20.54 1.36
N SER A 679 -44.04 -21.73 0.81
CA SER A 679 -43.11 -22.79 1.17
C SER A 679 -42.57 -23.46 -0.10
N GLY A 680 -41.34 -23.95 -0.01
CA GLY A 680 -40.66 -24.71 -1.06
C GLY A 680 -40.18 -26.04 -0.53
N LEU A 681 -40.24 -27.07 -1.37
CA LEU A 681 -39.68 -28.40 -1.09
C LEU A 681 -38.79 -28.83 -2.25
N ILE A 682 -37.54 -29.18 -1.94
CA ILE A 682 -36.59 -29.83 -2.84
C ILE A 682 -36.25 -31.21 -2.26
N GLN A 683 -36.54 -32.28 -2.99
CA GLN A 683 -36.23 -33.64 -2.51
C GLN A 683 -34.72 -33.92 -2.51
N ASP A 684 -34.03 -33.61 -3.61
CA ASP A 684 -32.59 -33.88 -3.77
C ASP A 684 -31.90 -32.70 -4.47
N LEU A 685 -31.00 -32.01 -3.76
CA LEU A 685 -30.21 -30.90 -4.25
C LEU A 685 -28.74 -31.30 -4.34
N SER A 686 -28.21 -31.56 -5.54
CA SER A 686 -26.81 -31.94 -5.73
C SER A 686 -25.94 -30.75 -6.13
N MET A 687 -24.85 -30.54 -5.41
CA MET A 687 -23.98 -29.37 -5.55
C MET A 687 -22.49 -29.74 -5.57
N VAL A 688 -21.66 -28.85 -6.11
CA VAL A 688 -20.20 -28.99 -6.13
C VAL A 688 -19.54 -27.67 -5.76
N ASN A 689 -18.54 -27.70 -4.88
CA ASN A 689 -17.72 -26.52 -4.62
C ASN A 689 -16.74 -26.30 -5.79
N PRO A 690 -16.81 -25.16 -6.50
CA PRO A 690 -15.93 -24.88 -7.65
C PRO A 690 -14.44 -24.81 -7.30
N ALA A 691 -14.07 -24.42 -6.07
CA ALA A 691 -12.68 -24.23 -5.66
C ALA A 691 -11.90 -25.53 -5.53
N ASN A 692 -12.53 -26.59 -5.03
CA ASN A 692 -11.89 -27.89 -4.79
C ASN A 692 -12.61 -29.07 -5.49
N ARG A 693 -13.65 -28.77 -6.28
CA ARG A 693 -14.52 -29.74 -6.98
C ARG A 693 -15.17 -30.77 -6.04
N TYR A 694 -15.42 -30.38 -4.78
CA TYR A 694 -15.99 -31.27 -3.78
C TYR A 694 -17.52 -31.40 -3.96
N PRO A 695 -18.07 -32.59 -4.29
CA PRO A 695 -19.52 -32.78 -4.42
C PRO A 695 -20.18 -33.04 -3.06
N PHE A 696 -21.37 -32.47 -2.86
CA PHE A 696 -22.24 -32.71 -1.70
C PHE A 696 -23.71 -32.56 -2.09
N TYR A 697 -24.62 -33.06 -1.25
CA TYR A 697 -26.05 -33.08 -1.55
C TYR A 697 -26.85 -32.61 -0.34
N PHE A 698 -28.02 -32.03 -0.55
CA PHE A 698 -29.04 -31.87 0.49
C PHE A 698 -30.30 -32.66 0.12
N ARG A 699 -30.91 -33.34 1.09
CA ARG A 699 -32.20 -34.00 0.98
C ARG A 699 -33.27 -33.25 1.76
N ASP A 700 -34.51 -33.38 1.27
CA ASP A 700 -35.71 -32.85 1.93
C ASP A 700 -35.55 -31.39 2.37
N VAL A 701 -35.05 -30.54 1.46
CA VAL A 701 -34.83 -29.12 1.74
C VAL A 701 -36.18 -28.41 1.74
N HIS A 702 -36.58 -27.98 2.93
CA HIS A 702 -37.75 -27.14 3.18
C HIS A 702 -37.32 -25.68 3.26
N VAL A 703 -38.00 -24.81 2.50
CA VAL A 703 -37.79 -23.37 2.53
C VAL A 703 -39.12 -22.66 2.75
N ASP A 704 -39.38 -22.18 3.97
CA ASP A 704 -40.52 -21.30 4.24
C ASP A 704 -40.09 -19.85 4.10
N PHE A 705 -40.92 -19.03 3.45
CA PHE A 705 -40.68 -17.60 3.32
C PHE A 705 -41.94 -16.79 3.61
N ASP A 706 -41.77 -15.68 4.32
CA ASP A 706 -42.80 -14.69 4.61
C ASP A 706 -42.17 -13.30 4.44
N LEU A 707 -42.36 -12.70 3.26
CA LEU A 707 -41.79 -11.43 2.86
C LEU A 707 -42.90 -10.39 2.82
N ASP A 708 -42.98 -9.51 3.83
CA ASP A 708 -43.98 -8.44 3.95
C ASP A 708 -43.27 -7.08 3.96
N GLY A 709 -43.10 -6.51 2.77
CA GLY A 709 -42.52 -5.18 2.56
C GLY A 709 -43.30 -4.05 3.23
N ALA A 710 -44.62 -4.19 3.36
CA ALA A 710 -45.47 -3.18 3.99
C ALA A 710 -45.25 -3.13 5.51
N LYS A 711 -45.17 -4.29 6.15
CA LYS A 711 -44.76 -4.40 7.56
C LYS A 711 -43.26 -4.28 7.76
N LYS A 712 -42.49 -4.18 6.67
CA LYS A 712 -41.03 -4.25 6.68
C LYS A 712 -40.58 -5.45 7.51
N SER A 713 -41.21 -6.61 7.33
CA SER A 713 -40.96 -7.83 8.09
C SER A 713 -40.71 -8.96 7.11
N HIS A 714 -39.54 -9.56 7.19
CA HIS A 714 -39.13 -10.62 6.28
C HIS A 714 -38.61 -11.79 7.09
N MET A 715 -39.02 -12.99 6.72
CA MET A 715 -38.59 -14.24 7.34
C MET A 715 -38.29 -15.26 6.25
N ILE A 716 -37.15 -15.93 6.37
CA ILE A 716 -36.79 -17.13 5.61
C ILE A 716 -36.36 -18.19 6.61
N HIS A 717 -37.00 -19.36 6.56
CA HIS A 717 -36.63 -20.55 7.30
C HIS A 717 -36.21 -21.62 6.31
N PHE A 718 -34.97 -22.09 6.43
CA PHE A 718 -34.38 -23.15 5.63
C PHE A 718 -34.07 -24.33 6.54
N GLU A 719 -34.49 -25.52 6.17
CA GLU A 719 -34.18 -26.77 6.86
C GLU A 719 -33.87 -27.86 5.82
N GLY A 720 -32.83 -28.65 6.02
CA GLY A 720 -32.52 -29.78 5.15
C GLY A 720 -31.39 -30.66 5.68
N ASP A 721 -31.36 -31.90 5.21
CA ASP A 721 -30.37 -32.91 5.59
C ASP A 721 -29.22 -32.91 4.58
N ALA A 722 -27.99 -32.71 5.01
CA ALA A 722 -26.81 -32.75 4.16
C ALA A 722 -26.28 -34.18 4.02
N LEU A 723 -25.70 -34.48 2.87
CA LEU A 723 -25.05 -35.75 2.57
C LEU A 723 -23.71 -35.55 1.89
N GLU A 724 -22.73 -36.34 2.33
CA GLU A 724 -21.38 -36.34 1.83
C GLU A 724 -21.06 -37.71 1.22
N LYS A 725 -20.97 -37.79 -0.12
CA LYS A 725 -20.70 -39.05 -0.86
C LYS A 725 -21.56 -40.22 -0.36
N ASP A 726 -22.87 -40.00 -0.30
CA ASP A 726 -23.88 -40.96 0.16
C ASP A 726 -23.83 -41.34 1.66
N ARG A 727 -23.05 -40.62 2.48
CA ARG A 727 -23.08 -40.73 3.96
C ARG A 727 -23.87 -39.58 4.56
N ASP A 728 -24.49 -39.83 5.71
CA ASP A 728 -25.14 -38.79 6.51
C ASP A 728 -24.12 -37.68 6.84
N GLY A 729 -24.44 -36.46 6.38
CA GLY A 729 -23.64 -35.25 6.55
C GLY A 729 -24.27 -34.29 7.56
N GLY A 730 -25.25 -34.74 8.35
CA GLY A 730 -25.95 -33.97 9.38
C GLY A 730 -27.05 -33.08 8.82
N ASN A 731 -27.63 -32.22 9.65
CA ASN A 731 -28.72 -31.32 9.24
C ASN A 731 -28.37 -29.84 9.45
N LEU A 732 -28.96 -28.98 8.61
CA LEU A 732 -28.83 -27.53 8.69
C LEU A 732 -30.21 -26.90 8.86
N LYS A 733 -30.36 -26.08 9.90
CA LYS A 733 -31.51 -25.19 10.10
C LYS A 733 -31.02 -23.76 10.12
N LEU A 734 -31.64 -22.89 9.31
CA LEU A 734 -31.31 -21.48 9.23
C LEU A 734 -32.60 -20.66 9.23
N LEU A 735 -32.75 -19.79 10.22
CA LEU A 735 -33.81 -18.80 10.31
C LEU A 735 -33.21 -17.41 10.18
N LEU A 736 -33.60 -16.70 9.13
CA LEU A 736 -33.29 -15.30 8.90
C LEU A 736 -34.55 -14.48 9.15
N THR A 737 -34.47 -13.46 9.99
CA THR A 737 -35.52 -12.43 10.07
C THR A 737 -34.93 -11.05 9.90
N GLY A 738 -35.64 -10.15 9.24
CA GLY A 738 -35.14 -8.82 8.92
C GLY A 738 -36.25 -7.79 8.90
N SER A 739 -35.87 -6.53 9.10
CA SER A 739 -36.76 -5.41 8.83
C SER A 739 -36.19 -4.43 7.82
N GLY A 740 -37.05 -3.88 6.97
CA GLY A 740 -36.68 -2.96 5.89
C GLY A 740 -37.01 -3.50 4.51
N GLU A 741 -36.08 -3.38 3.56
CA GLU A 741 -36.24 -3.90 2.20
C GLU A 741 -35.98 -5.41 2.16
N ALA A 742 -36.83 -6.17 1.46
CA ALA A 742 -36.72 -7.63 1.38
C ALA A 742 -35.38 -8.10 0.77
N SER A 743 -34.83 -7.33 -0.18
CA SER A 743 -33.53 -7.58 -0.81
C SER A 743 -32.37 -7.60 0.19
N LYS A 744 -32.51 -6.90 1.32
CA LYS A 744 -31.50 -6.80 2.36
C LYS A 744 -31.60 -7.93 3.40
N LEU A 745 -32.60 -8.81 3.33
CA LEU A 745 -32.74 -9.90 4.31
C LEU A 745 -31.53 -10.85 4.27
N ILE A 746 -30.99 -11.12 3.09
CA ILE A 746 -29.83 -12.01 2.91
C ILE A 746 -28.52 -11.27 3.23
N SER A 747 -28.42 -9.97 2.92
CA SER A 747 -27.20 -9.19 3.13
C SER A 747 -27.06 -8.58 4.52
N SER A 748 -28.16 -8.27 5.21
CA SER A 748 -28.19 -7.56 6.49
C SER A 748 -29.39 -7.94 7.37
N PRO A 749 -29.58 -9.21 7.76
CA PRO A 749 -30.69 -9.64 8.60
C PRO A 749 -30.68 -8.96 9.99
N ASN A 750 -31.86 -8.79 10.60
CA ASN A 750 -31.98 -8.31 11.98
C ASN A 750 -31.74 -9.43 12.97
N THR A 751 -32.21 -10.65 12.67
CA THR A 751 -31.96 -11.84 13.47
C THR A 751 -31.48 -12.95 12.56
N VAL A 752 -30.45 -13.66 12.99
CA VAL A 752 -30.01 -14.91 12.37
C VAL A 752 -30.03 -15.97 13.45
N LYS A 753 -30.64 -17.12 13.19
CA LYS A 753 -30.43 -18.33 13.98
C LYS A 753 -29.99 -19.43 13.04
N ALA A 754 -28.81 -19.98 13.26
CA ALA A 754 -28.30 -21.12 12.51
C ALA A 754 -28.03 -22.26 13.49
N THR A 755 -28.54 -23.44 13.18
CA THR A 755 -28.25 -24.68 13.89
C THR A 755 -27.74 -25.70 12.88
N MET A 756 -26.54 -26.20 13.11
CA MET A 756 -25.98 -27.34 12.40
C MET A 756 -25.87 -28.47 13.41
N SER A 757 -26.41 -29.66 13.13
CA SER A 757 -26.22 -30.82 14.01
C SER A 757 -25.54 -31.97 13.27
N HIS A 758 -24.43 -32.44 13.84
CA HIS A 758 -23.54 -33.47 13.32
C HIS A 758 -23.12 -33.17 11.86
N PHE A 759 -22.98 -31.88 11.54
CA PHE A 759 -22.89 -31.42 10.16
C PHE A 759 -21.47 -31.62 9.63
N SER A 760 -21.34 -32.08 8.39
CA SER A 760 -20.01 -32.31 7.79
C SER A 760 -19.21 -31.00 7.75
N SER A 761 -18.04 -31.02 8.40
CA SER A 761 -17.08 -29.91 8.38
C SER A 761 -16.59 -29.58 6.97
N GLN A 762 -16.56 -30.58 6.08
CA GLN A 762 -16.18 -30.44 4.68
C GLN A 762 -17.22 -29.64 3.89
N ILE A 763 -18.51 -29.84 4.22
CA ILE A 763 -19.61 -29.06 3.65
C ILE A 763 -19.64 -27.66 4.29
N ALA A 764 -19.45 -27.57 5.62
CA ALA A 764 -19.38 -26.29 6.32
C ALA A 764 -18.25 -25.39 5.81
N ASP A 765 -17.09 -25.96 5.44
CA ASP A 765 -15.94 -25.25 4.87
C ASP A 765 -16.31 -24.43 3.62
N VAL A 766 -17.24 -24.95 2.80
CA VAL A 766 -17.78 -24.26 1.61
C VAL A 766 -18.47 -22.96 2.00
N PHE A 767 -19.22 -22.96 3.10
CA PHE A 767 -19.96 -21.79 3.57
C PHE A 767 -19.10 -20.83 4.39
N PHE A 768 -18.13 -21.35 5.16
CA PHE A 768 -17.19 -20.54 5.94
C PHE A 768 -16.00 -19.99 5.14
N LYS A 769 -15.84 -20.42 3.88
CA LYS A 769 -14.77 -19.98 2.95
C LYS A 769 -13.37 -20.20 3.51
N THR A 770 -13.19 -21.31 4.24
CA THR A 770 -11.94 -21.68 4.91
C THR A 770 -10.96 -22.43 4.00
N ARG A 771 -11.28 -22.62 2.70
CA ARG A 771 -10.39 -23.18 1.67
C ARG A 771 -9.86 -24.58 2.00
N GLY A 772 -10.74 -25.44 2.50
CA GLY A 772 -10.48 -26.83 2.85
C GLY A 772 -9.76 -27.02 4.19
N GLN A 773 -9.65 -25.98 5.01
CA GLN A 773 -8.93 -26.02 6.29
C GLN A 773 -9.81 -26.37 7.47
N LEU A 774 -11.14 -26.20 7.37
CA LEU A 774 -12.04 -26.40 8.51
C LEU A 774 -12.03 -27.84 9.07
N PRO A 775 -12.04 -28.90 8.25
CA PRO A 775 -12.00 -30.27 8.76
C PRO A 775 -10.77 -30.57 9.60
N ASP A 776 -9.62 -30.01 9.21
CA ASP A 776 -8.37 -30.15 9.96
C ASP A 776 -8.42 -29.36 11.29
N LEU A 777 -9.23 -28.30 11.39
CA LEU A 777 -9.33 -27.44 12.59
C LEU A 777 -10.30 -27.96 13.64
N VAL A 778 -11.45 -28.51 13.22
CA VAL A 778 -12.56 -28.88 14.12
C VAL A 778 -12.88 -30.38 14.11
N GLY A 779 -12.31 -31.13 13.17
CA GLY A 779 -12.62 -32.54 12.96
C GLY A 779 -13.72 -32.75 11.91
N PRO A 780 -14.15 -34.00 11.67
CA PRO A 780 -15.00 -34.35 10.52
C PRO A 780 -16.40 -33.75 10.57
N THR A 781 -16.96 -33.51 11.76
CA THR A 781 -18.31 -32.98 11.96
C THR A 781 -18.31 -31.82 12.95
N ILE A 782 -19.27 -30.92 12.80
CA ILE A 782 -19.48 -29.74 13.64
C ILE A 782 -20.95 -29.63 14.06
N ASP A 783 -21.19 -29.49 15.36
CA ASP A 783 -22.43 -28.97 15.91
C ASP A 783 -22.24 -27.45 16.12
N LEU A 784 -23.12 -26.63 15.53
CA LEU A 784 -23.06 -25.18 15.63
C LEU A 784 -24.43 -24.67 16.04
N GLU A 785 -24.49 -23.89 17.12
CA GLU A 785 -25.60 -23.00 17.39
C GLU A 785 -25.12 -21.56 17.35
N TYR A 786 -25.68 -20.78 16.43
CA TYR A 786 -25.37 -19.37 16.26
C TYR A 786 -26.66 -18.57 16.30
N GLN A 787 -26.72 -17.56 17.18
CA GLN A 787 -27.82 -16.62 17.24
C GLN A 787 -27.29 -15.19 17.21
N MET A 788 -27.71 -14.41 16.23
CA MET A 788 -27.44 -12.97 16.17
C MET A 788 -28.74 -12.20 16.23
N LYS A 789 -28.76 -11.10 16.99
CA LYS A 789 -29.89 -10.17 17.09
C LYS A 789 -29.40 -8.72 17.08
N LYS A 790 -29.78 -7.96 16.06
CA LYS A 790 -29.48 -6.54 15.89
C LYS A 790 -30.49 -5.68 16.64
N THR A 791 -30.00 -4.79 17.52
CA THR A 791 -30.80 -3.81 18.27
C THR A 791 -30.14 -2.43 18.15
N GLY A 792 -30.63 -1.60 17.22
CA GLY A 792 -30.00 -0.31 16.89
C GLY A 792 -28.65 -0.51 16.16
N GLU A 793 -27.60 0.18 16.62
CA GLU A 793 -26.22 0.04 16.09
C GLU A 793 -25.45 -1.15 16.68
N LYS A 794 -25.97 -1.79 17.75
CA LYS A 794 -25.34 -2.94 18.39
C LYS A 794 -26.00 -4.26 17.96
N GLN A 795 -25.22 -5.31 17.85
CA GLN A 795 -25.64 -6.66 17.55
C GLN A 795 -25.27 -7.56 18.74
N SER A 796 -26.21 -8.35 19.23
CA SER A 796 -25.93 -9.43 20.20
C SER A 796 -25.62 -10.70 19.41
N LEU A 797 -24.56 -11.41 19.74
CA LEU A 797 -24.16 -12.66 19.08
C LEU A 797 -23.91 -13.73 20.15
N ASP A 798 -24.64 -14.84 20.09
CA ASP A 798 -24.39 -16.03 20.89
C ASP A 798 -23.87 -17.12 19.95
N LEU A 799 -22.75 -17.74 20.29
CA LEU A 799 -22.07 -18.75 19.49
C LEU A 799 -21.69 -19.94 20.37
N GLN A 800 -22.14 -21.12 19.96
CA GLN A 800 -21.73 -22.40 20.51
C GLN A 800 -21.30 -23.29 19.35
N ILE A 801 -20.08 -23.79 19.42
CA ILE A 801 -19.52 -24.78 18.51
C ILE A 801 -19.14 -25.97 19.38
N ASP A 802 -19.56 -27.16 19.00
CA ASP A 802 -19.04 -28.40 19.54
C ASP A 802 -18.63 -29.32 18.39
N SER A 803 -17.48 -29.93 18.51
CA SER A 803 -16.91 -30.80 17.49
C SER A 803 -15.89 -31.72 18.15
N ARG A 804 -15.36 -32.69 17.41
CA ARG A 804 -14.37 -33.61 17.97
C ARG A 804 -13.14 -32.88 18.49
N ASP A 805 -12.65 -31.91 17.70
CA ASP A 805 -11.38 -31.26 17.99
C ASP A 805 -11.58 -29.88 18.62
N LEU A 806 -12.72 -29.20 18.44
CA LEU A 806 -12.97 -27.85 18.98
C LEU A 806 -14.34 -27.72 19.67
N THR A 807 -14.34 -27.29 20.93
CA THR A 807 -15.53 -26.74 21.61
C THR A 807 -15.31 -25.25 21.84
N LEU A 808 -16.27 -24.40 21.45
CA LEU A 808 -16.25 -22.96 21.68
C LEU A 808 -17.63 -22.51 22.18
N GLU A 809 -17.68 -21.78 23.27
CA GLU A 809 -18.93 -21.20 23.82
C GLU A 809 -18.67 -19.73 24.15
N GLY A 810 -19.45 -18.81 23.58
CA GLY A 810 -19.27 -17.37 23.81
C GLY A 810 -20.48 -16.53 23.45
N ALA A 811 -20.63 -15.40 24.15
CA ALA A 811 -21.71 -14.44 23.95
C ALA A 811 -21.13 -13.03 23.85
N PHE A 812 -21.39 -12.34 22.75
CA PHE A 812 -20.76 -11.07 22.37
C PHE A 812 -21.77 -9.97 22.04
N TYR A 813 -21.33 -8.72 22.15
CA TYR A 813 -21.92 -7.55 21.51
C TYR A 813 -20.97 -7.07 20.41
N ALA A 814 -21.45 -6.87 19.18
CA ALA A 814 -20.71 -6.24 18.11
C ALA A 814 -21.31 -4.87 17.77
N GLY A 815 -20.46 -3.83 17.78
CA GLY A 815 -20.76 -2.48 17.33
C GLY A 815 -19.54 -1.88 16.65
N LYS A 816 -18.92 -0.86 17.25
CA LYS A 816 -17.56 -0.42 16.83
C LYS A 816 -16.45 -1.38 17.31
N THR A 817 -16.78 -2.13 18.35
CA THR A 817 -15.93 -3.12 19.03
C THR A 817 -16.71 -4.43 19.12
N LEU A 818 -16.00 -5.55 19.16
CA LEU A 818 -16.50 -6.85 19.59
C LEU A 818 -16.23 -6.99 21.09
N GLU A 819 -17.28 -7.04 21.89
CA GLU A 819 -17.24 -7.08 23.35
C GLU A 819 -17.88 -8.35 23.88
N LEU A 820 -17.31 -8.97 24.91
CA LEU A 820 -17.98 -10.06 25.61
C LEU A 820 -19.21 -9.52 26.39
N GLN A 821 -20.37 -10.18 26.29
CA GLN A 821 -21.63 -9.66 26.89
C GLN A 821 -21.56 -9.53 28.41
N SER A 822 -20.90 -10.47 29.09
CA SER A 822 -20.75 -10.45 30.54
C SER A 822 -19.53 -11.26 30.96
N PRO A 823 -18.75 -10.79 31.96
CA PRO A 823 -17.70 -11.61 32.57
C PRO A 823 -18.21 -12.89 33.23
N ARG A 824 -19.50 -12.95 33.57
CA ARG A 824 -20.15 -14.17 34.10
C ARG A 824 -20.40 -15.23 33.04
N LYS A 825 -20.32 -14.88 31.76
CA LYS A 825 -20.39 -15.77 30.60
C LYS A 825 -19.08 -15.68 29.81
N PRO A 826 -17.97 -16.21 30.36
CA PRO A 826 -16.68 -16.16 29.71
C PRO A 826 -16.74 -16.88 28.36
N LEU A 827 -15.96 -16.42 27.39
CA LEU A 827 -15.68 -17.20 26.19
C LEU A 827 -14.82 -18.41 26.61
N LYS A 828 -15.33 -19.62 26.41
CA LYS A 828 -14.60 -20.86 26.68
C LYS A 828 -14.23 -21.50 25.35
N ILE A 829 -12.97 -21.87 25.22
CA ILE A 829 -12.43 -22.58 24.05
C ILE A 829 -11.69 -23.80 24.58
N ARG A 830 -12.01 -24.97 24.03
CA ARG A 830 -11.30 -26.21 24.27
C ARG A 830 -10.92 -26.77 22.91
N TRP A 831 -9.63 -26.88 22.64
CA TRP A 831 -9.11 -27.26 21.33
C TRP A 831 -8.10 -28.40 21.47
N ASN A 832 -8.41 -29.54 20.86
CA ASN A 832 -7.47 -30.64 20.67
C ASN A 832 -6.52 -30.29 19.52
N LEU A 833 -5.31 -29.86 19.86
CA LEU A 833 -4.28 -29.47 18.92
C LEU A 833 -3.53 -30.68 18.40
N SER A 834 -3.64 -30.95 17.09
CA SER A 834 -2.93 -31.98 16.34
C SER A 834 -2.01 -31.32 15.30
N GLU A 835 -1.12 -32.09 14.69
CA GLU A 835 -0.26 -31.58 13.61
C GLU A 835 -1.10 -30.97 12.47
N ALA A 836 -2.16 -31.66 12.07
CA ALA A 836 -3.09 -31.19 11.04
C ALA A 836 -3.77 -29.87 11.43
N SER A 837 -4.26 -29.74 12.67
CA SER A 837 -4.94 -28.53 13.11
C SER A 837 -3.99 -27.33 13.26
N TYR A 838 -2.75 -27.58 13.70
CA TYR A 838 -1.70 -26.57 13.74
C TYR A 838 -1.30 -26.07 12.35
N ASP A 839 -1.11 -26.98 11.39
CA ASP A 839 -0.79 -26.61 10.01
C ASP A 839 -1.97 -25.94 9.29
N ALA A 840 -3.19 -26.36 9.57
CA ALA A 840 -4.39 -25.67 9.09
C ALA A 840 -4.49 -24.24 9.63
N LEU A 841 -4.19 -24.02 10.92
CA LEU A 841 -4.14 -22.68 11.50
C LEU A 841 -3.06 -21.81 10.83
N ARG A 842 -1.88 -22.38 10.54
CA ARG A 842 -0.80 -21.69 9.84
C ARG A 842 -1.19 -21.29 8.42
N ARG A 843 -1.83 -22.19 7.67
CA ARG A 843 -2.35 -21.96 6.32
C ARG A 843 -3.45 -20.88 6.34
N TRP A 844 -4.36 -20.95 7.31
CA TRP A 844 -5.44 -19.98 7.47
C TRP A 844 -4.93 -18.56 7.77
N ARG A 845 -3.88 -18.40 8.60
CA ARG A 845 -3.32 -17.09 8.96
C ARG A 845 -2.54 -16.42 7.82
N ASN A 846 -1.94 -17.19 6.89
CA ASN A 846 -1.11 -16.66 5.81
C ASN A 846 -1.47 -17.27 4.43
N PRO A 847 -2.69 -17.03 3.92
CA PRO A 847 -3.20 -17.73 2.73
C PRO A 847 -2.45 -17.40 1.42
N ASN A 848 -1.69 -16.30 1.37
CA ASN A 848 -1.00 -15.81 0.17
C ASN A 848 0.52 -16.08 0.15
N LYS A 849 1.08 -16.70 1.19
CA LYS A 849 2.50 -17.10 1.17
C LYS A 849 2.60 -18.55 0.70
N GLN A 850 3.15 -18.77 -0.50
CA GLN A 850 3.62 -20.11 -0.88
C GLN A 850 4.56 -20.60 0.24
N MET A 851 4.29 -21.79 0.77
CA MET A 851 5.02 -22.45 1.86
C MET A 851 6.44 -22.88 1.45
N GLU A 852 7.08 -22.20 0.51
CA GLU A 852 8.45 -22.48 0.11
C GLU A 852 9.40 -21.77 1.08
N SER A 853 9.89 -22.52 2.08
CA SER A 853 11.18 -22.38 2.80
C SER A 853 11.18 -22.30 4.33
N ASN A 854 10.04 -22.27 5.04
CA ASN A 854 10.06 -22.23 6.52
C ASN A 854 9.45 -23.50 7.12
N ASN A 855 10.30 -24.49 7.42
CA ASN A 855 9.96 -25.55 8.38
C ASN A 855 9.34 -24.88 9.62
N PRO A 856 8.20 -25.37 10.13
CA PRO A 856 7.65 -24.87 11.39
C PRO A 856 8.72 -24.91 12.49
N LEU A 857 8.70 -23.91 13.37
CA LEU A 857 9.57 -23.89 14.55
C LEU A 857 9.33 -25.13 15.42
N PHE A 858 8.06 -25.53 15.51
CA PHE A 858 7.59 -26.72 16.21
C PHE A 858 6.53 -27.44 15.37
N GLU A 859 6.66 -28.75 15.27
CA GLU A 859 5.63 -29.69 14.84
C GLU A 859 4.94 -30.24 16.08
N ILE A 860 3.65 -30.53 16.00
CA ILE A 860 2.95 -31.21 17.10
C ILE A 860 3.21 -32.71 16.92
N GLU A 861 3.98 -33.31 17.83
CA GLU A 861 4.30 -34.74 17.75
C GLU A 861 3.22 -35.60 18.39
N GLN A 862 2.61 -35.10 19.46
CA GLN A 862 1.47 -35.74 20.11
C GLN A 862 0.40 -34.70 20.39
N GLU A 863 -0.84 -35.07 20.10
CA GLU A 863 -1.99 -34.21 20.32
C GLU A 863 -2.10 -33.76 21.78
N GLY A 864 -2.53 -32.52 21.96
CA GLY A 864 -2.66 -31.90 23.27
C GLY A 864 -3.90 -31.03 23.38
N GLU A 865 -4.52 -31.03 24.57
CA GLU A 865 -5.71 -30.22 24.81
C GLU A 865 -5.32 -28.82 25.33
N LEU A 866 -5.73 -27.79 24.59
CA LEU A 866 -5.65 -26.39 24.99
C LEU A 866 -7.02 -25.92 25.47
N LYS A 867 -7.09 -25.46 26.71
CA LYS A 867 -8.25 -24.81 27.32
C LYS A 867 -7.96 -23.31 27.44
N MET A 868 -8.76 -22.47 26.81
CA MET A 868 -8.70 -21.02 26.96
C MET A 868 -10.03 -20.52 27.52
N GLN A 869 -9.96 -19.67 28.53
CA GLN A 869 -11.09 -18.95 29.09
C GLN A 869 -10.82 -17.45 29.01
N VAL A 870 -11.73 -16.70 28.39
CA VAL A 870 -11.64 -15.24 28.26
C VAL A 870 -12.81 -14.61 29.03
N SER A 871 -12.53 -14.03 30.19
CA SER A 871 -13.51 -13.38 31.08
C SER A 871 -13.81 -11.94 30.67
N GLN A 872 -12.93 -11.30 29.90
CA GLN A 872 -13.13 -9.98 29.33
C GLN A 872 -12.54 -9.94 27.93
N LEU A 873 -13.28 -9.36 26.98
CA LEU A 873 -12.80 -9.09 25.63
C LEU A 873 -13.47 -7.81 25.12
N SER A 874 -12.69 -6.87 24.60
CA SER A 874 -13.15 -5.75 23.78
C SER A 874 -12.08 -5.50 22.73
N THR A 875 -12.40 -5.67 21.45
CA THR A 875 -11.46 -5.47 20.34
C THR A 875 -12.14 -4.71 19.21
N PRO A 876 -11.47 -3.74 18.55
CA PRO A 876 -12.05 -3.01 17.42
C PRO A 876 -12.41 -3.93 16.24
N LEU A 877 -13.26 -3.47 15.32
CA LEU A 877 -13.62 -4.20 14.09
C LEU A 877 -13.05 -3.49 12.85
N LYS A 878 -12.48 -4.23 11.88
CA LYS A 878 -11.83 -3.68 10.67
C LYS A 878 -12.82 -3.09 9.66
N ASP A 879 -13.99 -3.70 9.51
CA ASP A 879 -15.05 -3.27 8.60
C ASP A 879 -16.35 -3.13 9.39
N GLN A 880 -17.08 -2.03 9.19
CA GLN A 880 -18.47 -1.86 9.67
C GLN A 880 -19.50 -2.35 8.64
N GLY A 881 -19.09 -3.25 7.74
CA GLY A 881 -19.95 -3.80 6.69
C GLY A 881 -21.10 -4.65 7.24
N GLU A 882 -22.15 -4.84 6.44
CA GLU A 882 -23.42 -5.49 6.81
C GLU A 882 -23.33 -7.01 7.14
N GLY A 883 -22.13 -7.59 7.34
CA GLY A 883 -21.91 -9.03 7.59
C GLY A 883 -21.29 -9.40 8.96
N PHE A 884 -20.72 -10.61 9.07
CA PHE A 884 -20.07 -11.11 10.29
C PHE A 884 -18.94 -10.17 10.78
N PRO A 885 -18.84 -9.88 12.09
CA PRO A 885 -17.85 -8.94 12.63
C PRO A 885 -16.41 -9.45 12.41
N LYS A 886 -15.56 -8.62 11.80
CA LYS A 886 -14.13 -8.92 11.59
C LYS A 886 -13.25 -8.21 12.63
N PRO A 887 -12.81 -8.90 13.69
CA PRO A 887 -11.97 -8.28 14.72
C PRO A 887 -10.64 -7.77 14.18
N ASP A 888 -10.25 -6.57 14.62
CA ASP A 888 -8.94 -5.99 14.44
C ASP A 888 -8.11 -6.23 15.70
N PHE A 889 -7.18 -7.18 15.63
CA PHE A 889 -6.32 -7.57 16.74
C PHE A 889 -5.24 -6.52 17.10
N ASN A 890 -5.53 -5.23 16.92
CA ASN A 890 -4.69 -4.15 17.39
C ASN A 890 -4.64 -4.16 18.93
N LEU A 891 -3.54 -4.67 19.47
CA LEU A 891 -3.34 -4.80 20.92
C LEU A 891 -3.39 -3.45 21.64
N PHE A 892 -3.10 -2.32 20.99
CA PHE A 892 -3.21 -0.99 21.60
C PHE A 892 -4.67 -0.69 21.93
N GLN A 893 -5.60 -1.02 21.05
CA GLN A 893 -7.03 -0.74 21.22
C GLN A 893 -7.81 -1.87 21.93
N SER A 894 -7.18 -3.02 22.11
CA SER A 894 -7.83 -4.21 22.67
C SER A 894 -7.72 -4.29 24.20
N VAL A 895 -8.76 -4.86 24.81
CA VAL A 895 -8.90 -5.17 26.24
C VAL A 895 -9.20 -6.64 26.35
N PHE A 896 -8.49 -7.37 27.20
CA PHE A 896 -8.76 -8.79 27.41
C PHE A 896 -8.26 -9.30 28.76
N ASP A 897 -8.95 -10.30 29.29
CA ASP A 897 -8.54 -11.10 30.45
C ASP A 897 -8.70 -12.56 30.04
N ALA A 898 -7.57 -13.23 29.81
CA ALA A 898 -7.51 -14.56 29.24
C ALA A 898 -6.63 -15.48 30.08
N ALA A 899 -7.14 -16.66 30.41
CA ALA A 899 -6.41 -17.75 31.01
C ALA A 899 -6.32 -18.92 30.02
N ILE A 900 -5.09 -19.36 29.73
CA ILE A 900 -4.79 -20.48 28.86
C ILE A 900 -4.20 -21.59 29.73
N HIS A 901 -4.71 -22.81 29.57
CA HIS A 901 -4.24 -24.01 30.23
C HIS A 901 -3.98 -25.08 29.18
N ILE A 902 -2.78 -25.65 29.21
CA ILE A 902 -2.37 -26.78 28.38
C ILE A 902 -2.15 -27.94 29.33
N ASP A 903 -2.93 -29.01 29.18
CA ASP A 903 -2.84 -30.18 30.05
C ASP A 903 -1.54 -30.94 29.78
N HIS A 904 -1.31 -31.26 28.50
CA HIS A 904 -0.15 -31.96 27.97
C HIS A 904 -0.01 -31.62 26.48
N LEU A 905 1.19 -31.31 26.00
CA LEU A 905 1.46 -31.02 24.59
C LEU A 905 2.90 -31.36 24.24
N LYS A 906 3.13 -32.22 23.22
CA LYS A 906 4.48 -32.53 22.73
C LYS A 906 4.79 -31.78 21.45
N LEU A 907 5.87 -31.04 21.50
CA LEU A 907 6.36 -30.18 20.44
C LEU A 907 7.71 -30.69 19.96
N LYS A 908 7.78 -31.13 18.71
CA LYS A 908 9.02 -31.52 18.04
C LYS A 908 9.59 -30.33 17.29
N GLN A 909 10.82 -29.95 17.56
CA GLN A 909 11.46 -28.82 16.91
C GLN A 909 11.89 -29.19 15.48
N GLY A 910 11.40 -28.47 14.45
CA GLY A 910 11.57 -28.83 13.04
C GLY A 910 13.00 -28.79 12.46
N ARG A 911 14.01 -28.39 13.25
CA ARG A 911 15.44 -28.41 12.85
C ARG A 911 16.29 -29.42 13.62
N THR A 912 16.05 -29.59 14.91
CA THR A 912 16.83 -30.49 15.77
C THR A 912 16.15 -31.85 15.93
N ALA A 913 14.87 -31.96 15.54
CA ALA A 913 13.97 -33.06 15.86
C ALA A 913 13.80 -33.32 17.37
N ALA A 914 14.26 -32.39 18.22
CA ALA A 914 14.15 -32.55 19.65
C ALA A 914 12.71 -32.32 20.11
N VAL A 915 12.25 -33.18 21.02
CA VAL A 915 10.89 -33.19 21.51
C VAL A 915 10.86 -32.53 22.89
N THR A 916 9.99 -31.54 23.04
CA THR A 916 9.69 -30.91 24.31
C THR A 916 8.23 -31.11 24.66
N GLU A 917 7.98 -31.54 25.89
CA GLU A 917 6.65 -31.76 26.45
C GLU A 917 6.32 -30.61 27.40
N LEU A 918 5.14 -30.01 27.20
CA LEU A 918 4.56 -29.00 28.08
C LEU A 918 3.46 -29.67 28.90
N ASP A 919 3.66 -29.76 30.22
CA ASP A 919 2.70 -30.38 31.13
C ASP A 919 2.15 -29.37 32.12
N ASN A 920 0.82 -29.36 32.27
CA ASN A 920 0.08 -28.50 33.20
C ASN A 920 0.53 -27.03 33.09
N PHE A 921 0.74 -26.55 31.87
CA PHE A 921 1.17 -25.19 31.61
C PHE A 921 -0.02 -24.24 31.71
N LYS A 922 0.13 -23.16 32.47
CA LYS A 922 -0.88 -22.13 32.69
C LYS A 922 -0.30 -20.78 32.32
N LEU A 923 -1.07 -19.99 31.59
CA LEU A 923 -0.73 -18.63 31.17
C LEU A 923 -1.95 -17.73 31.35
N GLU A 924 -1.84 -16.77 32.26
CA GLU A 924 -2.81 -15.69 32.46
C GLU A 924 -2.27 -14.43 31.78
N ILE A 925 -3.09 -13.76 30.96
CA ILE A 925 -2.75 -12.51 30.30
C ILE A 925 -3.91 -11.53 30.47
N ILE A 926 -3.62 -10.37 31.06
CA ILE A 926 -4.62 -9.38 31.46
C ILE A 926 -4.22 -8.00 30.95
N LYS A 927 -5.12 -7.36 30.21
CA LYS A 927 -5.07 -5.94 29.85
C LYS A 927 -6.45 -5.34 30.09
N THR A 928 -6.56 -4.48 31.08
CA THR A 928 -7.87 -4.03 31.62
C THR A 928 -8.45 -2.81 30.89
N ARG A 929 -7.65 -2.04 30.14
CA ARG A 929 -8.14 -0.96 29.25
C ARG A 929 -7.28 -0.80 28.00
N ALA A 930 -7.83 -0.10 27.01
CA ALA A 930 -7.14 0.27 25.79
C ALA A 930 -6.06 1.34 26.03
N GLY A 931 -5.23 1.57 25.01
CA GLY A 931 -4.06 2.42 25.05
C GLY A 931 -2.83 1.71 25.62
N ASN A 932 -1.99 2.50 26.31
CA ASN A 932 -0.75 2.06 26.93
C ASN A 932 -0.92 1.48 28.35
N GLU A 933 -2.12 1.05 28.74
CA GLU A 933 -2.29 0.36 30.02
C GLU A 933 -1.40 -0.90 30.11
N PRO A 934 -0.94 -1.27 31.31
CA PRO A 934 -0.08 -2.42 31.49
C PRO A 934 -0.75 -3.72 31.04
N LEU A 935 -0.04 -4.47 30.19
CA LEU A 935 -0.26 -5.89 29.96
C LEU A 935 0.38 -6.67 31.13
N SER A 936 -0.44 -7.28 31.97
CA SER A 936 0.04 -8.18 33.02
C SER A 936 0.02 -9.61 32.51
N PHE A 937 1.03 -10.40 32.81
CA PHE A 937 1.07 -11.82 32.49
C PHE A 937 1.59 -12.63 33.67
N LYS A 938 1.16 -13.88 33.75
CA LYS A 938 1.66 -14.87 34.71
C LYS A 938 1.69 -16.22 34.04
N PHE A 939 2.80 -16.94 34.14
CA PHE A 939 2.92 -18.29 33.63
C PHE A 939 3.46 -19.24 34.69
N ASN A 940 3.01 -20.50 34.62
CA ASN A 940 3.46 -21.57 35.50
C ASN A 940 3.24 -22.92 34.80
N GLY A 941 4.26 -23.75 34.70
CA GLY A 941 4.12 -25.08 34.10
C GLY A 941 5.38 -25.91 34.16
N ASN A 942 5.22 -27.19 33.81
CA ASN A 942 6.34 -28.12 33.69
C ASN A 942 6.75 -28.25 32.22
N VAL A 943 8.05 -28.40 32.00
CA VAL A 943 8.63 -28.56 30.67
C VAL A 943 9.66 -29.67 30.75
N SER A 944 9.48 -30.76 30.00
CA SER A 944 10.37 -31.91 30.04
C SER A 944 10.91 -32.26 28.64
N PRO A 945 12.14 -32.75 28.52
CA PRO A 945 12.63 -33.35 27.30
C PRO A 945 12.19 -34.83 27.28
N PHE A 946 11.48 -35.25 26.23
CA PHE A 946 10.79 -36.54 26.19
C PHE A 946 11.67 -37.74 26.54
N GLU A 947 12.95 -37.73 26.12
CA GLU A 947 13.85 -38.87 26.27
C GLU A 947 14.47 -39.03 27.69
N ASN A 948 14.41 -38.02 28.56
CA ASN A 948 15.25 -37.97 29.77
C ASN A 948 14.50 -37.88 31.11
N GLY A 949 13.16 -37.85 31.13
CA GLY A 949 12.34 -37.95 32.36
C GLY A 949 12.59 -36.89 33.44
N LYS A 950 13.38 -35.85 33.15
CA LYS A 950 13.69 -34.76 34.08
C LYS A 950 12.76 -33.59 33.78
N ASN A 951 11.79 -33.38 34.67
CA ASN A 951 10.83 -32.29 34.56
C ASN A 951 11.48 -30.98 35.00
N GLY A 952 11.58 -30.05 34.06
CA GLY A 952 11.82 -28.65 34.35
C GLY A 952 10.55 -27.96 34.82
N HIS A 953 10.70 -26.90 35.60
CA HIS A 953 9.60 -26.08 36.09
C HIS A 953 9.86 -24.62 35.75
N LEU A 954 8.88 -23.97 35.14
CA LEU A 954 8.95 -22.58 34.69
C LEU A 954 7.83 -21.78 35.35
N ARG A 955 8.19 -20.73 36.10
CA ARG A 955 7.24 -19.81 36.71
C ARG A 955 7.68 -18.37 36.50
N GLY A 956 6.75 -17.48 36.18
CA GLY A 956 7.05 -16.06 36.12
C GLY A 956 5.80 -15.20 36.09
N GLU A 957 5.99 -13.94 36.41
CA GLU A 957 4.96 -12.92 36.34
C GLU A 957 5.59 -11.60 35.92
N GLY A 958 4.80 -10.76 35.26
CA GLY A 958 5.28 -9.45 34.88
C GLY A 958 4.19 -8.51 34.40
N LYS A 959 4.57 -7.24 34.29
CA LYS A 959 3.77 -6.15 33.76
C LYS A 959 4.58 -5.43 32.70
N ILE A 960 3.93 -5.10 31.59
CA ILE A 960 4.54 -4.35 30.49
C ILE A 960 3.60 -3.20 30.12
N LYS A 961 4.06 -1.96 30.28
CA LYS A 961 3.37 -0.71 30.00
C LYS A 961 4.12 0.07 28.93
N ASP A 962 3.42 0.94 28.20
CA ASP A 962 4.02 1.86 27.22
C ASP A 962 4.85 1.13 26.13
N PHE A 963 4.47 -0.11 25.81
CA PHE A 963 5.16 -0.97 24.85
C PHE A 963 4.55 -0.95 23.45
N LEU A 964 3.49 -0.16 23.23
CA LEU A 964 2.79 -0.06 21.95
C LEU A 964 2.65 1.40 21.52
N LEU A 965 2.77 1.65 20.23
CA LEU A 965 2.34 2.89 19.59
C LEU A 965 0.83 2.84 19.29
N SER A 966 0.22 3.98 19.00
CA SER A 966 -1.20 4.05 18.60
C SER A 966 -1.52 3.25 17.33
N SER A 967 -0.50 2.97 16.50
CA SER A 967 -0.58 2.09 15.33
C SER A 967 -0.72 0.60 15.70
N GLY A 968 -0.34 0.21 16.93
CA GLY A 968 -0.22 -1.18 17.35
C GLY A 968 1.21 -1.75 17.26
N ASP A 969 2.18 -0.98 16.79
CA ASP A 969 3.60 -1.39 16.72
C ASP A 969 4.29 -1.33 18.10
N PHE A 970 5.34 -2.11 18.31
CA PHE A 970 6.08 -2.12 19.58
C PHE A 970 6.92 -0.84 19.79
N ASP A 971 6.74 -0.16 20.93
CA ASP A 971 7.54 0.98 21.38
C ASP A 971 8.57 0.57 22.43
N PHE A 972 9.70 0.03 21.97
CA PHE A 972 10.82 -0.31 22.86
C PHE A 972 11.52 0.91 23.48
N ALA A 973 11.25 2.13 23.01
CA ALA A 973 11.92 3.33 23.51
C ALA A 973 11.28 3.86 24.79
N ASN A 974 9.98 3.64 24.99
CA ASN A 974 9.24 4.12 26.17
C ASN A 974 8.75 2.99 27.09
N ILE A 975 9.12 1.74 26.79
CA ILE A 975 8.68 0.56 27.53
C ILE A 975 8.98 0.68 29.02
N THR A 976 7.96 0.38 29.81
CA THR A 976 8.06 0.22 31.26
C THR A 976 7.70 -1.22 31.60
N THR A 977 8.61 -1.98 32.19
CA THR A 977 8.40 -3.39 32.51
C THR A 977 8.86 -3.75 33.92
N SER A 978 8.10 -4.64 34.55
CA SER A 978 8.47 -5.33 35.78
C SER A 978 8.29 -6.82 35.52
N ILE A 979 9.35 -7.62 35.54
CA ILE A 979 9.30 -9.05 35.25
C ILE A 979 10.08 -9.78 36.34
N HIS A 980 9.48 -10.81 36.92
CA HIS A 980 10.12 -11.78 37.79
C HIS A 980 9.88 -13.17 37.23
N ALA A 981 10.95 -13.88 36.87
CA ALA A 981 10.87 -15.24 36.36
C ALA A 981 11.89 -16.15 37.04
N LYS A 982 11.46 -17.37 37.35
CA LYS A 982 12.28 -18.44 37.93
C LYS A 982 12.12 -19.71 37.11
N VAL A 983 13.27 -20.28 36.78
CA VAL A 983 13.43 -21.47 35.97
C VAL A 983 14.17 -22.50 36.81
N GLN A 984 13.62 -23.70 36.91
CA GLN A 984 14.24 -24.83 37.62
C GLN A 984 14.39 -26.02 36.68
N ASN A 985 15.60 -26.56 36.56
CA ASN A 985 15.92 -27.74 35.75
C ASN A 985 15.33 -27.72 34.32
N LEU A 986 15.31 -26.56 33.67
CA LEU A 986 14.69 -26.43 32.35
C LEU A 986 15.63 -26.99 31.26
N PRO A 987 15.13 -27.81 30.32
CA PRO A 987 15.89 -28.24 29.16
C PRO A 987 16.33 -27.04 28.32
N SER A 988 17.62 -26.90 28.07
CA SER A 988 18.16 -25.77 27.30
C SER A 988 17.68 -25.75 25.85
N VAL A 989 17.35 -26.92 25.29
CA VAL A 989 16.77 -27.08 23.94
C VAL A 989 15.44 -26.32 23.80
N PHE A 990 14.68 -26.16 24.88
CA PHE A 990 13.48 -25.33 24.88
C PHE A 990 13.81 -23.86 24.59
N VAL A 991 14.89 -23.36 25.18
CA VAL A 991 15.38 -21.98 24.94
C VAL A 991 15.95 -21.84 23.53
N ASP A 992 16.59 -22.88 22.99
CA ASP A 992 17.05 -22.87 21.60
C ASP A 992 15.91 -22.61 20.62
N ALA A 993 14.76 -23.23 20.86
CA ALA A 993 13.60 -23.07 20.01
C ALA A 993 12.99 -21.65 20.11
N LEU A 994 13.01 -21.04 21.30
CA LEU A 994 12.59 -19.64 21.49
C LEU A 994 13.59 -18.65 20.87
N SER A 995 14.90 -18.88 21.01
CA SER A 995 15.95 -17.98 20.52
C SER A 995 16.01 -17.85 18.99
N LYS A 996 15.37 -18.76 18.26
CA LYS A 996 15.32 -18.77 16.79
C LYS A 996 14.10 -18.05 16.21
N LEU A 997 13.21 -17.50 17.05
CA LEU A 997 12.03 -16.74 16.63
C LEU A 997 12.38 -15.47 15.84
N ASP A 998 13.54 -14.85 16.10
CA ASP A 998 13.99 -13.64 15.40
C ASP A 998 14.99 -13.90 14.26
N GLN A 999 15.37 -15.17 14.03
CA GLN A 999 16.41 -15.61 13.09
C GLN A 999 17.82 -15.00 13.27
N THR A 1000 18.09 -14.24 14.34
CA THR A 1000 19.36 -13.54 14.55
C THR A 1000 20.42 -14.38 15.26
N SER A 1001 20.02 -15.33 16.11
CA SER A 1001 20.97 -16.15 16.87
C SER A 1001 21.48 -17.38 16.08
N GLN A 1002 22.77 -17.39 15.76
CA GLN A 1002 23.45 -18.51 15.10
C GLN A 1002 23.98 -19.57 16.08
N PHE A 1003 24.05 -19.24 17.37
CA PHE A 1003 24.56 -20.13 18.40
C PHE A 1003 23.40 -20.57 19.31
N PRO A 1004 23.07 -21.87 19.37
CA PRO A 1004 22.03 -22.34 20.26
C PRO A 1004 22.46 -22.11 21.72
N PRO A 1005 21.64 -21.46 22.57
CA PRO A 1005 21.88 -21.35 24.01
C PRO A 1005 22.30 -22.65 24.69
N SER A 1006 21.79 -23.80 24.25
CA SER A 1006 22.18 -25.13 24.74
C SER A 1006 23.67 -25.43 24.61
N ALA A 1007 24.37 -24.87 23.62
CA ALA A 1007 25.82 -25.02 23.49
C ALA A 1007 26.56 -24.44 24.71
N PHE A 1008 26.02 -23.40 25.34
CA PHE A 1008 26.61 -22.79 26.53
C PHE A 1008 25.99 -23.30 27.82
N LEU A 1009 24.68 -23.56 27.84
CA LEU A 1009 23.97 -23.96 29.07
C LEU A 1009 24.15 -25.46 29.39
N GLY A 1010 24.46 -26.31 28.41
CA GLY A 1010 24.40 -27.77 28.56
C GLY A 1010 22.96 -28.26 28.62
N ASP A 1011 22.69 -29.46 29.14
CA ASP A 1011 21.36 -30.09 28.99
C ASP A 1011 20.24 -29.39 29.76
N LEU A 1012 20.51 -29.02 31.02
CA LEU A 1012 19.56 -28.42 31.95
C LEU A 1012 20.14 -27.16 32.59
N PHE A 1013 19.27 -26.19 32.87
CA PHE A 1013 19.66 -24.98 33.59
C PHE A 1013 18.60 -24.51 34.60
N ASN A 1014 19.10 -23.86 35.65
CA ASN A 1014 18.32 -23.05 36.57
C ASN A 1014 18.62 -21.58 36.28
N ALA A 1015 17.61 -20.73 36.34
CA ALA A 1015 17.81 -19.29 36.20
C ALA A 1015 16.80 -18.49 37.00
N THR A 1016 17.23 -17.32 37.47
CA THR A 1016 16.33 -16.26 37.93
C THR A 1016 16.55 -15.03 37.07
N PHE A 1017 15.46 -14.40 36.64
CA PHE A 1017 15.48 -13.18 35.85
C PHE A 1017 14.56 -12.15 36.49
N ASP A 1018 15.13 -11.00 36.78
CA ASP A 1018 14.44 -9.87 37.38
C ASP A 1018 14.73 -8.64 36.53
N ALA A 1019 13.68 -7.93 36.12
CA ALA A 1019 13.80 -6.69 35.39
C ALA A 1019 12.80 -5.67 35.93
N GLU A 1020 13.30 -4.49 36.30
CA GLU A 1020 12.51 -3.32 36.67
C GLU A 1020 12.99 -2.14 35.85
N VAL A 1021 12.31 -1.85 34.74
CA VAL A 1021 12.67 -0.81 33.79
C VAL A 1021 11.48 0.14 33.65
N GLU A 1022 11.65 1.42 33.93
CA GLU A 1022 10.66 2.48 33.71
C GLU A 1022 11.13 3.41 32.59
N LYS A 1023 10.34 3.54 31.53
CA LYS A 1023 10.66 4.37 30.34
C LYS A 1023 12.09 4.14 29.82
N SER A 1024 12.44 2.87 29.62
CA SER A 1024 13.79 2.45 29.21
C SER A 1024 14.91 2.87 30.17
N GLN A 1025 14.61 2.99 31.46
CA GLN A 1025 15.58 3.22 32.53
C GLN A 1025 15.32 2.27 33.71
N GLY A 1026 16.32 1.51 34.17
CA GLY A 1026 16.14 0.69 35.37
C GLY A 1026 17.04 -0.54 35.41
N LYS A 1027 16.82 -1.45 36.35
CA LYS A 1027 17.72 -2.57 36.65
C LYS A 1027 17.28 -3.86 35.96
N VAL A 1028 18.26 -4.65 35.53
CA VAL A 1028 18.06 -6.01 35.01
C VAL A 1028 19.10 -6.91 35.65
N THR A 1029 18.66 -7.98 36.29
CA THR A 1029 19.54 -8.99 36.88
C THR A 1029 19.15 -10.38 36.40
N MET A 1030 20.16 -11.19 36.11
CA MET A 1030 19.97 -12.57 35.70
C MET A 1030 21.03 -13.44 36.36
N ASP A 1031 20.60 -14.49 37.04
CA ASP A 1031 21.48 -15.53 37.58
C ASP A 1031 21.20 -16.82 36.83
N VAL A 1032 22.25 -17.46 36.32
CA VAL A 1032 22.16 -18.70 35.56
C VAL A 1032 23.09 -19.72 36.19
N ASN A 1033 22.54 -20.88 36.54
CA ASN A 1033 23.28 -22.03 37.01
C ASN A 1033 22.90 -23.27 36.19
N ALA A 1034 23.78 -23.63 35.29
CA ALA A 1034 23.62 -24.72 34.34
C ALA A 1034 24.83 -25.66 34.38
N SER A 1035 24.71 -26.83 33.75
CA SER A 1035 25.83 -27.77 33.62
C SER A 1035 26.99 -27.22 32.75
N GLY A 1036 26.64 -26.45 31.72
CA GLY A 1036 27.58 -25.83 30.80
C GLY A 1036 28.05 -24.43 31.19
N CYS A 1037 27.28 -23.73 32.03
CA CYS A 1037 27.49 -22.30 32.32
C CYS A 1037 27.04 -21.93 33.73
N ARG A 1038 27.86 -21.14 34.44
CA ARG A 1038 27.43 -20.34 35.59
C ARG A 1038 27.72 -18.89 35.30
N ALA A 1039 26.70 -18.04 35.34
CA ALA A 1039 26.84 -16.62 35.06
C ALA A 1039 25.95 -15.79 35.97
N ASN A 1040 26.46 -14.66 36.43
CA ASN A 1040 25.68 -13.64 37.09
C ASN A 1040 25.81 -12.35 36.27
N PHE A 1041 24.66 -11.81 35.87
CA PHE A 1041 24.53 -10.57 35.12
C PHE A 1041 23.78 -9.56 35.97
N SER A 1042 24.38 -8.39 36.19
CA SER A 1042 23.76 -7.26 36.86
C SER A 1042 23.95 -6.02 36.00
N GLY A 1043 22.85 -5.50 35.47
CA GLY A 1043 22.86 -4.42 34.49
C GLY A 1043 21.85 -3.32 34.80
N VAL A 1044 22.07 -2.16 34.18
CA VAL A 1044 21.17 -1.02 34.20
C VAL A 1044 20.86 -0.62 32.77
N VAL A 1045 19.58 -0.55 32.41
CA VAL A 1045 19.12 0.08 31.18
C VAL A 1045 19.08 1.59 31.41
N SER A 1046 19.62 2.36 30.48
CA SER A 1046 19.49 3.82 30.45
C SER A 1046 19.36 4.29 29.01
N HIS A 1047 18.27 4.99 28.70
CA HIS A 1047 17.95 5.50 27.36
C HIS A 1047 17.94 4.39 26.28
N GLY A 1048 17.45 3.19 26.65
CA GLY A 1048 17.37 2.04 25.74
C GLY A 1048 18.71 1.35 25.45
N ILE A 1049 19.76 1.68 26.20
CA ILE A 1049 21.07 1.01 26.18
C ILE A 1049 21.25 0.27 27.52
N LEU A 1050 21.59 -1.01 27.45
CA LEU A 1050 21.92 -1.84 28.60
C LEU A 1050 23.42 -1.69 28.92
N TYR A 1051 23.69 -1.23 30.14
CA TYR A 1051 25.02 -1.14 30.74
C TYR A 1051 25.18 -2.23 31.80
N LEU A 1052 26.42 -2.63 32.08
CA LEU A 1052 26.70 -3.44 33.27
C LEU A 1052 26.75 -2.53 34.51
N HIS A 1053 26.12 -2.98 35.60
CA HIS A 1053 26.24 -2.36 36.92
C HIS A 1053 27.42 -2.95 37.70
N GLU A 1054 27.65 -4.25 37.51
CA GLU A 1054 28.79 -4.99 38.04
C GLU A 1054 29.45 -5.77 36.90
N PRO A 1055 30.76 -6.07 36.99
CA PRO A 1055 31.42 -6.87 35.98
C PRO A 1055 30.74 -8.23 35.76
N LEU A 1056 30.51 -8.58 34.50
CA LEU A 1056 29.98 -9.89 34.13
C LEU A 1056 31.04 -10.94 34.41
N LYS A 1057 30.69 -11.93 35.25
CA LYS A 1057 31.51 -13.10 35.52
C LYS A 1057 30.77 -14.34 35.06
N ALA A 1058 31.38 -15.09 34.15
CA ALA A 1058 30.85 -16.35 33.68
C ALA A 1058 31.91 -17.44 33.69
N LEU A 1059 31.49 -18.66 34.03
CA LEU A 1059 32.28 -19.87 33.98
C LEU A 1059 31.63 -20.84 33.01
N PHE A 1060 32.39 -21.33 32.03
CA PHE A 1060 31.90 -22.22 30.99
C PHE A 1060 32.65 -23.54 30.99
N THR A 1061 31.95 -24.63 30.73
CA THR A 1061 32.55 -25.92 30.37
C THR A 1061 32.35 -26.17 28.88
N VAL A 1062 33.27 -26.89 28.25
CA VAL A 1062 33.13 -27.24 26.84
C VAL A 1062 32.13 -28.38 26.70
N THR A 1063 30.89 -28.02 26.38
CA THR A 1063 29.82 -28.99 26.08
C THR A 1063 30.10 -29.70 24.74
N PRO A 1064 29.51 -30.87 24.47
CA PRO A 1064 29.63 -31.54 23.17
C PRO A 1064 29.22 -30.64 21.99
N GLU A 1065 28.14 -29.86 22.13
CA GLU A 1065 27.68 -28.97 21.06
C GLU A 1065 28.61 -27.77 20.89
N LEU A 1066 29.18 -27.22 21.98
CA LEU A 1066 30.23 -26.20 21.87
C LEU A 1066 31.48 -26.76 21.18
N ASN A 1067 31.87 -28.01 21.48
CA ASN A 1067 32.97 -28.69 20.78
C ASN A 1067 32.69 -28.84 19.27
N ARG A 1068 31.47 -29.21 18.89
CA ARG A 1068 31.06 -29.29 17.48
C ARG A 1068 31.15 -27.93 16.78
N ILE A 1069 30.82 -26.86 17.50
CA ILE A 1069 30.93 -25.48 17.01
C ILE A 1069 32.40 -25.08 16.86
N LEU A 1070 33.25 -25.36 17.86
CA LEU A 1070 34.70 -25.11 17.82
C LEU A 1070 35.39 -25.89 16.68
N GLU A 1071 35.01 -27.15 16.47
CA GLU A 1071 35.54 -27.98 15.39
C GLU A 1071 35.18 -27.41 14.02
N LYS A 1072 33.94 -26.97 13.83
CA LYS A 1072 33.52 -26.34 12.57
C LYS A 1072 34.14 -24.96 12.36
N SER A 1073 34.20 -24.14 13.41
CA SER A 1073 34.58 -22.72 13.30
C SER A 1073 36.09 -22.49 13.30
N ALA A 1074 36.82 -23.21 14.14
CA ALA A 1074 38.24 -23.02 14.40
C ALA A 1074 39.07 -24.30 14.19
N LYS A 1075 38.45 -25.38 13.67
CA LYS A 1075 39.08 -26.71 13.51
C LYS A 1075 39.79 -27.18 14.78
N LEU A 1076 39.17 -26.91 15.93
CA LEU A 1076 39.71 -27.25 17.25
C LEU A 1076 38.73 -28.19 17.95
N TYR A 1077 39.24 -29.30 18.46
CA TYR A 1077 38.47 -30.24 19.28
C TYR A 1077 39.12 -30.35 20.66
N VAL A 1078 38.39 -29.94 21.70
CA VAL A 1078 38.86 -29.98 23.09
C VAL A 1078 38.48 -31.34 23.70
N ALA A 1079 39.48 -32.18 23.97
CA ALA A 1079 39.30 -33.50 24.57
C ALA A 1079 39.02 -33.39 26.09
N SER A 1080 39.74 -32.53 26.80
CA SER A 1080 39.52 -32.26 28.22
C SER A 1080 40.11 -30.91 28.63
N MET A 1081 39.72 -30.40 29.81
CA MET A 1081 40.26 -29.17 30.40
C MET A 1081 40.48 -29.36 31.90
N GLU A 1082 41.51 -28.71 32.45
CA GLU A 1082 41.80 -28.78 33.89
C GLU A 1082 40.80 -27.96 34.72
N LYS A 1083 40.39 -26.79 34.20
CA LYS A 1083 39.48 -25.85 34.85
C LYS A 1083 38.45 -25.32 33.84
N PRO A 1084 37.25 -24.88 34.29
CA PRO A 1084 36.30 -24.20 33.44
C PRO A 1084 36.89 -22.92 32.83
N ILE A 1085 36.44 -22.57 31.63
CA ILE A 1085 36.78 -21.32 30.96
C ILE A 1085 36.16 -20.17 31.76
N SER A 1086 36.97 -19.19 32.16
CA SER A 1086 36.46 -17.99 32.83
C SER A 1086 36.36 -16.84 31.85
N LEU A 1087 35.18 -16.21 31.78
CA LEU A 1087 34.94 -14.95 31.10
C LEU A 1087 34.69 -13.87 32.14
N TYR A 1088 35.45 -12.79 32.01
CA TYR A 1088 35.25 -11.57 32.77
C TYR A 1088 35.06 -10.42 31.78
N ILE A 1089 33.98 -9.65 31.92
CA ILE A 1089 33.79 -8.40 31.17
C ILE A 1089 33.61 -7.27 32.17
N HIS A 1090 34.48 -6.27 32.10
CA HIS A 1090 34.40 -5.11 32.98
C HIS A 1090 33.18 -4.26 32.61
N ASP A 1091 32.60 -3.60 33.61
CA ASP A 1091 31.50 -2.66 33.43
C ASP A 1091 31.88 -1.38 32.66
N ASP A 1092 33.16 -0.99 32.62
CA ASP A 1092 33.59 0.22 31.90
C ASP A 1092 33.46 0.08 30.38
N GLY A 1093 32.70 1.00 29.80
CA GLY A 1093 32.41 1.06 28.37
C GLY A 1093 31.47 -0.05 27.87
N PHE A 1094 30.93 -0.91 28.74
CA PHE A 1094 29.95 -1.91 28.35
C PHE A 1094 28.65 -1.23 27.91
N ALA A 1095 28.23 -1.42 26.67
CA ALA A 1095 26.98 -0.88 26.15
C ALA A 1095 26.35 -1.82 25.11
N VAL A 1096 25.07 -2.13 25.29
CA VAL A 1096 24.25 -2.94 24.37
C VAL A 1096 22.93 -2.23 24.06
N PRO A 1097 22.73 -1.71 22.83
CA PRO A 1097 21.46 -1.09 22.44
C PRO A 1097 20.32 -2.11 22.32
N LEU A 1098 19.22 -1.90 23.05
CA LEU A 1098 18.08 -2.83 23.09
C LEU A 1098 17.18 -2.71 21.84
N LYS A 1099 17.04 -1.51 21.27
CA LYS A 1099 16.19 -1.25 20.09
C LYS A 1099 16.65 -1.98 18.81
N ASN A 1100 17.93 -2.39 18.75
CA ASN A 1100 18.54 -3.10 17.63
C ASN A 1100 19.57 -4.10 18.17
N LEU A 1101 19.12 -5.04 19.00
CA LEU A 1101 19.97 -6.01 19.70
C LEU A 1101 20.76 -6.88 18.71
N HIS A 1102 21.95 -6.41 18.33
CA HIS A 1102 22.88 -7.09 17.44
C HIS A 1102 24.29 -6.93 18.01
N ILE A 1103 25.09 -8.00 17.95
CA ILE A 1103 26.49 -7.98 18.40
C ILE A 1103 27.32 -6.87 17.72
N ARG A 1104 26.91 -6.44 16.52
CA ARG A 1104 27.51 -5.32 15.76
C ARG A 1104 27.40 -3.96 16.45
N ASN A 1105 26.48 -3.83 17.40
CA ASN A 1105 26.22 -2.60 18.12
C ASN A 1105 26.76 -2.64 19.57
N MET A 1106 27.41 -3.74 19.96
CA MET A 1106 27.95 -3.93 21.29
C MET A 1106 29.36 -3.33 21.42
N SER A 1107 29.66 -2.79 22.60
CA SER A 1107 31.00 -2.31 22.96
C SER A 1107 31.33 -2.61 24.42
N PHE A 1108 32.62 -2.80 24.74
CA PHE A 1108 33.20 -2.79 26.09
C PHE A 1108 34.72 -2.58 25.99
N LYS A 1109 35.33 -1.93 26.98
CA LYS A 1109 36.77 -1.58 26.91
C LYS A 1109 37.70 -2.69 27.40
N TYR A 1110 37.22 -3.58 28.26
CA TYR A 1110 38.03 -4.64 28.84
C TYR A 1110 37.21 -5.91 29.03
N GLY A 1111 37.73 -7.00 28.50
CA GLY A 1111 37.32 -8.36 28.74
C GLY A 1111 38.54 -9.25 28.89
N GLU A 1112 38.39 -10.34 29.64
CA GLU A 1112 39.41 -11.33 29.90
C GLU A 1112 38.79 -12.72 29.73
N LEU A 1113 39.47 -13.58 28.96
CA LEU A 1113 39.07 -14.97 28.72
C LEU A 1113 40.22 -15.88 29.15
N ASP A 1114 40.04 -16.58 30.27
CA ASP A 1114 40.99 -17.57 30.76
C ASP A 1114 40.56 -18.97 30.33
N LEU A 1115 41.31 -19.54 29.37
CA LEU A 1115 41.12 -20.91 28.89
C LEU A 1115 41.90 -21.94 29.73
N GLY A 1116 42.89 -21.51 30.53
CA GLY A 1116 43.74 -22.39 31.32
C GLY A 1116 44.52 -23.43 30.51
N GLN A 1117 44.59 -24.65 31.06
CA GLN A 1117 45.17 -25.82 30.40
C GLN A 1117 44.08 -26.65 29.74
N ILE A 1118 44.19 -26.82 28.43
CA ILE A 1118 43.29 -27.65 27.63
C ILE A 1118 44.09 -28.74 26.91
N LEU A 1119 43.49 -29.92 26.82
CA LEU A 1119 43.98 -31.03 26.02
C LEU A 1119 43.13 -31.09 24.75
N CYS A 1120 43.75 -31.00 23.59
CA CYS A 1120 43.08 -31.00 22.30
C CYS A 1120 43.49 -32.22 21.48
N LYS A 1121 42.57 -32.75 20.65
CA LYS A 1121 42.97 -33.74 19.65
C LYS A 1121 43.94 -33.10 18.65
N ASN A 1122 44.93 -33.87 18.20
CA ASN A 1122 45.87 -33.39 17.20
C ASN A 1122 45.28 -33.48 15.78
N THR A 1123 44.40 -32.54 15.45
CA THR A 1123 43.70 -32.47 14.16
C THR A 1123 43.45 -31.01 13.81
N GLY A 1124 43.43 -30.66 12.53
CA GLY A 1124 43.05 -29.30 12.12
C GLY A 1124 44.06 -28.26 12.61
N SER A 1125 43.62 -27.23 13.32
CA SER A 1125 44.51 -26.10 13.71
C SER A 1125 45.66 -26.53 14.62
N THR A 1126 45.46 -27.52 15.51
CA THR A 1126 46.54 -28.03 16.37
C THR A 1126 47.60 -28.78 15.58
N GLU A 1127 47.19 -29.55 14.58
CA GLU A 1127 48.06 -30.28 13.66
C GLU A 1127 48.82 -29.33 12.72
N GLU A 1128 48.12 -28.32 12.17
CA GLU A 1128 48.71 -27.27 11.33
C GLU A 1128 49.86 -26.56 12.07
N VAL A 1129 49.67 -26.19 13.35
CA VAL A 1129 50.74 -25.60 14.19
C VAL A 1129 51.84 -26.62 14.51
N GLY A 1130 51.50 -27.87 14.80
CA GLY A 1130 52.48 -28.92 15.06
C GLY A 1130 53.40 -29.20 13.86
N GLY A 1131 52.84 -29.11 12.64
CA GLY A 1131 53.55 -29.23 11.38
C GLY A 1131 54.62 -28.15 11.18
N LEU A 1132 54.37 -26.91 11.64
CA LEU A 1132 55.37 -25.83 11.60
C LEU A 1132 56.62 -26.15 12.44
N PHE A 1133 56.46 -26.95 13.49
CA PHE A 1133 57.54 -27.40 14.36
C PHE A 1133 58.13 -28.77 13.99
N LYS A 1134 57.68 -29.38 12.87
CA LYS A 1134 58.06 -30.74 12.45
C LYS A 1134 57.86 -31.79 13.57
N SER A 1135 56.84 -31.59 14.40
CA SER A 1135 56.52 -32.51 15.50
C SER A 1135 55.80 -33.76 14.96
N GLU A 1136 56.35 -34.96 15.18
CA GLU A 1136 55.72 -36.24 14.79
C GLU A 1136 54.66 -36.74 15.80
N ASN A 1137 54.20 -35.88 16.72
CA ASN A 1137 53.28 -36.29 17.77
C ASN A 1137 51.93 -36.75 17.18
N ARG A 1138 51.57 -38.03 17.34
CA ARG A 1138 50.27 -38.59 16.89
C ARG A 1138 49.18 -38.58 17.98
N GLY A 1139 49.54 -38.21 19.21
CA GLY A 1139 48.60 -38.14 20.35
C GLY A 1139 48.03 -36.74 20.58
N ASP A 1140 47.22 -36.59 21.63
CA ASP A 1140 46.63 -35.30 22.00
C ASP A 1140 47.69 -34.23 22.33
N VAL A 1141 47.35 -32.97 22.03
CA VAL A 1141 48.20 -31.80 22.22
C VAL A 1141 47.77 -31.02 23.45
N HIS A 1142 48.71 -30.76 24.35
CA HIS A 1142 48.50 -29.88 25.49
C HIS A 1142 48.67 -28.41 25.08
N LEU A 1143 47.66 -27.58 25.34
CA LEU A 1143 47.75 -26.13 25.16
C LEU A 1143 47.54 -25.47 26.51
N TRP A 1144 48.47 -24.62 26.93
CA TRP A 1144 48.32 -23.81 28.14
C TRP A 1144 48.33 -22.34 27.77
N PHE A 1145 47.20 -21.67 27.96
CA PHE A 1145 47.01 -20.26 27.62
C PHE A 1145 47.32 -19.37 28.82
N THR A 1146 47.90 -18.19 28.56
CA THR A 1146 47.69 -17.02 29.45
C THR A 1146 46.26 -16.50 29.28
N PRO A 1147 45.68 -15.81 30.28
CA PRO A 1147 44.40 -15.12 30.09
C PRO A 1147 44.46 -14.18 28.88
N ALA A 1148 43.52 -14.33 27.96
CA ALA A 1148 43.42 -13.52 26.76
C ALA A 1148 42.67 -12.23 27.09
N ILE A 1149 43.34 -11.08 26.93
CA ILE A 1149 42.72 -9.77 27.14
C ILE A 1149 42.15 -9.29 25.81
N PHE A 1150 40.92 -8.79 25.83
CA PHE A 1150 40.26 -8.30 24.63
C PHE A 1150 39.34 -7.12 24.93
N ASN A 1151 38.98 -6.37 23.89
CA ASN A 1151 37.95 -5.34 23.96
C ASN A 1151 37.04 -5.46 22.74
N MET A 1152 35.86 -4.83 22.80
CA MET A 1152 34.93 -4.80 21.68
C MET A 1152 34.51 -3.37 21.38
N ASN A 1153 34.55 -2.99 20.11
CA ASN A 1153 33.99 -1.74 19.64
C ASN A 1153 33.17 -1.99 18.37
N GLN A 1154 31.87 -1.71 18.43
CA GLN A 1154 30.92 -1.92 17.32
C GLN A 1154 31.00 -3.33 16.71
N GLY A 1155 31.04 -4.34 17.60
CA GLY A 1155 31.14 -5.75 17.22
C GLY A 1155 32.47 -6.19 16.60
N VAL A 1156 33.51 -5.35 16.59
CA VAL A 1156 34.89 -5.79 16.32
C VAL A 1156 35.54 -6.11 17.65
N VAL A 1157 35.99 -7.34 17.82
CA VAL A 1157 36.76 -7.77 18.99
C VAL A 1157 38.24 -7.65 18.68
N TYR A 1158 38.95 -6.87 19.50
CA TYR A 1158 40.39 -6.71 19.45
C TYR A 1158 41.00 -7.57 20.54
N VAL A 1159 41.82 -8.54 20.15
CA VAL A 1159 42.46 -9.49 21.05
C VAL A 1159 43.93 -9.11 21.20
N ASP A 1160 44.33 -8.79 22.44
CA ASP A 1160 45.71 -8.52 22.79
C ASP A 1160 46.55 -9.80 22.69
N ARG A 1161 47.88 -9.62 22.60
CA ARG A 1161 48.83 -10.74 22.58
C ARG A 1161 48.63 -11.67 23.77
N THR A 1162 48.27 -12.89 23.43
CA THR A 1162 48.05 -14.02 24.34
C THR A 1162 49.13 -15.06 24.10
N GLU A 1163 49.84 -15.47 25.14
CA GLU A 1163 50.87 -16.50 25.06
C GLU A 1163 50.26 -17.89 25.26
N ILE A 1164 50.79 -18.87 24.55
CA ILE A 1164 50.33 -20.25 24.55
C ILE A 1164 51.55 -21.16 24.62
N LEU A 1165 51.64 -21.99 25.66
CA LEU A 1165 52.61 -23.07 25.70
C LEU A 1165 52.02 -24.27 24.95
N TYR A 1166 52.47 -24.45 23.71
CA TYR A 1166 52.09 -25.54 22.83
C TYR A 1166 52.89 -26.81 23.17
N ASN A 1167 52.16 -27.90 23.40
CA ASN A 1167 52.64 -29.23 23.74
C ASN A 1167 53.70 -29.26 24.86
N LYS A 1168 53.56 -28.39 25.87
CA LYS A 1168 54.49 -28.24 27.01
C LYS A 1168 55.93 -27.83 26.64
N ALA A 1169 56.19 -27.50 25.38
CA ALA A 1169 57.55 -27.34 24.86
C ALA A 1169 57.78 -26.06 24.07
N TYR A 1170 56.79 -25.60 23.30
CA TYR A 1170 56.97 -24.49 22.36
C TYR A 1170 56.08 -23.32 22.76
N GLN A 1171 56.70 -22.18 23.07
CA GLN A 1171 55.95 -20.95 23.34
C GLN A 1171 55.56 -20.26 22.03
N VAL A 1172 54.26 -20.15 21.78
CA VAL A 1172 53.68 -19.39 20.66
C VAL A 1172 52.78 -18.28 21.21
N CYS A 1173 52.45 -17.28 20.39
CA CYS A 1173 51.54 -16.22 20.79
C CYS A 1173 50.48 -15.94 19.73
N LEU A 1174 49.37 -15.32 20.12
CA LEU A 1174 48.21 -15.06 19.26
C LEU A 1174 47.64 -13.66 19.56
N TRP A 1175 47.38 -12.85 18.52
CA TRP A 1175 46.74 -11.53 18.63
C TRP A 1175 45.99 -11.16 17.35
N GLY A 1176 45.15 -10.11 17.39
CA GLY A 1176 44.50 -9.57 16.20
C GLY A 1176 43.02 -9.26 16.40
N ASN A 1177 42.21 -9.37 15.34
CA ASN A 1177 40.84 -8.90 15.29
C ASN A 1177 39.85 -10.00 14.91
N ILE A 1178 38.66 -9.97 15.51
CA ILE A 1178 37.51 -10.79 15.12
C ILE A 1178 36.37 -9.83 14.72
N LEU A 1179 35.99 -9.88 13.44
CA LEU A 1179 35.05 -8.96 12.81
C LEU A 1179 33.66 -9.60 12.73
N PHE A 1180 32.86 -9.57 13.81
CA PHE A 1180 31.50 -10.14 13.81
C PHE A 1180 30.57 -9.57 12.71
N PRO A 1181 30.60 -8.26 12.38
CA PRO A 1181 29.79 -7.72 11.27
C PRO A 1181 30.09 -8.36 9.92
N ARG A 1182 31.35 -8.74 9.68
CA ARG A 1182 31.82 -9.37 8.43
C ARG A 1182 31.91 -10.90 8.52
N ARG A 1183 31.70 -11.47 9.71
CA ARG A 1183 31.93 -12.89 10.02
C ARG A 1183 33.33 -13.35 9.57
N TYR A 1184 34.35 -12.57 9.91
CA TYR A 1184 35.73 -12.79 9.47
C TYR A 1184 36.68 -12.77 10.67
N VAL A 1185 37.68 -13.65 10.67
CA VAL A 1185 38.80 -13.68 11.62
C VAL A 1185 40.02 -13.13 10.92
N ASP A 1186 40.71 -12.20 11.56
CA ASP A 1186 41.94 -11.58 11.08
C ASP A 1186 42.94 -11.54 12.24
N MET A 1187 43.64 -12.65 12.45
CA MET A 1187 44.52 -12.85 13.57
C MET A 1187 45.93 -13.23 13.11
N THR A 1188 46.91 -13.11 14.00
CA THR A 1188 48.30 -13.48 13.76
C THR A 1188 48.75 -14.47 14.83
N LEU A 1189 49.24 -15.63 14.39
CA LEU A 1189 49.98 -16.59 15.19
C LEU A 1189 51.47 -16.24 15.12
N GLY A 1190 52.07 -15.93 16.26
CA GLY A 1190 53.50 -15.68 16.39
C GLY A 1190 54.28 -16.90 16.85
N LEU A 1191 55.29 -17.31 16.09
CA LEU A 1191 56.29 -18.28 16.54
C LEU A 1191 57.45 -17.52 17.20
N THR A 1192 57.61 -17.67 18.51
CA THR A 1192 58.63 -16.92 19.28
C THR A 1192 60.04 -17.40 18.96
N ALA A 1193 61.05 -16.54 19.19
CA ALA A 1193 62.46 -16.90 19.07
C ALA A 1193 62.82 -18.16 19.88
N GLU A 1194 62.25 -18.33 21.07
CA GLU A 1194 62.44 -19.52 21.90
C GLU A 1194 61.90 -20.79 21.23
N ALA A 1195 60.69 -20.73 20.66
CA ALA A 1195 60.11 -21.86 19.94
C ALA A 1195 60.90 -22.19 18.66
N LEU A 1196 61.33 -21.19 17.88
CA LEU A 1196 62.12 -21.37 16.67
C LEU A 1196 63.50 -21.99 16.95
N ARG A 1197 64.16 -21.58 18.05
CA ARG A 1197 65.42 -22.18 18.50
C ARG A 1197 65.22 -23.63 18.93
N SER A 1198 64.21 -23.86 19.76
CA SER A 1198 63.99 -25.16 20.42
C SER A 1198 63.47 -26.22 19.44
N ALA A 1199 62.58 -25.86 18.52
CA ALA A 1199 61.99 -26.79 17.56
C ALA A 1199 62.83 -26.95 16.28
N LEU A 1200 63.44 -25.87 15.78
CA LEU A 1200 64.02 -25.83 14.43
C LEU A 1200 65.53 -25.54 14.42
N GLY A 1201 66.15 -25.32 15.58
CA GLY A 1201 67.60 -25.09 15.71
C GLY A 1201 68.08 -23.79 15.07
N ILE A 1202 67.20 -22.81 14.88
CA ILE A 1202 67.51 -21.50 14.29
C ILE A 1202 68.21 -20.64 15.36
N GLN A 1203 69.50 -20.37 15.18
CA GLN A 1203 70.33 -19.55 16.10
C GLN A 1203 70.64 -18.19 15.47
N GLY A 1204 71.01 -17.19 16.30
CA GLY A 1204 71.39 -15.85 15.81
C GLY A 1204 70.22 -14.89 15.51
N ILE A 1205 69.01 -15.21 15.97
CA ILE A 1205 67.84 -14.31 15.99
C ILE A 1205 67.72 -13.64 17.36
N ASN A 1206 67.21 -12.41 17.45
CA ASN A 1206 67.02 -11.70 18.72
C ASN A 1206 65.99 -12.41 19.62
N ASP A 1207 66.09 -12.23 20.94
CA ASP A 1207 65.18 -12.86 21.92
C ASP A 1207 63.72 -12.36 21.79
N ASP A 1208 63.52 -11.15 21.28
CA ASP A 1208 62.22 -10.52 21.04
C ASP A 1208 61.64 -10.83 19.65
N TYR A 1209 62.39 -11.53 18.79
CA TYR A 1209 61.94 -11.86 17.44
C TYR A 1209 60.71 -12.78 17.46
N VAL A 1210 59.70 -12.43 16.66
CA VAL A 1210 58.50 -13.24 16.44
C VAL A 1210 58.27 -13.39 14.93
N LEU A 1211 58.19 -14.64 14.46
CA LEU A 1211 57.79 -14.93 13.10
C LEU A 1211 56.26 -14.88 13.01
N LYS A 1212 55.73 -13.97 12.19
CA LYS A 1212 54.29 -13.74 12.06
C LYS A 1212 53.66 -14.67 11.02
N VAL A 1213 52.65 -15.42 11.44
CA VAL A 1213 51.85 -16.33 10.60
C VAL A 1213 50.39 -15.87 10.60
N PRO A 1214 49.85 -15.40 9.47
CA PRO A 1214 48.44 -15.02 9.37
C PRO A 1214 47.49 -16.19 9.68
N VAL A 1215 46.44 -15.89 10.44
CA VAL A 1215 45.31 -16.75 10.78
C VAL A 1215 44.04 -16.03 10.36
N GLU A 1216 43.63 -16.24 9.11
CA GLU A 1216 42.60 -15.43 8.46
C GLU A 1216 41.51 -16.30 7.81
N GLY A 1217 40.31 -15.74 7.69
CA GLY A 1217 39.24 -16.31 6.90
C GLY A 1217 37.84 -16.10 7.47
N PRO A 1218 36.79 -16.45 6.72
CA PRO A 1218 35.43 -16.38 7.21
C PRO A 1218 35.18 -17.41 8.31
N PHE A 1219 34.21 -17.14 9.20
CA PHE A 1219 33.81 -18.08 10.25
C PHE A 1219 33.43 -19.44 9.65
N GLY A 1220 34.03 -20.53 10.14
CA GLY A 1220 33.84 -21.87 9.57
C GLY A 1220 34.93 -22.31 8.59
N ASN A 1221 35.79 -21.39 8.15
CA ASN A 1221 36.89 -21.67 7.22
C ASN A 1221 38.09 -20.74 7.49
N VAL A 1222 38.43 -20.58 8.76
CA VAL A 1222 39.66 -19.90 9.19
C VAL A 1222 40.85 -20.81 8.87
N LYS A 1223 41.91 -20.26 8.28
CA LYS A 1223 43.11 -21.01 7.90
C LYS A 1223 44.37 -20.37 8.48
N ILE A 1224 45.30 -21.21 8.91
CA ILE A 1224 46.67 -20.80 9.24
C ILE A 1224 47.48 -20.85 7.94
N ASP A 1225 48.14 -19.75 7.56
CA ASP A 1225 48.99 -19.72 6.37
C ASP A 1225 50.33 -20.44 6.61
N THR A 1226 50.25 -21.76 6.64
CA THR A 1226 51.40 -22.64 6.83
C THR A 1226 52.41 -22.56 5.68
N GLY A 1227 51.97 -22.15 4.48
CA GLY A 1227 52.82 -21.96 3.31
C GLY A 1227 53.76 -20.76 3.50
N ALA A 1228 53.19 -19.60 3.85
CA ALA A 1228 53.97 -18.41 4.18
C ALA A 1228 54.91 -18.66 5.37
N ALA A 1229 54.42 -19.34 6.42
CA ALA A 1229 55.23 -19.70 7.59
C ALA A 1229 56.42 -20.60 7.22
N THR A 1230 56.18 -21.65 6.42
CA THR A 1230 57.23 -22.59 5.99
C THR A 1230 58.28 -21.90 5.13
N ALA A 1231 57.87 -21.00 4.23
CA ALA A 1231 58.80 -20.21 3.41
C ALA A 1231 59.70 -19.32 4.27
N LYS A 1232 59.13 -18.61 5.25
CA LYS A 1232 59.88 -17.77 6.20
C LYS A 1232 60.81 -18.59 7.08
N ILE A 1233 60.36 -19.74 7.59
CA ILE A 1233 61.18 -20.68 8.36
C ILE A 1233 62.34 -21.21 7.52
N ALA A 1234 62.09 -21.64 6.27
CA ALA A 1234 63.11 -22.14 5.36
C ALA A 1234 64.18 -21.08 5.06
N PHE A 1235 63.77 -19.81 4.89
CA PHE A 1235 64.69 -18.68 4.74
C PHE A 1235 65.57 -18.49 5.98
N LEU A 1236 64.98 -18.50 7.18
CA LEU A 1236 65.74 -18.38 8.44
C LEU A 1236 66.72 -19.55 8.65
N VAL A 1237 66.35 -20.77 8.25
CA VAL A 1237 67.24 -21.94 8.28
C VAL A 1237 68.34 -21.84 7.22
N ALA A 1238 68.03 -21.40 6.00
CA ALA A 1238 69.01 -21.21 4.93
C ALA A 1238 70.07 -20.16 5.29
N ARG A 1239 69.67 -19.09 5.97
CA ARG A 1239 70.59 -18.06 6.50
C ARG A 1239 71.65 -18.62 7.47
N LYS A 1240 71.36 -19.73 8.17
CA LYS A 1240 72.32 -20.44 9.04
C LYS A 1240 73.43 -21.15 8.25
N HIS A 1241 73.16 -21.58 7.02
CA HIS A 1241 74.10 -22.31 6.18
C HIS A 1241 74.92 -21.40 5.25
N ILE A 1242 74.61 -20.09 5.21
CA ILE A 1242 75.23 -19.13 4.28
C ILE A 1242 75.79 -17.94 5.08
N ALA A 1243 77.03 -18.05 5.55
CA ALA A 1243 77.92 -16.92 5.86
C ALA A 1243 79.40 -17.38 5.91
N PRO A 1244 80.39 -16.57 5.51
CA PRO A 1244 80.46 -15.66 4.37
C PRO A 1244 81.66 -16.06 3.48
N GLN A 1245 81.46 -16.83 2.41
CA GLN A 1245 82.48 -16.97 1.36
C GLN A 1245 81.84 -17.03 -0.03
N ALA A 1246 82.30 -16.11 -0.90
CA ALA A 1246 82.19 -16.06 -2.36
C ALA A 1246 80.86 -15.56 -3.01
N GLY A 1247 80.99 -14.40 -3.69
CA GLY A 1247 80.67 -14.21 -5.12
C GLY A 1247 79.21 -14.18 -5.58
N VAL A 1248 78.80 -13.05 -6.18
CA VAL A 1248 77.60 -12.80 -7.03
C VAL A 1248 76.22 -13.04 -6.38
N TRP A 1249 76.06 -13.97 -5.45
CA TRP A 1249 74.80 -14.23 -4.72
C TRP A 1249 74.50 -13.23 -3.60
N GLY A 1250 75.50 -12.47 -3.13
CA GLY A 1250 75.33 -11.44 -2.11
C GLY A 1250 74.51 -10.22 -2.56
N GLN A 1251 74.46 -9.94 -3.87
CA GLN A 1251 73.64 -8.85 -4.43
C GLN A 1251 72.19 -9.29 -4.72
N VAL A 1252 71.97 -10.58 -5.02
CA VAL A 1252 70.62 -11.14 -5.19
C VAL A 1252 69.92 -11.32 -3.84
N LEU A 1253 70.65 -11.62 -2.76
CA LEU A 1253 70.08 -11.66 -1.40
C LEU A 1253 69.90 -10.27 -0.77
N GLY A 1254 70.66 -9.25 -1.22
CA GLY A 1254 70.47 -7.85 -0.81
C GLY A 1254 69.18 -7.22 -1.35
N ALA A 1255 68.70 -7.66 -2.52
CA ALA A 1255 67.40 -7.26 -3.10
C ALA A 1255 66.19 -8.01 -2.49
N VAL A 1256 66.44 -8.96 -1.59
CA VAL A 1256 65.44 -9.78 -0.85
C VAL A 1256 65.40 -9.35 0.63
N GLY A 1257 66.08 -8.26 0.99
CA GLY A 1257 66.12 -7.69 2.35
C GLY A 1257 64.76 -7.22 2.89
N ASP A 1258 63.75 -7.06 2.03
CA ASP A 1258 62.37 -6.72 2.41
C ASP A 1258 61.56 -7.91 2.97
N LEU A 1259 62.16 -9.11 3.09
CA LEU A 1259 61.55 -10.29 3.72
C LEU A 1259 61.89 -10.44 5.22
N ALA A 1260 62.61 -9.48 5.82
CA ALA A 1260 62.71 -9.40 7.28
C ALA A 1260 61.35 -8.96 7.83
N ASP A 1261 60.62 -9.86 8.50
CA ASP A 1261 59.33 -9.55 9.14
C ASP A 1261 59.45 -8.25 9.96
N ASP A 1262 58.72 -7.20 9.57
CA ASP A 1262 58.58 -5.98 10.37
C ASP A 1262 58.13 -6.37 11.78
N GLN A 1263 58.92 -5.99 12.79
CA GLN A 1263 58.66 -6.29 14.20
C GLN A 1263 57.98 -5.13 14.93
N SER A 1264 57.74 -3.99 14.25
CA SER A 1264 57.20 -2.77 14.86
C SER A 1264 55.74 -2.89 15.33
N ASP A 1265 54.99 -3.83 14.75
CA ASP A 1265 53.58 -4.12 15.03
C ASP A 1265 53.38 -5.33 15.95
N VAL A 1266 54.44 -6.00 16.39
CA VAL A 1266 54.37 -7.15 17.30
C VAL A 1266 54.13 -6.64 18.73
N PRO A 1267 52.98 -6.95 19.37
CA PRO A 1267 52.74 -6.50 20.73
C PRO A 1267 53.75 -7.14 21.70
N PRO A 1268 54.18 -6.46 22.78
CA PRO A 1268 55.12 -7.03 23.73
C PRO A 1268 54.51 -8.18 24.54
N PRO A 1269 55.29 -9.19 24.96
CA PRO A 1269 54.82 -10.26 25.83
C PRO A 1269 54.49 -9.73 27.24
N ARG A 1270 53.55 -10.39 27.94
CA ARG A 1270 53.10 -10.00 29.30
C ARG A 1270 53.45 -11.06 30.36
N PRO A 1271 54.71 -11.14 30.83
CA PRO A 1271 55.09 -12.02 31.94
C PRO A 1271 54.56 -11.53 33.31
N PRO A 1272 54.50 -12.39 34.34
CA PRO A 1272 54.94 -13.78 34.37
C PRO A 1272 53.93 -14.73 33.73
N PHE A 1273 54.39 -15.68 32.92
CA PHE A 1273 53.52 -16.71 32.34
C PHE A 1273 53.14 -17.77 33.39
N PRO A 1274 51.96 -18.40 33.30
CA PRO A 1274 51.50 -19.43 34.24
C PRO A 1274 52.51 -20.58 34.44
N TRP A 1275 53.23 -20.97 33.38
CA TRP A 1275 54.24 -22.03 33.42
C TRP A 1275 55.63 -21.58 33.93
N GLN A 1276 55.88 -20.28 34.07
CA GLN A 1276 57.15 -19.75 34.59
C GLN A 1276 57.23 -19.80 36.13
N LYS A 1277 56.12 -20.06 36.83
CA LYS A 1277 56.08 -20.16 38.31
C LYS A 1277 56.61 -21.48 38.89
N LYS A 1278 57.35 -22.28 38.12
CA LYS A 1278 58.13 -23.42 38.61
C LYS A 1278 59.54 -23.37 38.04
N ARG A 1279 60.43 -22.67 38.74
CA ARG A 1279 61.83 -23.08 38.89
C ARG A 1279 62.22 -22.88 40.34
#